data_AF-A4I162-F1
#
_entry.id   AF-A4I162-F1
#
_cell.length_a   1.000
_cell.length_b   1.000
_cell.length_c   1.000
_cell.angle_alpha   90.00
_cell.angle_beta   90.00
_cell.angle_gamma   90.00
#
_symmetry.space_group_name_H-M   'P 1'
#
loop_
_entity.id
_entity.type
_entity.pdbx_description
1 polymer ?
#
loop_
_entity_poly.entity_id
_entity_poly.type
_entity_poly.pdbx_seq_one_letter_code
_entity_poly.pdbx_strand_id
1 'polypeptide(L)'
;MGLTQQFVISNADVGRGHVVQALHPSAPLIAVTGSKGRVLILNKLGKVEHQFPMPGVVDMAWECGSDTLAIITGSSSDVHLYTHRTRHTDTIDTKMSDLRFICWSHSQPQFAIGAKSGQFVVYNRRTLRLVPVVGTHTQQLLSGVWTPAPDSRLLIISADRSLSISDAEGSMLKTIPLPSAPQSLCVSGTASSPKRLSLAAVNLGNAVLVVNLRSFSTSVGQFNTGLGLITSLTAGINGEFVVGFKSGAVGLLDLAGSEVRLRSSVSLAKSAVHMVNFGEGSGLVAAAADNRVRLLRINDDGIAATGDEAAFESDKGVPDLLTWSRDGQQLLLGTDQGNVTVFTLKVLNVSASFGTLVFSFISTRTIGVKNLQDNRMVCTVPVNSDPTFISAGMAMLGVGANNQVSYYEYFIPNSLPYPMADPAENVAEASQQAHSGLLRTVDYPSTVTDLKVNSQLAAVVYDGRVQLSPIRDTPQAAAPVYFPQSGDTRLVSIGLSEAFFLYATTNRVSVYALHNLQQVATFTCNTGLKRAFPNPACTRIAYVDESNGLFNLNLVTEVANKAEGFEPDQKTVLWDQAEATVFITHDSQKCVTFVNTPHSRHGATCESVLVKDSTNDNLYTPLPPGYTPITLFRGTVVCQTPNGTLDTVPLQTHTNIFLRTPNAEAFYNNFSLNRLRWSSNNISTPQEAEDLAVKALHMLDVELAIRVYRQLSQPSLVLCLEKIRHIHEKNLLLGHVSMIMGYMKDAQNFFLRSSQPLCALEMRRDMMQWERALTLAAQLAPEEVPVISREYAQQLEYRGVYAKALEMFQQGHRQLPTGQASTELSVTVQEVERHNEQCRQGAARCQIRTGNIADAMKIAKESAEMSFVKECAKLCEDNQKHEEAAQLYEKAGDLERAATIYIERCKNLKAAARLLPLIKSRNIIGIYAHGKEAEGAFAEAEKAYLQAEDWDNAVRLRLEKLNDLHGAYIIVRQTRSANAAALVAKKCKLQNEYGMAVEFLVLAKSLDEAFELAKAHDCMFHFESALLNQVQLKDGVAPLANQADFTMIAEYYDNEGKAGQAGMYYHISGNYAKALKKYLESGQPEDIEKAVEVVGKAHSDSLTNKFIDYLMGETDGEPKDPSYIFKLYLAMGSYEKAAKTSVIIAAKEQEMGNYKSAHKTLVEAYSILQQKNMRVPNDLRRALMLLHSYIIVKDLLKIMKNEDTACRMLLRVSRNIQKFPKHIATIVTTTVLQCIKSNFKKSAFEYACFLIQNEKYRTEMTEKSRKKVEGIVRRHSKDDAVDPVEPMLPCPYCDAPVAETELDCGACKNTIPFCIVTGKHIVKNDYTATPCCGFPATYSALMTRLSETLTCPICGTTIDISKVNREAEPELKALL
;
A
#
# COMPACT_ATOMS: atom_id res chain seq x y z
N MET A 1 53.50 14.16 27.62
CA MET A 1 53.54 12.71 27.90
C MET A 1 52.63 12.03 26.90
N GLY A 2 53.12 11.77 25.68
CA GLY A 2 52.28 11.26 24.60
C GLY A 2 52.05 9.77 24.65
N LEU A 3 53.02 8.92 24.99
CA LEU A 3 52.89 7.46 24.94
C LEU A 3 53.18 6.80 26.30
N THR A 4 52.24 6.02 26.83
CA THR A 4 52.39 5.33 28.12
C THR A 4 52.22 3.82 27.95
N GLN A 5 53.09 3.01 28.52
CA GLN A 5 52.91 1.55 28.54
C GLN A 5 51.63 1.20 29.29
N GLN A 6 50.68 0.53 28.62
CA GLN A 6 49.41 0.14 29.21
C GLN A 6 49.50 -1.23 29.87
N PHE A 7 50.00 -2.23 29.14
CA PHE A 7 50.23 -3.59 29.63
C PHE A 7 51.26 -4.33 28.76
N VAL A 8 51.77 -5.45 29.27
CA VAL A 8 52.72 -6.33 28.58
C VAL A 8 52.17 -7.75 28.60
N ILE A 9 52.16 -8.40 27.44
CA ILE A 9 51.92 -9.85 27.30
C ILE A 9 53.30 -10.50 27.22
N SER A 10 53.60 -11.32 28.21
CA SER A 10 54.92 -11.91 28.34
C SER A 10 55.09 -13.10 27.39
N ASN A 11 56.34 -13.47 27.10
CA ASN A 11 56.63 -14.74 26.43
C ASN A 11 56.18 -15.97 27.23
N ALA A 12 55.84 -15.81 28.52
CA ALA A 12 55.19 -16.84 29.31
C ALA A 12 53.70 -17.02 28.95
N ASP A 13 53.07 -16.12 28.21
CA ASP A 13 51.66 -16.26 27.79
C ASP A 13 51.53 -16.73 26.35
N VAL A 14 52.36 -16.20 25.45
CA VAL A 14 52.33 -16.53 24.01
C VAL A 14 53.44 -17.48 23.54
N GLY A 15 54.50 -17.67 24.33
CA GLY A 15 55.66 -18.49 23.97
C GLY A 15 56.79 -17.68 23.33
N ARG A 16 58.02 -18.23 23.32
CA ARG A 16 59.17 -17.56 22.70
C ARG A 16 59.11 -17.68 21.17
N GLY A 17 59.37 -16.58 20.46
CA GLY A 17 59.34 -16.50 19.00
C GLY A 17 58.48 -15.34 18.49
N HIS A 18 58.35 -15.24 17.18
CA HIS A 18 57.47 -14.26 16.52
C HIS A 18 56.01 -14.39 16.99
N VAL A 19 55.36 -13.25 17.23
CA VAL A 19 53.96 -13.18 17.64
C VAL A 19 53.09 -12.86 16.43
N VAL A 20 52.01 -13.60 16.24
CA VAL A 20 50.97 -13.27 15.25
C VAL A 20 49.87 -12.50 15.96
N GLN A 21 49.47 -11.36 15.39
CA GLN A 21 48.48 -10.45 15.96
C GLN A 21 47.40 -10.07 14.96
N ALA A 22 46.21 -9.75 15.48
CA ALA A 22 45.17 -9.07 14.74
C ALA A 22 44.47 -8.04 15.65
N LEU A 23 44.47 -6.77 15.24
CA LEU A 23 43.75 -5.70 15.93
C LEU A 23 42.36 -5.55 15.33
N HIS A 24 41.34 -5.52 16.18
CA HIS A 24 39.98 -5.39 15.72
C HIS A 24 39.73 -3.96 15.18
N PRO A 25 39.05 -3.80 14.04
CA PRO A 25 38.94 -2.52 13.34
C PRO A 25 38.04 -1.47 14.03
N SER A 26 37.10 -1.87 14.88
CA SER A 26 36.20 -0.94 15.59
C SER A 26 36.09 -1.18 17.09
N ALA A 27 35.96 -2.43 17.53
CA ALA A 27 36.01 -2.81 18.94
C ALA A 27 37.46 -2.76 19.48
N PRO A 28 37.64 -2.45 20.77
CA PRO A 28 38.94 -2.42 21.45
C PRO A 28 39.45 -3.84 21.78
N LEU A 29 39.53 -4.72 20.77
CA LEU A 29 39.93 -6.11 20.90
C LEU A 29 41.26 -6.37 20.19
N ILE A 30 42.13 -7.12 20.85
CA ILE A 30 43.44 -7.53 20.36
C ILE A 30 43.49 -9.06 20.39
N ALA A 31 43.71 -9.70 19.24
CA ALA A 31 44.01 -11.11 19.18
C ALA A 31 45.53 -11.31 19.05
N VAL A 32 46.13 -12.15 19.90
CA VAL A 32 47.55 -12.52 19.81
C VAL A 32 47.75 -14.02 19.96
N THR A 33 48.78 -14.55 19.32
CA THR A 33 49.22 -15.93 19.47
C THR A 33 50.71 -16.06 19.21
N GLY A 34 51.32 -17.14 19.69
CA GLY A 34 52.74 -17.43 19.51
C GLY A 34 53.00 -18.92 19.63
N SER A 35 54.24 -19.30 19.93
CA SER A 35 54.70 -20.70 19.96
C SER A 35 54.03 -21.59 21.01
N LYS A 36 53.28 -21.03 21.98
CA LYS A 36 52.45 -21.80 22.92
C LYS A 36 51.19 -22.42 22.30
N GLY A 37 50.81 -22.03 21.09
CA GLY A 37 49.68 -22.62 20.36
C GLY A 37 48.31 -22.32 20.95
N ARG A 38 48.13 -21.12 21.50
CA ARG A 38 46.84 -20.59 21.98
C ARG A 38 46.61 -19.20 21.41
N VAL A 39 45.38 -18.89 21.03
CA VAL A 39 44.96 -17.55 20.64
C VAL A 39 44.32 -16.88 21.85
N LEU A 40 44.82 -15.71 22.20
CA LEU A 40 44.33 -14.88 23.30
C LEU A 40 43.60 -13.68 22.70
N ILE A 41 42.35 -13.46 23.10
CA ILE A 41 41.57 -12.27 22.76
C ILE A 41 41.51 -11.40 23.99
N LEU A 42 42.15 -10.24 23.93
CA LEU A 42 42.26 -9.27 25.01
C LEU A 42 41.44 -8.02 24.69
N ASN A 43 40.88 -7.38 25.71
CA ASN A 43 40.33 -6.04 25.55
C ASN A 43 41.40 -4.95 25.70
N LYS A 44 41.01 -3.69 25.53
CA LYS A 44 41.93 -2.54 25.69
C LYS A 44 42.70 -2.51 27.01
N LEU A 45 42.23 -3.14 28.09
CA LEU A 45 42.93 -3.13 29.38
C LEU A 45 43.93 -4.30 29.53
N GLY A 46 44.09 -5.13 28.49
CA GLY A 46 44.93 -6.33 28.57
C GLY A 46 44.27 -7.49 29.30
N LYS A 47 42.96 -7.40 29.61
CA LYS A 47 42.22 -8.52 30.19
C LYS A 47 41.86 -9.50 29.08
N VAL A 48 42.24 -10.76 29.24
CA VAL A 48 41.83 -11.86 28.36
C VAL A 48 40.31 -12.06 28.49
N GLU A 49 39.57 -11.71 27.44
CA GLU A 49 38.13 -11.95 27.35
C GLU A 49 37.82 -13.37 26.88
N HIS A 50 38.67 -13.92 26.01
CA HIS A 50 38.54 -15.28 25.52
C HIS A 50 39.90 -15.87 25.16
N GLN A 51 40.03 -17.19 25.27
CA GLN A 51 41.23 -17.92 24.82
C GLN A 51 40.82 -19.30 24.29
N PHE A 52 41.51 -19.78 23.26
CA PHE A 52 41.29 -21.11 22.71
C PHE A 52 42.58 -21.71 22.14
N PRO A 53 42.74 -23.05 22.15
CA PRO A 53 43.91 -23.72 21.58
C PRO A 53 43.86 -23.65 20.06
N MET A 54 44.96 -23.22 19.45
CA MET A 54 45.17 -23.22 18.00
C MET A 54 46.69 -23.23 17.74
N PRO A 55 47.31 -24.41 17.59
CA PRO A 55 48.75 -24.51 17.35
C PRO A 55 49.11 -24.15 15.90
N GLY A 56 50.32 -23.60 15.71
CA GLY A 56 50.87 -23.37 14.37
C GLY A 56 50.14 -22.30 13.55
N VAL A 57 49.52 -21.32 14.21
CA VAL A 57 48.90 -20.16 13.54
C VAL A 57 49.97 -19.40 12.77
N VAL A 58 49.70 -19.15 11.49
CA VAL A 58 50.59 -18.42 10.59
C VAL A 58 50.16 -16.97 10.46
N ASP A 59 48.85 -16.72 10.36
CA ASP A 59 48.29 -15.39 10.20
C ASP A 59 46.85 -15.34 10.71
N MET A 60 46.40 -14.15 11.10
CA MET A 60 45.04 -13.90 11.59
C MET A 60 44.57 -12.50 11.18
N ALA A 61 43.28 -12.36 10.86
CA ALA A 61 42.73 -11.06 10.50
C ALA A 61 41.26 -10.93 10.90
N TRP A 62 40.87 -9.74 11.37
CA TRP A 62 39.49 -9.40 11.71
C TRP A 62 38.72 -8.85 10.51
N GLU A 63 37.43 -9.18 10.41
CA GLU A 63 36.53 -8.59 9.42
C GLU A 63 36.21 -7.12 9.77
N CYS A 64 36.19 -6.23 8.76
CA CYS A 64 35.98 -4.78 8.98
C CYS A 64 34.60 -4.42 9.58
N GLY A 65 33.58 -5.20 9.23
CA GLY A 65 32.18 -4.92 9.58
C GLY A 65 31.59 -5.84 10.65
N SER A 66 32.35 -6.83 11.12
CA SER A 66 31.89 -7.78 12.14
C SER A 66 32.97 -8.02 13.17
N ASP A 67 32.61 -8.71 14.23
CA ASP A 67 33.51 -9.20 15.28
C ASP A 67 33.97 -10.63 14.99
N THR A 68 34.22 -10.94 13.72
CA THR A 68 34.71 -12.25 13.27
C THR A 68 36.20 -12.21 12.95
N LEU A 69 36.95 -13.07 13.62
CA LEU A 69 38.38 -13.31 13.43
C LEU A 69 38.57 -14.53 12.52
N ALA A 70 39.34 -14.40 11.45
CA ALA A 70 39.77 -15.51 10.62
C ALA A 70 41.21 -15.91 10.97
N ILE A 71 41.47 -17.20 11.04
CA ILE A 71 42.73 -17.78 11.52
C ILE A 71 43.16 -18.89 10.57
N ILE A 72 44.41 -18.84 10.12
CA ILE A 72 45.02 -19.90 9.30
C ILE A 72 46.21 -20.53 10.03
N THR A 73 46.39 -21.84 9.84
CA THR A 73 47.55 -22.57 10.40
C THR A 73 48.41 -23.13 9.29
N GLY A 74 49.70 -23.32 9.55
CA GLY A 74 50.66 -23.74 8.51
C GLY A 74 50.51 -25.19 8.06
N SER A 75 49.81 -26.02 8.84
CA SER A 75 49.68 -27.47 8.60
C SER A 75 48.30 -27.91 8.12
N SER A 76 47.31 -27.00 8.11
CA SER A 76 45.93 -27.30 7.71
C SER A 76 45.55 -26.55 6.44
N SER A 77 44.60 -27.12 5.68
CA SER A 77 43.91 -26.42 4.60
C SER A 77 42.73 -25.58 5.10
N ASP A 78 42.40 -25.65 6.39
CA ASP A 78 41.25 -25.00 6.99
C ASP A 78 41.51 -23.55 7.41
N VAL A 79 40.48 -22.74 7.26
CA VAL A 79 40.36 -21.39 7.82
C VAL A 79 39.37 -21.45 8.95
N HIS A 80 39.81 -21.14 10.16
CA HIS A 80 38.95 -21.08 11.33
C HIS A 80 38.38 -19.67 11.47
N LEU A 81 37.06 -19.55 11.51
CA LEU A 81 36.34 -18.32 11.78
C LEU A 81 35.81 -18.34 13.21
N TYR A 82 36.10 -17.30 13.99
CA TYR A 82 35.60 -17.12 15.36
C TYR A 82 34.84 -15.79 15.47
N THR A 83 33.56 -15.81 15.82
CA THR A 83 32.75 -14.61 16.06
C THR A 83 32.65 -14.33 17.56
N HIS A 84 33.12 -13.17 18.03
CA HIS A 84 33.35 -12.89 19.46
C HIS A 84 32.08 -12.80 20.31
N ARG A 85 31.09 -12.00 19.88
CA ARG A 85 29.83 -11.76 20.62
C ARG A 85 29.03 -13.04 20.79
N THR A 86 28.99 -13.89 19.76
CA THR A 86 28.24 -15.15 19.78
C THR A 86 29.08 -16.33 20.27
N ARG A 87 30.40 -16.17 20.38
CA ARG A 87 31.38 -17.25 20.60
C ARG A 87 31.23 -18.42 19.63
N HIS A 88 30.74 -18.12 18.43
CA HIS A 88 30.51 -19.12 17.39
C HIS A 88 31.81 -19.37 16.63
N THR A 89 32.06 -20.64 16.30
CA THR A 89 33.21 -21.06 15.49
C THR A 89 32.72 -21.77 14.23
N ASP A 90 33.38 -21.50 13.11
CA ASP A 90 33.11 -22.08 11.81
C ASP A 90 34.43 -22.39 11.09
N THR A 91 34.42 -23.27 10.10
CA THR A 91 35.62 -23.73 9.39
C THR A 91 35.38 -23.81 7.89
N ILE A 92 36.31 -23.25 7.10
CA ILE A 92 36.27 -23.26 5.64
C ILE A 92 37.51 -23.99 5.10
N ASP A 93 37.32 -25.10 4.40
CA ASP A 93 38.41 -25.80 3.73
C ASP A 93 38.79 -25.10 2.41
N THR A 94 40.03 -24.61 2.33
CA THR A 94 40.58 -23.95 1.12
C THR A 94 41.04 -24.92 0.06
N LYS A 95 41.20 -26.21 0.38
CA LYS A 95 41.82 -27.25 -0.46
C LYS A 95 43.27 -26.97 -0.85
N MET A 96 43.95 -26.05 -0.18
CA MET A 96 45.37 -25.75 -0.35
C MET A 96 46.16 -26.13 0.90
N SER A 97 47.39 -26.60 0.75
CA SER A 97 48.31 -26.84 1.88
C SER A 97 49.32 -25.71 2.04
N ASP A 98 49.94 -25.60 3.22
CA ASP A 98 50.96 -24.60 3.54
C ASP A 98 50.49 -23.15 3.32
N LEU A 99 49.38 -22.76 3.97
CA LEU A 99 48.84 -21.39 3.93
C LEU A 99 49.84 -20.38 4.52
N ARG A 100 49.94 -19.18 3.93
CA ARG A 100 51.00 -18.19 4.21
C ARG A 100 50.51 -16.84 4.73
N PHE A 101 49.36 -16.37 4.26
CA PHE A 101 48.75 -15.12 4.74
C PHE A 101 47.24 -15.16 4.58
N ILE A 102 46.53 -14.34 5.35
CA ILE A 102 45.11 -14.06 5.19
C ILE A 102 44.88 -12.55 5.25
N CYS A 103 44.09 -12.00 4.31
CA CYS A 103 43.74 -10.58 4.36
C CYS A 103 42.26 -10.36 4.04
N TRP A 104 41.57 -9.66 4.94
CA TRP A 104 40.19 -9.21 4.72
C TRP A 104 40.13 -7.97 3.85
N SER A 105 39.09 -7.89 3.02
CA SER A 105 38.72 -6.67 2.33
C SER A 105 38.26 -5.60 3.32
N HIS A 106 38.68 -4.36 3.09
CA HIS A 106 38.31 -3.21 3.91
C HIS A 106 36.85 -2.80 3.78
N SER A 107 36.16 -3.27 2.73
CA SER A 107 34.84 -2.77 2.32
C SER A 107 33.79 -3.87 2.17
N GLN A 108 34.22 -5.11 1.92
CA GLN A 108 33.33 -6.24 1.68
C GLN A 108 33.62 -7.37 2.67
N PRO A 109 32.61 -8.19 3.03
CA PRO A 109 32.78 -9.36 3.89
C PRO A 109 33.47 -10.50 3.11
N GLN A 110 34.69 -10.26 2.64
CA GLN A 110 35.48 -11.19 1.84
C GLN A 110 36.95 -11.16 2.26
N PHE A 111 37.66 -12.27 2.13
CA PHE A 111 39.10 -12.37 2.37
C PHE A 111 39.82 -13.13 1.26
N ALA A 112 41.13 -12.96 1.19
CA ALA A 112 42.01 -13.74 0.34
C ALA A 112 43.06 -14.49 1.17
N ILE A 113 43.44 -15.68 0.72
CA ILE A 113 44.45 -16.51 1.37
C ILE A 113 45.43 -16.99 0.32
N GLY A 114 46.73 -16.78 0.56
CA GLY A 114 47.80 -17.30 -0.29
C GLY A 114 48.51 -18.51 0.31
N ALA A 115 48.99 -19.41 -0.55
CA ALA A 115 49.72 -20.62 -0.18
C ALA A 115 51.18 -20.62 -0.65
N LYS A 116 51.99 -21.51 -0.08
CA LYS A 116 53.40 -21.72 -0.47
C LYS A 116 53.57 -22.24 -1.90
N SER A 117 52.56 -22.90 -2.45
CA SER A 117 52.53 -23.40 -3.82
C SER A 117 52.41 -22.33 -4.91
N GLY A 118 52.15 -21.07 -4.54
CA GLY A 118 51.83 -19.99 -5.49
C GLY A 118 50.33 -19.85 -5.81
N GLN A 119 49.48 -20.68 -5.22
CA GLN A 119 48.03 -20.62 -5.36
C GLN A 119 47.41 -19.69 -4.30
N PHE A 120 46.27 -19.08 -4.62
CA PHE A 120 45.48 -18.34 -3.63
C PHE A 120 43.98 -18.58 -3.83
N VAL A 121 43.19 -18.33 -2.79
CA VAL A 121 41.72 -18.37 -2.84
C VAL A 121 41.13 -17.04 -2.41
N VAL A 122 40.00 -16.66 -2.98
CA VAL A 122 39.17 -15.53 -2.53
C VAL A 122 37.84 -16.10 -2.02
N TYR A 123 37.49 -15.80 -0.78
CA TYR A 123 36.23 -16.24 -0.17
C TYR A 123 35.34 -15.05 0.15
N ASN A 124 34.09 -15.09 -0.30
CA ASN A 124 33.09 -14.08 0.01
C ASN A 124 32.05 -14.66 0.98
N ARG A 125 32.04 -14.17 2.22
CA ARG A 125 31.18 -14.66 3.31
C ARG A 125 29.70 -14.39 3.07
N ARG A 126 29.37 -13.34 2.30
CA ARG A 126 27.96 -13.03 1.97
C ARG A 126 27.39 -14.01 0.95
N THR A 127 28.18 -14.44 -0.02
CA THR A 127 27.74 -15.38 -1.07
C THR A 127 28.14 -16.83 -0.78
N LEU A 128 28.94 -17.07 0.28
CA LEU A 128 29.56 -18.34 0.63
C LEU A 128 30.39 -18.95 -0.51
N ARG A 129 30.87 -18.10 -1.44
CA ARG A 129 31.61 -18.54 -2.63
C ARG A 129 33.11 -18.52 -2.34
N LEU A 130 33.76 -19.67 -2.53
CA LEU A 130 35.22 -19.84 -2.50
C LEU A 130 35.74 -19.95 -3.95
N VAL A 131 36.56 -18.98 -4.38
CA VAL A 131 37.10 -18.90 -5.74
C VAL A 131 38.60 -19.21 -5.70
N PRO A 132 39.04 -20.40 -6.16
CA PRO A 132 40.45 -20.72 -6.28
C PRO A 132 41.07 -20.07 -7.52
N VAL A 133 42.25 -19.47 -7.34
CA VAL A 133 43.06 -18.88 -8.40
C VAL A 133 44.40 -19.62 -8.48
N VAL A 134 44.59 -20.34 -9.57
CA VAL A 134 45.73 -21.22 -9.81
C VAL A 134 46.49 -20.75 -11.05
N GLY A 135 47.82 -20.80 -11.01
CA GLY A 135 48.69 -20.54 -12.16
C GLY A 135 49.21 -19.10 -12.30
N THR A 136 48.78 -18.15 -11.45
CA THR A 136 49.27 -16.76 -11.49
C THR A 136 50.71 -16.63 -11.01
N HIS A 137 51.09 -17.38 -9.99
CA HIS A 137 52.43 -17.40 -9.41
C HIS A 137 53.01 -18.81 -9.42
N THR A 138 54.33 -18.90 -9.53
CA THR A 138 55.06 -20.18 -9.62
C THR A 138 55.86 -20.51 -8.37
N GLN A 139 55.96 -19.56 -7.43
CA GLN A 139 56.63 -19.72 -6.15
C GLN A 139 55.75 -19.23 -5.01
N GLN A 140 56.27 -19.34 -3.79
CA GLN A 140 55.62 -18.95 -2.55
C GLN A 140 55.09 -17.52 -2.57
N LEU A 141 53.81 -17.35 -2.24
CA LEU A 141 53.21 -16.04 -1.99
C LEU A 141 53.70 -15.49 -0.65
N LEU A 142 54.10 -14.22 -0.64
CA LEU A 142 54.74 -13.59 0.52
C LEU A 142 53.78 -12.73 1.33
N SER A 143 52.93 -11.94 0.67
CA SER A 143 51.95 -11.06 1.31
C SER A 143 50.88 -10.68 0.31
N GLY A 144 49.69 -10.37 0.81
CA GLY A 144 48.60 -9.81 0.02
C GLY A 144 47.88 -8.69 0.75
N VAL A 145 47.40 -7.70 0.01
CA VAL A 145 46.68 -6.54 0.56
C VAL A 145 45.52 -6.15 -0.35
N TRP A 146 44.41 -5.78 0.28
CA TRP A 146 43.25 -5.22 -0.41
C TRP A 146 43.35 -3.70 -0.51
N THR A 147 43.10 -3.14 -1.69
CA THR A 147 42.93 -1.70 -1.81
C THR A 147 41.64 -1.25 -1.12
N PRO A 148 41.60 -0.07 -0.50
CA PRO A 148 40.37 0.50 0.05
C PRO A 148 39.27 0.66 -1.01
N ALA A 149 38.02 0.82 -0.56
CA ALA A 149 36.91 1.18 -1.46
C ALA A 149 37.18 2.54 -2.15
N PRO A 150 36.74 2.72 -3.42
CA PRO A 150 35.87 1.82 -4.17
C PRO A 150 36.59 0.72 -4.96
N ASP A 151 37.91 0.85 -5.19
CA ASP A 151 38.64 -0.04 -6.12
C ASP A 151 38.59 -1.51 -5.69
N SER A 152 38.68 -1.79 -4.38
CA SER A 152 38.56 -3.15 -3.78
C SER A 152 39.33 -4.26 -4.52
N ARG A 153 40.55 -3.95 -5.00
CA ARG A 153 41.44 -4.87 -5.73
C ARG A 153 42.35 -5.61 -4.76
N LEU A 154 42.71 -6.83 -5.12
CA LEU A 154 43.63 -7.67 -4.36
C LEU A 154 45.01 -7.65 -5.01
N LEU A 155 46.02 -7.25 -4.25
CA LEU A 155 47.41 -7.23 -4.68
C LEU A 155 48.18 -8.32 -3.93
N ILE A 156 49.01 -9.09 -4.65
CA ILE A 156 49.81 -10.17 -4.07
C ILE A 156 51.25 -10.07 -4.57
N ILE A 157 52.22 -10.14 -3.66
CA ILE A 157 53.64 -10.28 -3.99
C ILE A 157 54.11 -11.72 -3.79
N SER A 158 54.98 -12.19 -4.69
CA SER A 158 55.48 -13.57 -4.72
C SER A 158 57.00 -13.63 -4.79
N ALA A 159 57.57 -14.72 -4.27
CA ALA A 159 58.99 -15.04 -4.36
C ALA A 159 59.50 -15.23 -5.81
N ASP A 160 58.59 -15.46 -6.76
CA ASP A 160 58.89 -15.48 -8.20
C ASP A 160 59.21 -14.10 -8.80
N ARG A 161 59.36 -13.07 -7.94
CA ARG A 161 59.64 -11.67 -8.30
C ARG A 161 58.53 -11.06 -9.14
N SER A 162 57.28 -11.24 -8.71
CA SER A 162 56.14 -10.58 -9.34
C SER A 162 55.15 -10.01 -8.33
N LEU A 163 54.45 -8.96 -8.76
CA LEU A 163 53.28 -8.39 -8.12
C LEU A 163 52.07 -8.68 -9.02
N SER A 164 51.09 -9.44 -8.54
CA SER A 164 49.81 -9.60 -9.23
C SER A 164 48.77 -8.63 -8.65
N ILE A 165 47.89 -8.15 -9.53
CA ILE A 165 46.77 -7.27 -9.21
C ILE A 165 45.52 -7.96 -9.77
N SER A 166 44.56 -8.26 -8.91
CA SER A 166 43.30 -8.91 -9.25
C SER A 166 42.11 -8.08 -8.77
N ASP A 167 40.93 -8.32 -9.36
CA ASP A 167 39.67 -7.72 -8.91
C ASP A 167 39.14 -8.38 -7.62
N ALA A 168 37.94 -7.98 -7.18
CA ALA A 168 37.30 -8.52 -5.98
C ALA A 168 36.90 -10.00 -6.11
N GLU A 169 36.75 -10.47 -7.34
CA GLU A 169 36.36 -11.83 -7.70
C GLU A 169 37.55 -12.76 -7.93
N GLY A 170 38.78 -12.25 -7.86
CA GLY A 170 40.02 -13.00 -8.08
C GLY A 170 40.48 -13.06 -9.55
N SER A 171 39.82 -12.35 -10.46
CA SER A 171 40.25 -12.25 -11.86
C SER A 171 41.50 -11.38 -11.96
N MET A 172 42.55 -11.90 -12.60
CA MET A 172 43.82 -11.22 -12.75
C MET A 172 43.70 -10.03 -13.73
N LEU A 173 44.02 -8.82 -13.26
CA LEU A 173 44.03 -7.59 -14.05
C LEU A 173 45.42 -7.30 -14.64
N LYS A 174 46.47 -7.44 -13.83
CA LYS A 174 47.86 -7.23 -14.26
C LYS A 174 48.85 -8.02 -13.40
N THR A 175 49.89 -8.57 -14.04
CA THR A 175 51.09 -9.07 -13.36
C THR A 175 52.27 -8.17 -13.74
N ILE A 176 52.98 -7.67 -12.73
CA ILE A 176 54.13 -6.76 -12.86
C ILE A 176 55.39 -7.50 -12.40
N PRO A 177 56.39 -7.72 -13.27
CA PRO A 177 57.66 -8.30 -12.85
C PRO A 177 58.44 -7.29 -11.98
N LEU A 178 59.07 -7.80 -10.93
CA LEU A 178 59.84 -7.04 -9.96
C LEU A 178 61.35 -7.26 -10.21
N PRO A 179 62.19 -6.22 -10.08
CA PRO A 179 63.62 -6.33 -10.40
C PRO A 179 64.40 -7.13 -9.34
N SER A 180 63.88 -7.27 -8.12
CA SER A 180 64.43 -8.07 -7.05
C SER A 180 63.32 -8.78 -6.27
N ALA A 181 63.69 -9.61 -5.30
CA ALA A 181 62.72 -10.30 -4.44
C ALA A 181 62.00 -9.27 -3.54
N PRO A 182 60.66 -9.20 -3.57
CA PRO A 182 59.90 -8.28 -2.72
C PRO A 182 59.97 -8.70 -1.24
N GLN A 183 60.05 -7.71 -0.35
CA GLN A 183 60.07 -7.91 1.10
C GLN A 183 58.72 -7.57 1.76
N SER A 184 58.09 -6.48 1.34
CA SER A 184 56.79 -6.05 1.85
C SER A 184 56.01 -5.24 0.81
N LEU A 185 54.71 -5.12 1.03
CA LEU A 185 53.76 -4.41 0.16
C LEU A 185 52.85 -3.55 1.01
N CYS A 186 52.63 -2.30 0.59
CA CYS A 186 51.61 -1.44 1.18
C CYS A 186 50.86 -0.66 0.10
N VAL A 187 49.67 -0.17 0.43
CA VAL A 187 48.82 0.61 -0.49
C VAL A 187 48.51 1.94 0.16
N SER A 188 48.69 3.02 -0.60
CA SER A 188 48.34 4.39 -0.23
C SER A 188 47.36 4.96 -1.24
N GLY A 189 46.40 5.76 -0.79
CA GLY A 189 45.37 6.36 -1.63
C GLY A 189 45.20 7.85 -1.38
N THR A 190 44.81 8.60 -2.40
CA THR A 190 44.38 10.00 -2.26
C THR A 190 42.87 10.08 -2.06
N ALA A 191 42.43 10.52 -0.88
CA ALA A 191 41.00 10.69 -0.61
C ALA A 191 40.41 11.93 -1.30
N SER A 192 41.24 12.94 -1.59
CA SER A 192 40.83 14.31 -1.90
C SER A 192 40.92 14.72 -3.37
N SER A 193 41.52 13.92 -4.26
CA SER A 193 41.63 14.30 -5.68
C SER A 193 40.47 13.75 -6.53
N PRO A 194 39.92 14.53 -7.48
CA PRO A 194 38.93 14.03 -8.44
C PRO A 194 39.50 12.89 -9.30
N LYS A 195 40.82 12.89 -9.51
CA LYS A 195 41.59 11.76 -10.01
C LYS A 195 42.11 10.93 -8.83
N ARG A 196 41.23 10.22 -8.12
CA ARG A 196 41.61 9.28 -7.03
C ARG A 196 42.79 8.44 -7.50
N LEU A 197 43.94 8.67 -6.88
CA LEU A 197 45.19 7.97 -7.16
C LEU A 197 45.31 6.87 -6.12
N SER A 198 45.32 5.63 -6.56
CA SER A 198 45.60 4.45 -5.72
C SER A 198 46.99 3.96 -6.08
N LEU A 199 47.93 4.02 -5.15
CA LEU A 199 49.32 3.66 -5.33
C LEU A 199 49.66 2.44 -4.47
N ALA A 200 50.42 1.49 -5.01
CA ALA A 200 51.00 0.40 -4.24
C ALA A 200 52.52 0.52 -4.21
N ALA A 201 53.13 0.43 -3.04
CA ALA A 201 54.59 0.44 -2.90
C ALA A 201 55.10 -0.94 -2.49
N VAL A 202 56.11 -1.41 -3.20
CA VAL A 202 56.81 -2.67 -2.95
C VAL A 202 58.21 -2.38 -2.45
N ASN A 203 58.54 -2.88 -1.26
CA ASN A 203 59.91 -2.83 -0.74
C ASN A 203 60.76 -3.90 -1.44
N LEU A 204 61.82 -3.46 -2.10
CA LEU A 204 62.77 -4.30 -2.84
C LEU A 204 64.13 -4.45 -2.11
N GLY A 205 64.21 -3.96 -0.86
CA GLY A 205 65.39 -3.99 0.01
C GLY A 205 66.29 -2.77 -0.15
N ASN A 206 66.69 -2.44 -1.38
CA ASN A 206 67.50 -1.25 -1.71
C ASN A 206 66.75 -0.18 -2.50
N ALA A 207 65.51 -0.46 -2.88
CA ALA A 207 64.66 0.41 -3.68
C ALA A 207 63.19 0.26 -3.24
N VAL A 208 62.37 1.24 -3.57
CA VAL A 208 60.91 1.13 -3.50
C VAL A 208 60.35 1.26 -4.91
N LEU A 209 59.54 0.28 -5.31
CA LEU A 209 58.78 0.33 -6.55
C LEU A 209 57.35 0.73 -6.24
N VAL A 210 56.90 1.86 -6.79
CA VAL A 210 55.53 2.36 -6.68
C VAL A 210 54.77 2.07 -7.97
N VAL A 211 53.61 1.44 -7.86
CA VAL A 211 52.70 1.14 -8.96
C VAL A 211 51.48 2.04 -8.84
N ASN A 212 51.17 2.77 -9.90
CA ASN A 212 49.86 3.40 -10.03
C ASN A 212 48.83 2.35 -10.42
N LEU A 213 47.88 2.04 -9.54
CA LEU A 213 46.93 0.95 -9.74
C LEU A 213 45.89 1.26 -10.82
N ARG A 214 45.73 2.52 -11.24
CA ARG A 214 44.85 2.87 -12.35
C ARG A 214 45.52 2.70 -13.71
N SER A 215 46.74 3.21 -13.88
CA SER A 215 47.49 3.14 -15.16
C SER A 215 48.39 1.91 -15.28
N PHE A 216 48.62 1.19 -14.18
CA PHE A 216 49.64 0.14 -14.04
C PHE A 216 51.08 0.61 -14.34
N SER A 217 51.32 1.93 -14.35
CA SER A 217 52.66 2.48 -14.54
C SER A 217 53.48 2.28 -13.27
N THR A 218 54.73 1.85 -13.45
CA THR A 218 55.67 1.59 -12.37
C THR A 218 56.72 2.69 -12.30
N SER A 219 57.00 3.17 -11.10
CA SER A 219 58.06 4.12 -10.77
C SER A 219 58.98 3.48 -9.74
N VAL A 220 60.29 3.68 -9.83
CA VAL A 220 61.25 3.10 -8.90
C VAL A 220 62.08 4.22 -8.28
N GLY A 221 62.27 4.18 -6.96
CA GLY A 221 63.17 5.06 -6.22
C GLY A 221 64.30 4.26 -5.60
N GLN A 222 65.53 4.61 -5.95
CA GLN A 222 66.75 4.14 -5.27
C GLN A 222 67.29 5.28 -4.41
N PHE A 223 67.61 4.99 -3.16
CA PHE A 223 68.06 5.98 -2.19
C PHE A 223 69.56 5.91 -1.97
N ASN A 224 70.13 6.96 -1.38
CA ASN A 224 71.56 7.04 -1.10
C ASN A 224 72.03 5.81 -0.29
N THR A 225 73.09 5.15 -0.75
CA THR A 225 73.68 3.97 -0.10
C THR A 225 74.09 4.23 1.35
N GLY A 226 74.35 5.50 1.72
CA GLY A 226 74.64 5.92 3.10
C GLY A 226 73.48 5.74 4.08
N LEU A 227 72.23 5.63 3.61
CA LEU A 227 71.07 5.29 4.45
C LEU A 227 71.02 3.77 4.75
N GLY A 228 71.71 2.95 3.96
CA GLY A 228 71.64 1.50 4.06
C GLY A 228 70.34 0.91 3.51
N LEU A 229 70.09 -0.36 3.80
CA LEU A 229 68.90 -1.08 3.32
C LEU A 229 67.62 -0.57 3.97
N ILE A 230 66.51 -0.64 3.23
CA ILE A 230 65.16 -0.36 3.72
C ILE A 230 64.75 -1.55 4.59
N THR A 231 64.52 -1.29 5.87
CA THR A 231 64.14 -2.31 6.86
C THR A 231 62.63 -2.46 6.98
N SER A 232 61.88 -1.37 6.76
CA SER A 232 60.42 -1.35 6.90
C SER A 232 59.83 -0.30 5.96
N LEU A 233 58.61 -0.57 5.49
CA LEU A 233 57.85 0.30 4.57
C LEU A 233 56.38 0.29 5.02
N THR A 234 55.77 1.47 5.12
CA THR A 234 54.35 1.64 5.46
C THR A 234 53.73 2.76 4.62
N ALA A 235 52.41 2.73 4.45
CA ALA A 235 51.70 3.79 3.72
C ALA A 235 51.53 5.02 4.63
N GLY A 236 51.76 6.22 4.10
CA GLY A 236 51.50 7.49 4.77
C GLY A 236 50.12 8.05 4.42
N ILE A 237 49.97 9.37 4.58
CA ILE A 237 48.75 10.09 4.20
C ILE A 237 48.82 10.51 2.72
N ASN A 238 47.69 10.58 2.02
CA ASN A 238 47.57 11.20 0.69
C ASN A 238 48.52 10.69 -0.41
N GLY A 239 48.78 9.38 -0.49
CA GLY A 239 49.63 8.80 -1.54
C GLY A 239 51.12 8.78 -1.21
N GLU A 240 51.50 9.21 0.00
CA GLU A 240 52.88 9.16 0.49
C GLU A 240 53.19 7.79 1.13
N PHE A 241 54.47 7.49 1.29
CA PHE A 241 54.96 6.28 1.96
C PHE A 241 56.05 6.62 2.97
N VAL A 242 56.16 5.85 4.04
CA VAL A 242 57.17 6.05 5.08
C VAL A 242 58.08 4.83 5.13
N VAL A 243 59.39 5.07 5.15
CA VAL A 243 60.43 4.04 5.14
C VAL A 243 61.35 4.15 6.34
N GLY A 244 61.70 3.01 6.92
CA GLY A 244 62.78 2.87 7.90
C GLY A 244 64.06 2.38 7.23
N PHE A 245 65.20 2.90 7.64
CA PHE A 245 66.51 2.55 7.09
C PHE A 245 67.43 1.91 8.13
N LYS A 246 68.35 1.07 7.66
CA LYS A 246 69.39 0.42 8.48
C LYS A 246 70.35 1.41 9.16
N SER A 247 70.48 2.64 8.64
CA SER A 247 71.27 3.71 9.27
C SER A 247 70.65 4.32 10.53
N GLY A 248 69.37 4.07 10.81
CA GLY A 248 68.62 4.75 11.87
C GLY A 248 67.75 5.91 11.40
N ALA A 249 67.71 6.17 10.09
CA ALA A 249 66.85 7.20 9.50
C ALA A 249 65.43 6.70 9.21
N VAL A 250 64.46 7.60 9.32
CA VAL A 250 63.09 7.42 8.80
C VAL A 250 62.85 8.45 7.71
N GLY A 251 62.39 8.00 6.55
CA GLY A 251 62.16 8.83 5.36
C GLY A 251 60.70 8.90 4.95
N LEU A 252 60.28 10.05 4.42
CA LEU A 252 58.99 10.23 3.74
C LEU A 252 59.20 10.21 2.23
N LEU A 253 58.48 9.34 1.53
CA LEU A 253 58.53 9.14 0.09
C LEU A 253 57.27 9.67 -0.57
N ASP A 254 57.45 10.29 -1.74
CA ASP A 254 56.38 10.74 -2.61
C ASP A 254 56.65 10.36 -4.08
N LEU A 255 55.62 10.48 -4.91
CA LEU A 255 55.70 10.19 -6.35
C LEU A 255 55.75 11.52 -7.13
N ALA A 256 56.93 11.86 -7.66
CA ALA A 256 57.14 13.04 -8.47
C ALA A 256 57.26 12.64 -9.95
N GLY A 257 56.13 12.62 -10.67
CA GLY A 257 56.09 12.13 -12.05
C GLY A 257 56.29 10.61 -12.12
N SER A 258 57.38 10.16 -12.75
CA SER A 258 57.76 8.73 -12.87
C SER A 258 58.86 8.30 -11.90
N GLU A 259 59.22 9.15 -10.94
CA GLU A 259 60.28 8.90 -9.97
C GLU A 259 59.73 8.88 -8.55
N VAL A 260 60.16 7.91 -7.73
CA VAL A 260 59.85 7.88 -6.29
C VAL A 260 60.96 8.62 -5.56
N ARG A 261 60.62 9.73 -4.93
CA ARG A 261 61.61 10.61 -4.29
C ARG A 261 61.54 10.50 -2.78
N LEU A 262 62.69 10.68 -2.13
CA LEU A 262 62.78 10.88 -0.68
C LEU A 262 62.62 12.38 -0.41
N ARG A 263 61.43 12.80 0.02
CA ARG A 263 61.10 14.22 0.26
C ARG A 263 61.86 14.76 1.48
N SER A 264 61.89 13.98 2.55
CA SER A 264 62.58 14.35 3.79
C SER A 264 62.99 13.10 4.56
N SER A 265 63.97 13.24 5.44
CA SER A 265 64.37 12.17 6.35
C SER A 265 64.81 12.72 7.70
N VAL A 266 64.47 12.02 8.77
CA VAL A 266 64.90 12.32 10.13
C VAL A 266 65.72 11.16 10.68
N SER A 267 66.91 11.45 11.19
CA SER A 267 67.72 10.44 11.88
C SER A 267 67.24 10.32 13.33
N LEU A 268 66.67 9.18 13.68
CA LEU A 268 66.10 8.93 15.00
C LEU A 268 67.06 8.22 15.95
N ALA A 269 67.96 7.43 15.39
CA ALA A 269 68.75 6.44 16.10
C ALA A 269 70.13 6.30 15.47
N LYS A 270 71.07 5.73 16.23
CA LYS A 270 72.37 5.30 15.68
C LYS A 270 72.34 3.85 15.21
N SER A 271 71.38 3.06 15.67
CA SER A 271 71.11 1.71 15.21
C SER A 271 70.02 1.69 14.14
N ALA A 272 69.84 0.53 13.50
CA ALA A 272 68.81 0.33 12.49
C ALA A 272 67.41 0.63 13.03
N VAL A 273 66.58 1.31 12.24
CA VAL A 273 65.14 1.35 12.50
C VAL A 273 64.61 -0.05 12.21
N HIS A 274 64.07 -0.72 13.22
CA HIS A 274 63.58 -2.09 13.04
C HIS A 274 62.23 -2.10 12.32
N MET A 275 61.30 -1.26 12.78
CA MET A 275 59.93 -1.21 12.27
C MET A 275 59.46 0.25 12.19
N VAL A 276 58.68 0.56 11.16
CA VAL A 276 57.90 1.81 11.06
C VAL A 276 56.45 1.48 10.77
N ASN A 277 55.54 2.19 11.41
CA ASN A 277 54.10 2.05 11.14
C ASN A 277 53.39 3.39 11.26
N PHE A 278 52.59 3.74 10.26
CA PHE A 278 51.76 4.94 10.28
C PHE A 278 50.37 4.60 10.80
N GLY A 279 49.93 5.30 11.86
CA GLY A 279 48.60 5.14 12.42
C GLY A 279 47.61 6.04 11.71
N GLU A 280 46.76 5.49 10.84
CA GLU A 280 45.73 6.28 10.13
C GLU A 280 44.82 7.07 11.09
N GLY A 281 44.52 6.49 12.26
CA GLY A 281 43.69 7.16 13.27
C GLY A 281 44.40 8.25 14.07
N SER A 282 45.72 8.13 14.27
CA SER A 282 46.51 9.13 15.00
C SER A 282 47.15 10.17 14.08
N GLY A 283 47.33 9.87 12.80
CA GLY A 283 48.12 10.67 11.87
C GLY A 283 49.62 10.69 12.20
N LEU A 284 50.09 9.79 13.06
CA LEU A 284 51.48 9.73 13.53
C LEU A 284 52.19 8.49 13.00
N VAL A 285 53.49 8.62 12.74
CA VAL A 285 54.38 7.49 12.46
C VAL A 285 55.03 7.06 13.77
N ALA A 286 54.95 5.78 14.09
CA ALA A 286 55.77 5.17 15.12
C ALA A 286 57.00 4.51 14.48
N ALA A 287 58.17 4.71 15.09
CA ALA A 287 59.41 4.08 14.67
C ALA A 287 60.11 3.43 15.88
N ALA A 288 60.45 2.14 15.76
CA ALA A 288 61.12 1.38 16.81
C ALA A 288 62.63 1.26 16.50
N ALA A 289 63.47 1.85 17.35
CA ALA A 289 64.93 1.84 17.24
C ALA A 289 65.59 2.15 18.60
N ASP A 290 66.80 1.65 18.86
CA ASP A 290 67.54 1.89 20.12
C ASP A 290 66.72 1.58 21.41
N ASN A 291 65.93 0.50 21.42
CA ASN A 291 65.05 0.13 22.54
C ASN A 291 63.99 1.19 22.91
N ARG A 292 63.64 2.04 21.93
CA ARG A 292 62.62 3.08 22.09
C ARG A 292 61.68 3.09 20.90
N VAL A 293 60.43 3.43 21.18
CA VAL A 293 59.45 3.80 20.17
C VAL A 293 59.35 5.32 20.16
N ARG A 294 59.61 5.94 19.02
CA ARG A 294 59.51 7.39 18.84
C ARG A 294 58.37 7.73 17.90
N LEU A 295 57.64 8.80 18.20
CA LEU A 295 56.57 9.31 17.37
C LEU A 295 57.08 10.43 16.46
N LEU A 296 56.69 10.36 15.20
CA LEU A 296 56.95 11.37 14.19
C LEU A 296 55.62 11.86 13.61
N ARG A 297 55.60 13.11 13.18
CA ARG A 297 54.50 13.74 12.47
C ARG A 297 54.88 13.99 11.01
N ILE A 298 53.91 13.82 10.12
CA ILE A 298 53.99 14.25 8.72
C ILE A 298 53.38 15.64 8.61
N ASN A 299 54.14 16.58 8.06
CA ASN A 299 53.74 17.94 7.72
C ASN A 299 53.91 18.14 6.21
N ASP A 300 53.40 19.25 5.68
CA ASP A 300 53.57 19.60 4.26
C ASP A 300 55.06 19.62 3.84
N ASP A 301 55.93 20.11 4.73
CA ASP A 301 57.39 20.20 4.51
C ASP A 301 58.15 18.87 4.67
N GLY A 302 57.52 17.82 5.22
CA GLY A 302 58.19 16.53 5.45
C GLY A 302 57.87 15.85 6.78
N ILE A 303 58.81 15.05 7.28
CA ILE A 303 58.67 14.29 8.53
C ILE A 303 59.50 14.90 9.67
N ALA A 304 58.89 15.07 10.84
CA ALA A 304 59.52 15.67 12.03
C ALA A 304 59.19 14.87 13.30
N ALA A 305 60.11 14.85 14.26
CA ALA A 305 59.88 14.20 15.56
C ALA A 305 58.89 15.02 16.41
N THR A 306 57.94 14.36 17.08
CA THR A 306 57.01 15.05 17.99
C THR A 306 57.63 15.32 19.37
N GLY A 307 58.71 14.60 19.71
CA GLY A 307 59.31 14.58 21.04
C GLY A 307 58.71 13.50 21.96
N ASP A 308 57.63 12.83 21.55
CA ASP A 308 57.05 11.73 22.31
C ASP A 308 57.80 10.41 22.03
N GLU A 309 58.28 9.77 23.09
CA GLU A 309 58.95 8.48 23.04
C GLU A 309 58.54 7.60 24.22
N ALA A 310 58.62 6.28 24.03
CA ALA A 310 58.49 5.30 25.10
C ALA A 310 59.64 4.28 25.01
N ALA A 311 60.27 4.00 26.16
CA ALA A 311 61.26 2.94 26.25
C ALA A 311 60.57 1.57 26.37
N PHE A 312 61.20 0.55 25.80
CA PHE A 312 60.90 -0.85 26.08
C PHE A 312 62.18 -1.57 26.49
N GLU A 313 62.03 -2.64 27.26
CA GLU A 313 63.17 -3.34 27.85
C GLU A 313 63.91 -4.17 26.80
N SER A 314 65.24 -4.05 26.74
CA SER A 314 66.07 -4.65 25.68
C SER A 314 66.23 -6.16 25.79
N ASP A 315 66.06 -6.71 26.99
CA ASP A 315 66.06 -8.15 27.28
C ASP A 315 64.80 -8.85 26.75
N LYS A 316 63.77 -8.09 26.34
CA LYS A 316 62.54 -8.62 25.74
C LYS A 316 62.68 -9.00 24.27
N GLY A 317 63.83 -8.78 23.63
CA GLY A 317 64.08 -9.14 22.23
C GLY A 317 64.05 -7.95 21.27
N VAL A 318 64.29 -8.23 19.99
CA VAL A 318 64.32 -7.23 18.93
C VAL A 318 62.90 -7.02 18.41
N PRO A 319 62.43 -5.77 18.22
CA PRO A 319 61.12 -5.51 17.63
C PRO A 319 61.03 -6.05 16.20
N ASP A 320 60.05 -6.91 15.96
CA ASP A 320 59.71 -7.45 14.64
C ASP A 320 58.25 -7.14 14.25
N LEU A 321 57.51 -6.54 15.17
CA LEU A 321 56.12 -6.15 15.01
C LEU A 321 55.88 -4.75 15.58
N LEU A 322 55.28 -3.88 14.78
CA LEU A 322 54.79 -2.57 15.22
C LEU A 322 53.50 -2.25 14.47
N THR A 323 52.39 -2.08 15.19
CA THR A 323 51.09 -1.80 14.58
C THR A 323 50.23 -0.88 15.44
N TRP A 324 49.60 0.09 14.80
CA TRP A 324 48.60 0.95 15.44
C TRP A 324 47.24 0.26 15.47
N SER A 325 46.46 0.53 16.51
CA SER A 325 45.01 0.37 16.45
C SER A 325 44.43 1.35 15.43
N ARG A 326 43.30 0.99 14.84
CA ARG A 326 42.71 1.78 13.75
C ARG A 326 42.33 3.20 14.18
N ASP A 327 41.95 3.38 15.45
CA ASP A 327 41.68 4.69 16.04
C ASP A 327 42.95 5.50 16.40
N GLY A 328 44.14 4.90 16.25
CA GLY A 328 45.43 5.50 16.55
C GLY A 328 45.75 5.63 18.04
N GLN A 329 44.96 5.02 18.92
CA GLN A 329 45.10 5.23 20.37
C GLN A 329 46.05 4.24 21.03
N GLN A 330 46.12 3.03 20.49
CA GLN A 330 46.99 1.97 20.98
C GLN A 330 48.07 1.67 19.95
N LEU A 331 49.27 1.45 20.45
CA LEU A 331 50.40 1.04 19.65
C LEU A 331 50.92 -0.28 20.21
N LEU A 332 50.84 -1.33 19.41
CA LEU A 332 51.29 -2.66 19.77
C LEU A 332 52.68 -2.90 19.20
N LEU A 333 53.62 -3.25 20.07
CA LEU A 333 54.98 -3.63 19.74
C LEU A 333 55.20 -5.09 20.13
N GLY A 334 55.52 -5.95 19.17
CA GLY A 334 55.95 -7.33 19.42
C GLY A 334 57.44 -7.49 19.19
N THR A 335 58.02 -8.48 19.86
CA THR A 335 59.43 -8.84 19.71
C THR A 335 59.60 -10.30 19.26
N ASP A 336 60.76 -10.57 18.68
CA ASP A 336 61.19 -11.90 18.22
C ASP A 336 61.32 -12.95 19.34
N GLN A 337 61.29 -12.53 20.62
CA GLN A 337 61.30 -13.40 21.80
C GLN A 337 59.92 -13.62 22.40
N GLY A 338 58.85 -13.16 21.76
CA GLY A 338 57.47 -13.41 22.17
C GLY A 338 56.93 -12.45 23.22
N ASN A 339 57.48 -11.24 23.34
CA ASN A 339 56.95 -10.23 24.24
C ASN A 339 56.15 -9.20 23.44
N VAL A 340 54.95 -8.87 23.91
CA VAL A 340 54.09 -7.85 23.31
C VAL A 340 53.85 -6.73 24.30
N THR A 341 54.25 -5.52 23.95
CA THR A 341 53.99 -4.33 24.75
C THR A 341 52.93 -3.49 24.05
N VAL A 342 51.86 -3.16 24.76
CA VAL A 342 50.81 -2.27 24.26
C VAL A 342 50.96 -0.92 24.93
N PHE A 343 51.17 0.11 24.13
CA PHE A 343 51.22 1.49 24.59
C PHE A 343 49.88 2.18 24.30
N THR A 344 49.52 3.15 25.13
CA THR A 344 48.37 4.04 24.95
C THR A 344 48.84 5.47 24.76
N LEU A 345 48.23 6.18 23.81
CA LEU A 345 48.44 7.60 23.62
C LEU A 345 47.62 8.40 24.66
N LYS A 346 48.27 9.27 25.45
CA LYS A 346 47.59 10.16 26.41
C LYS A 346 47.59 11.59 25.87
N VAL A 347 46.41 12.18 25.75
CA VAL A 347 46.18 13.48 25.12
C VAL A 347 45.32 14.38 26.02
N LEU A 348 45.23 15.67 25.71
CA LEU A 348 44.42 16.62 26.49
C LEU A 348 42.92 16.30 26.36
N ASN A 349 42.19 16.34 27.49
CA ASN A 349 40.73 16.10 27.54
C ASN A 349 39.94 17.35 27.12
N VAL A 350 40.29 17.94 25.99
CA VAL A 350 39.56 19.08 25.41
C VAL A 350 39.17 18.70 23.98
N SER A 351 37.90 18.87 23.65
CA SER A 351 37.36 18.49 22.36
C SER A 351 36.21 19.41 21.95
N ALA A 352 35.90 19.40 20.66
CA ALA A 352 34.76 20.11 20.08
C ALA A 352 34.17 19.28 18.93
N SER A 353 32.95 19.62 18.52
CA SER A 353 32.33 19.01 17.35
C SER A 353 31.61 20.04 16.50
N PHE A 354 31.64 19.84 15.19
CA PHE A 354 30.84 20.61 14.24
C PHE A 354 30.31 19.66 13.16
N GLY A 355 28.98 19.49 13.10
CA GLY A 355 28.36 18.53 12.18
C GLY A 355 28.90 17.12 12.38
N THR A 356 29.52 16.56 11.34
CA THR A 356 30.13 15.22 11.40
C THR A 356 31.60 15.23 11.81
N LEU A 357 32.18 16.39 12.10
CA LEU A 357 33.59 16.54 12.45
C LEU A 357 33.75 16.60 13.96
N VAL A 358 34.72 15.85 14.49
CA VAL A 358 35.14 15.88 15.89
C VAL A 358 36.60 16.32 15.94
N PHE A 359 36.84 17.34 16.77
CA PHE A 359 38.14 17.94 17.00
C PHE A 359 38.61 17.45 18.37
N SER A 360 39.70 16.70 18.38
CA SER A 360 40.28 16.16 19.61
C SER A 360 41.80 16.14 19.49
N PHE A 361 42.50 16.27 20.61
CA PHE A 361 43.95 16.13 20.60
C PHE A 361 44.38 14.72 20.18
N ILE A 362 45.32 14.66 19.24
CA ILE A 362 46.03 13.44 18.82
C ILE A 362 47.48 13.45 19.29
N SER A 363 47.96 14.58 19.81
CA SER A 363 49.23 14.71 20.52
C SER A 363 49.08 15.82 21.56
N THR A 364 50.13 16.18 22.29
CA THR A 364 50.07 17.31 23.24
C THR A 364 49.86 18.66 22.54
N ARG A 365 50.18 18.81 21.26
CA ARG A 365 50.17 20.09 20.52
C ARG A 365 49.50 20.00 19.15
N THR A 366 48.70 18.97 18.91
CA THR A 366 48.04 18.78 17.62
C THR A 366 46.64 18.26 17.83
N ILE A 367 45.68 18.98 17.26
CA ILE A 367 44.27 18.59 17.21
C ILE A 367 44.05 17.82 15.91
N GLY A 368 43.55 16.60 16.01
CA GLY A 368 43.07 15.85 14.87
C GLY A 368 41.60 16.17 14.61
N VAL A 369 41.25 16.36 13.34
CA VAL A 369 39.87 16.51 12.88
C VAL A 369 39.42 15.19 12.28
N LYS A 370 38.54 14.49 12.98
CA LYS A 370 38.01 13.18 12.59
C LYS A 370 36.60 13.32 12.02
N ASN A 371 36.32 12.71 10.88
CA ASN A 371 34.97 12.65 10.31
C ASN A 371 34.26 11.39 10.79
N LEU A 372 33.07 11.54 11.40
CA LEU A 372 32.27 10.45 11.94
C LEU A 372 31.59 9.59 10.87
N GLN A 373 31.46 10.08 9.63
CA GLN A 373 30.83 9.30 8.56
C GLN A 373 31.70 8.15 8.07
N ASP A 374 32.99 8.37 7.90
CA ASP A 374 33.97 7.40 7.40
C ASP A 374 35.02 7.00 8.46
N ASN A 375 34.94 7.58 9.66
CA ASN A 375 35.81 7.34 10.80
C ASN A 375 37.29 7.68 10.53
N ARG A 376 37.56 8.58 9.56
CA ARG A 376 38.91 8.96 9.11
C ARG A 376 39.36 10.29 9.69
N MET A 377 40.66 10.43 9.88
CA MET A 377 41.31 11.73 10.12
C MET A 377 41.36 12.51 8.80
N VAL A 378 40.77 13.69 8.76
CA VAL A 378 40.63 14.50 7.54
C VAL A 378 41.51 15.75 7.52
N CYS A 379 41.94 16.23 8.69
CA CYS A 379 42.83 17.37 8.85
C CYS A 379 43.52 17.31 10.23
N THR A 380 44.66 17.97 10.37
CA THR A 380 45.34 18.15 11.67
C THR A 380 45.70 19.61 11.87
N VAL A 381 45.42 20.15 13.06
CA VAL A 381 45.66 21.55 13.41
C VAL A 381 46.77 21.64 14.47
N PRO A 382 47.96 22.18 14.14
CA PRO A 382 49.00 22.46 15.13
C PRO A 382 48.56 23.61 16.05
N VAL A 383 48.67 23.41 17.36
CA VAL A 383 48.32 24.42 18.38
C VAL A 383 49.54 24.75 19.24
N ASN A 384 49.74 26.04 19.49
CA ASN A 384 50.94 26.56 20.16
C ASN A 384 50.80 26.68 21.68
N SER A 385 49.59 26.56 22.21
CA SER A 385 49.24 26.66 23.63
C SER A 385 48.54 25.38 24.12
N ASP A 386 48.49 25.20 25.45
CA ASP A 386 47.70 24.16 26.10
C ASP A 386 46.30 24.72 26.40
N PRO A 387 45.28 24.46 25.57
CA PRO A 387 43.97 25.06 25.75
C PRO A 387 43.19 24.45 26.91
N THR A 388 42.28 25.24 27.48
CA THR A 388 41.26 24.75 28.42
C THR A 388 39.90 24.55 27.76
N PHE A 389 39.66 25.16 26.59
CA PHE A 389 38.44 24.97 25.80
C PHE A 389 38.71 25.11 24.30
N ILE A 390 37.85 24.47 23.50
CA ILE A 390 37.88 24.53 22.03
C ILE A 390 36.44 24.72 21.53
N SER A 391 36.29 25.47 20.44
CA SER A 391 35.03 25.64 19.71
C SER A 391 35.26 25.44 18.21
N ALA A 392 34.42 24.66 17.55
CA ALA A 392 34.50 24.41 16.12
C ALA A 392 33.27 24.97 15.38
N GLY A 393 33.51 25.54 14.21
CA GLY A 393 32.51 26.05 13.27
C GLY A 393 32.88 25.69 11.85
N MET A 394 32.12 26.15 10.86
CA MET A 394 32.45 25.90 9.45
C MET A 394 33.80 26.56 9.10
N ALA A 395 34.80 25.75 8.72
CA ALA A 395 36.16 26.18 8.38
C ALA A 395 36.96 26.94 9.47
N MET A 396 36.40 27.10 10.67
CA MET A 396 37.00 27.88 11.76
C MET A 396 37.07 27.08 13.06
N LEU A 397 38.20 27.19 13.76
CA LEU A 397 38.46 26.56 15.05
C LEU A 397 38.98 27.62 16.03
N GLY A 398 38.24 27.85 17.12
CA GLY A 398 38.69 28.69 18.23
C GLY A 398 39.27 27.83 19.34
N VAL A 399 40.48 28.16 19.78
CA VAL A 399 41.23 27.43 20.81
C VAL A 399 41.65 28.43 21.86
N GLY A 400 41.24 28.26 23.12
CA GLY A 400 41.47 29.28 24.13
C GLY A 400 41.88 28.73 25.50
N ALA A 401 42.49 29.63 26.27
CA ALA A 401 42.86 29.44 27.66
C ALA A 401 42.69 30.77 28.41
N ASN A 402 42.02 30.73 29.56
CA ASN A 402 41.70 31.92 30.36
C ASN A 402 40.99 33.02 29.53
N ASN A 403 41.66 34.16 29.31
CA ASN A 403 41.14 35.29 28.55
C ASN A 403 41.68 35.35 27.10
N GLN A 404 42.52 34.41 26.68
CA GLN A 404 43.14 34.40 25.35
C GLN A 404 42.48 33.36 24.44
N VAL A 405 42.16 33.74 23.20
CA VAL A 405 41.61 32.85 22.17
C VAL A 405 42.41 32.97 20.88
N SER A 406 42.93 31.85 20.39
CA SER A 406 43.55 31.70 19.09
C SER A 406 42.55 31.12 18.08
N TYR A 407 42.40 31.79 16.94
CA TYR A 407 41.54 31.34 15.85
C TYR A 407 42.37 30.71 14.74
N TYR A 408 41.98 29.52 14.32
CA TYR A 408 42.60 28.75 13.25
C TYR A 408 41.59 28.58 12.12
N GLU A 409 42.05 28.75 10.90
CA GLU A 409 41.32 28.34 9.72
C GLU A 409 41.70 26.91 9.36
N TYR A 410 40.72 26.12 8.93
CA TYR A 410 40.97 24.80 8.39
C TYR A 410 40.13 24.61 7.12
N PHE A 411 40.72 23.92 6.15
CA PHE A 411 40.03 23.53 4.93
C PHE A 411 40.00 22.01 4.84
N ILE A 412 38.83 21.45 4.57
CA ILE A 412 38.65 20.02 4.31
C ILE A 412 37.91 19.89 2.98
N PRO A 413 38.54 19.27 1.97
CA PRO A 413 37.91 19.06 0.67
C PRO A 413 36.61 18.25 0.79
N ASN A 414 35.55 18.70 0.09
CA ASN A 414 34.23 18.04 0.02
C ASN A 414 33.42 17.94 1.33
N SER A 415 33.89 18.48 2.45
CA SER A 415 33.10 18.51 3.70
C SER A 415 32.42 19.85 3.97
N LEU A 416 32.74 20.88 3.19
CA LEU A 416 32.09 22.19 3.26
C LEU A 416 30.87 22.20 2.34
N PRO A 417 29.68 22.58 2.84
CA PRO A 417 28.53 22.80 1.98
C PRO A 417 28.79 24.06 1.14
N TYR A 418 28.91 23.86 -0.18
CA TYR A 418 29.14 24.87 -1.24
C TYR A 418 30.56 25.46 -1.35
N PRO A 419 31.14 25.51 -2.57
CA PRO A 419 32.23 26.43 -2.84
C PRO A 419 31.65 27.85 -2.85
N MET A 420 31.86 28.60 -1.76
CA MET A 420 31.69 30.05 -1.77
C MET A 420 32.86 30.66 -2.55
N ALA A 421 32.85 30.50 -3.86
CA ALA A 421 33.68 31.25 -4.78
C ALA A 421 32.77 31.69 -5.93
N ASP A 422 32.66 33.01 -6.09
CA ASP A 422 32.01 33.64 -7.22
C ASP A 422 32.64 33.06 -8.52
N PRO A 423 31.86 32.59 -9.51
CA PRO A 423 32.41 32.04 -10.76
C PRO A 423 33.25 33.05 -11.57
N ALA A 424 33.33 34.30 -11.14
CA ALA A 424 33.95 35.41 -11.83
C ALA A 424 35.42 35.70 -11.44
N GLU A 425 35.93 35.14 -10.34
CA GLU A 425 37.35 35.29 -10.00
C GLU A 425 38.14 34.02 -10.36
N ASN A 426 38.98 34.14 -11.39
CA ASN A 426 40.00 33.15 -11.75
C ASN A 426 41.03 33.03 -10.61
N VAL A 427 40.67 32.36 -9.51
CA VAL A 427 41.62 31.94 -8.49
C VAL A 427 42.31 30.70 -9.04
N ALA A 428 43.48 30.92 -9.65
CA ALA A 428 44.37 29.90 -10.18
C ALA A 428 44.55 28.76 -9.17
N GLU A 429 44.21 27.54 -9.59
CA GLU A 429 44.58 26.19 -9.08
C GLU A 429 45.23 26.10 -7.69
N ALA A 430 44.71 26.80 -6.68
CA ALA A 430 45.23 26.76 -5.33
C ALA A 430 44.77 25.44 -4.69
N SER A 431 45.75 24.54 -4.52
CA SER A 431 45.72 23.23 -3.87
C SER A 431 44.40 22.85 -3.17
N GLN A 432 43.62 21.95 -3.78
CA GLN A 432 42.46 21.26 -3.18
C GLN A 432 42.86 20.27 -2.05
N GLN A 433 43.91 20.57 -1.30
CA GLN A 433 44.41 19.73 -0.21
C GLN A 433 43.94 20.29 1.14
N ALA A 434 43.68 19.40 2.09
CA ALA A 434 43.33 19.80 3.44
C ALA A 434 44.51 20.53 4.07
N HIS A 435 44.25 21.71 4.64
CA HIS A 435 45.27 22.53 5.29
C HIS A 435 44.67 23.21 6.52
N SER A 436 45.54 23.69 7.40
CA SER A 436 45.13 24.51 8.54
C SER A 436 46.19 25.56 8.86
N GLY A 437 45.75 26.69 9.40
CA GLY A 437 46.65 27.80 9.73
C GLY A 437 46.11 28.66 10.87
N LEU A 438 47.01 29.19 11.70
CA LEU A 438 46.68 30.20 12.70
C LEU A 438 46.33 31.52 11.99
N LEU A 439 45.14 32.06 12.22
CA LEU A 439 44.74 33.37 11.72
C LEU A 439 45.22 34.49 12.64
N ARG A 440 44.85 34.42 13.92
CA ARG A 440 45.19 35.41 14.94
C ARG A 440 44.96 34.89 16.34
N THR A 441 45.52 35.58 17.32
CA THR A 441 45.22 35.44 18.74
C THR A 441 44.64 36.75 19.27
N VAL A 442 43.59 36.66 20.09
CA VAL A 442 42.88 37.81 20.68
C VAL A 442 42.83 37.64 22.19
N ASP A 443 43.23 38.69 22.91
CA ASP A 443 43.09 38.79 24.35
C ASP A 443 41.80 39.52 24.70
N TYR A 444 40.92 38.86 25.44
CA TYR A 444 39.67 39.41 25.94
C TYR A 444 39.87 40.08 27.31
N PRO A 445 39.01 41.05 27.70
CA PRO A 445 39.17 41.81 28.94
C PRO A 445 39.14 40.96 30.22
N SER A 446 38.50 39.79 30.18
CA SER A 446 38.37 38.87 31.30
C SER A 446 38.27 37.43 30.82
N THR A 447 38.21 36.49 31.76
CA THR A 447 38.17 35.05 31.48
C THR A 447 36.98 34.69 30.59
N VAL A 448 37.27 34.05 29.47
CA VAL A 448 36.26 33.54 28.54
C VAL A 448 35.58 32.33 29.18
N THR A 449 34.25 32.37 29.22
CA THR A 449 33.40 31.34 29.84
C THR A 449 32.65 30.47 28.83
N ASP A 450 32.41 30.99 27.62
CA ASP A 450 31.89 30.23 26.49
C ASP A 450 32.37 30.88 25.18
N LEU A 451 32.52 30.07 24.14
CA LEU A 451 32.97 30.47 22.81
C LEU A 451 32.19 29.67 21.77
N LYS A 452 31.66 30.37 20.75
CA LYS A 452 31.13 29.77 19.52
C LYS A 452 31.73 30.47 18.31
N VAL A 453 32.02 29.72 17.25
CA VAL A 453 32.60 30.24 16.00
C VAL A 453 31.81 29.70 14.82
N ASN A 454 31.69 30.51 13.77
CA ASN A 454 31.20 30.10 12.45
C ASN A 454 32.26 30.50 11.41
N SER A 455 31.94 30.47 10.10
CA SER A 455 32.91 30.82 9.06
C SER A 455 33.47 32.26 9.11
N GLN A 456 32.79 33.20 9.77
CA GLN A 456 33.13 34.63 9.72
C GLN A 456 33.21 35.32 11.09
N LEU A 457 32.44 34.86 12.08
CA LEU A 457 32.17 35.51 13.35
C LEU A 457 32.52 34.59 14.52
N ALA A 458 32.95 35.20 15.62
CA ALA A 458 33.09 34.58 16.92
C ALA A 458 32.13 35.26 17.91
N ALA A 459 31.42 34.43 18.68
CA ALA A 459 30.61 34.84 19.82
C ALA A 459 31.34 34.44 21.10
N VAL A 460 31.86 35.41 21.85
CA VAL A 460 32.72 35.20 23.02
C VAL A 460 32.06 35.72 24.28
N VAL A 461 31.90 34.87 25.29
CA VAL A 461 31.25 35.22 26.56
C VAL A 461 32.28 35.51 27.64
N TYR A 462 32.23 36.72 28.19
CA TYR A 462 33.04 37.16 29.31
C TYR A 462 32.28 38.25 30.10
N ASP A 463 32.50 38.35 31.41
CA ASP A 463 31.77 39.28 32.31
C ASP A 463 30.24 39.27 32.17
N GLY A 464 29.65 38.10 31.91
CA GLY A 464 28.18 37.94 31.81
C GLY A 464 27.54 38.52 30.54
N ARG A 465 28.33 38.98 29.58
CA ARG A 465 27.90 39.47 28.26
C ARG A 465 28.59 38.68 27.13
N VAL A 466 28.02 38.74 25.93
CA VAL A 466 28.61 38.15 24.73
C VAL A 466 29.03 39.23 23.75
N GLN A 467 30.26 39.13 23.27
CA GLN A 467 30.79 39.94 22.16
C GLN A 467 30.71 39.12 20.88
N LEU A 468 29.94 39.60 19.91
CA LEU A 468 29.91 39.07 18.55
C LEU A 468 30.84 39.92 17.67
N SER A 469 31.89 39.32 17.14
CA SER A 469 32.90 40.04 16.34
C SER A 469 33.43 39.18 15.19
N PRO A 470 33.87 39.80 14.08
CA PRO A 470 34.59 39.10 13.01
C PRO A 470 35.83 38.37 13.52
N ILE A 471 36.07 37.16 13.02
CA ILE A 471 37.27 36.37 13.32
C ILE A 471 38.49 36.99 12.62
N ARG A 472 38.33 37.41 11.36
CA ARG A 472 39.37 38.03 10.56
C ARG A 472 39.44 39.53 10.85
N ASP A 473 40.65 40.03 11.06
CA ASP A 473 40.90 41.47 11.20
C ASP A 473 41.02 42.08 9.80
N THR A 474 39.98 42.76 9.31
CA THR A 474 40.04 43.50 8.05
C THR A 474 39.75 44.98 8.31
N PRO A 475 40.30 45.92 7.51
CA PRO A 475 40.02 47.35 7.67
C PRO A 475 38.53 47.72 7.55
N GLN A 476 37.72 46.82 6.97
CA GLN A 476 36.28 46.93 6.76
C GLN A 476 35.47 46.12 7.79
N ALA A 477 36.12 45.51 8.79
CA ALA A 477 35.47 44.67 9.79
C ALA A 477 34.45 45.47 10.60
N ALA A 478 33.23 44.95 10.70
CA ALA A 478 32.17 45.55 11.51
C ALA A 478 32.61 45.63 12.98
N ALA A 479 32.23 46.73 13.65
CA ALA A 479 32.47 46.91 15.07
C ALA A 479 31.84 45.76 15.89
N PRO A 480 32.46 45.34 17.00
CA PRO A 480 31.91 44.29 17.85
C PRO A 480 30.53 44.67 18.38
N VAL A 481 29.60 43.73 18.33
CA VAL A 481 28.23 43.91 18.83
C VAL A 481 28.09 43.16 20.15
N TYR A 482 27.52 43.82 21.16
CA TYR A 482 27.38 43.26 22.50
C TYR A 482 25.93 42.87 22.78
N PHE A 483 25.75 41.69 23.39
CA PHE A 483 24.45 41.23 23.88
C PHE A 483 24.54 40.76 25.34
N PRO A 484 23.45 40.85 26.13
CA PRO A 484 22.24 41.62 25.83
C PRO A 484 22.51 43.13 25.81
N GLN A 485 21.80 43.89 24.97
CA GLN A 485 21.95 45.36 24.89
C GLN A 485 21.47 46.08 26.16
N SER A 486 20.60 45.42 26.94
CA SER A 486 20.10 45.87 28.24
C SER A 486 20.70 45.01 29.37
N GLY A 487 21.27 45.64 30.41
CA GLY A 487 22.07 44.99 31.45
C GLY A 487 21.35 44.17 32.52
N ASP A 488 20.03 44.04 32.49
CA ASP A 488 19.25 43.55 33.63
C ASP A 488 19.13 42.01 33.74
N THR A 489 19.75 41.23 32.85
CA THR A 489 19.51 39.78 32.78
C THR A 489 20.79 38.98 32.58
N ARG A 490 21.00 37.97 33.43
CA ARG A 490 22.15 37.06 33.36
C ARG A 490 22.07 36.17 32.11
N LEU A 491 23.19 36.09 31.38
CA LEU A 491 23.36 35.20 30.23
C LEU A 491 23.43 33.73 30.70
N VAL A 492 22.75 32.83 29.98
CA VAL A 492 22.66 31.40 30.31
C VAL A 492 23.31 30.52 29.24
N SER A 493 23.10 30.82 27.96
CA SER A 493 23.66 30.05 26.84
C SER A 493 23.76 30.91 25.59
N ILE A 494 24.71 30.57 24.72
CA ILE A 494 24.81 31.10 23.36
C ILE A 494 24.82 29.97 22.33
N GLY A 495 24.44 30.29 21.09
CA GLY A 495 24.53 29.43 19.93
C GLY A 495 24.90 30.25 18.70
N LEU A 496 25.73 29.68 17.82
CA LEU A 496 26.12 30.35 16.58
C LEU A 496 26.10 29.32 15.45
N SER A 497 25.37 29.64 14.39
CA SER A 497 25.33 28.91 13.13
C SER A 497 25.80 29.83 12.00
N GLU A 498 25.80 29.35 10.76
CA GLU A 498 26.13 30.20 9.60
C GLU A 498 25.08 31.30 9.34
N ALA A 499 23.80 31.04 9.66
CA ALA A 499 22.71 31.97 9.38
C ALA A 499 22.21 32.73 10.61
N PHE A 500 22.33 32.14 11.80
CA PHE A 500 21.70 32.62 13.02
C PHE A 500 22.65 32.66 14.21
N PHE A 501 22.56 33.74 14.97
CA PHE A 501 23.09 33.86 16.33
C PHE A 501 21.95 33.77 17.33
N LEU A 502 22.14 33.01 18.40
CA LEU A 502 21.17 32.81 19.47
C LEU A 502 21.82 33.12 20.80
N TYR A 503 21.11 33.85 21.67
CA TYR A 503 21.45 33.90 23.09
C TYR A 503 20.23 33.71 23.96
N ALA A 504 20.44 33.09 25.11
CA ALA A 504 19.44 32.88 26.15
C ALA A 504 19.88 33.57 27.44
N THR A 505 18.98 34.33 28.05
CA THR A 505 19.12 34.88 29.40
C THR A 505 18.22 34.11 30.36
N THR A 506 18.23 34.47 31.64
CA THR A 506 17.36 33.87 32.67
C THR A 506 15.86 34.00 32.41
N ASN A 507 15.43 34.85 31.46
CA ASN A 507 14.02 35.09 31.19
C ASN A 507 13.66 35.17 29.69
N ARG A 508 14.64 35.16 28.77
CA ARG A 508 14.35 35.31 27.33
C ARG A 508 15.32 34.52 26.47
N VAL A 509 14.84 34.04 25.32
CA VAL A 509 15.66 33.50 24.23
C VAL A 509 15.48 34.41 23.02
N SER A 510 16.57 34.84 22.40
CA SER A 510 16.55 35.74 21.24
C SER A 510 17.41 35.19 20.12
N VAL A 511 16.90 35.27 18.89
CA VAL A 511 17.59 34.83 17.66
C VAL A 511 17.77 35.99 16.72
N TYR A 512 18.97 36.13 16.18
CA TYR A 512 19.37 37.17 15.24
C TYR A 512 19.81 36.53 13.92
N ALA A 513 19.30 37.04 12.80
CA ALA A 513 19.82 36.69 11.50
C ALA A 513 21.16 37.39 11.27
N LEU A 514 22.20 36.64 10.90
CA LEU A 514 23.56 37.17 10.83
C LEU A 514 23.80 38.11 9.65
N HIS A 515 23.11 37.90 8.53
CA HIS A 515 23.30 38.70 7.31
C HIS A 515 22.95 40.20 7.48
N ASN A 516 22.06 40.53 8.42
CA ASN A 516 21.62 41.91 8.69
C ASN A 516 21.54 42.25 10.19
N LEU A 517 21.95 41.33 11.08
CA LEU A 517 21.83 41.44 12.54
C LEU A 517 20.43 41.82 13.04
N GLN A 518 19.38 41.43 12.31
CA GLN A 518 18.01 41.66 12.72
C GLN A 518 17.54 40.54 13.66
N GLN A 519 16.88 40.92 14.75
CA GLN A 519 16.21 39.96 15.65
C GLN A 519 15.01 39.35 14.92
N VAL A 520 15.05 38.03 14.70
CA VAL A 520 14.04 37.28 13.91
C VAL A 520 13.05 36.50 14.77
N ALA A 521 13.43 36.13 15.98
CA ALA A 521 12.55 35.42 16.92
C ALA A 521 12.89 35.81 18.36
N THR A 522 11.87 35.87 19.23
CA THR A 522 12.09 36.06 20.67
C THR A 522 11.02 35.40 21.50
N PHE A 523 11.47 34.64 22.49
CA PHE A 523 10.60 33.90 23.37
C PHE A 523 10.89 34.27 24.83
N THR A 524 9.86 34.74 25.54
CA THR A 524 9.94 35.06 26.97
C THR A 524 9.60 33.84 27.81
N CYS A 525 10.52 33.42 28.67
CA CYS A 525 10.38 32.26 29.54
C CYS A 525 9.78 32.68 30.90
N ASN A 526 8.47 32.47 31.09
CA ASN A 526 7.76 32.87 32.31
C ASN A 526 8.21 32.10 33.57
N THR A 527 8.73 30.88 33.42
CA THR A 527 9.19 30.02 34.54
C THR A 527 10.66 30.24 34.90
N GLY A 528 11.34 31.16 34.22
CA GLY A 528 12.79 31.32 34.34
C GLY A 528 13.57 30.25 33.58
N LEU A 529 14.82 30.54 33.24
CA LEU A 529 15.69 29.69 32.46
C LEU A 529 16.99 29.43 33.23
N LYS A 530 17.17 28.19 33.68
CA LYS A 530 18.31 27.75 34.48
C LYS A 530 19.45 27.21 33.62
N ARG A 531 19.13 26.45 32.57
CA ARG A 531 20.07 25.90 31.57
C ARG A 531 19.44 25.88 30.18
N ALA A 532 20.24 26.02 29.14
CA ALA A 532 19.80 26.00 27.75
C ALA A 532 20.82 25.30 26.85
N PHE A 533 20.33 24.58 25.83
CA PHE A 533 21.11 23.79 24.90
C PHE A 533 20.57 23.98 23.47
N PRO A 534 21.10 24.96 22.72
CA PRO A 534 20.69 25.21 21.34
C PRO A 534 21.03 24.03 20.44
N ASN A 535 20.19 23.77 19.44
CA ASN A 535 20.56 22.85 18.37
C ASN A 535 21.58 23.50 17.42
N PRO A 536 22.35 22.73 16.62
CA PRO A 536 23.41 23.27 15.77
C PRO A 536 22.96 24.33 14.75
N ALA A 537 21.69 24.27 14.33
CA ALA A 537 21.11 25.23 13.39
C ALA A 537 20.51 26.48 14.06
N CYS A 538 20.58 26.60 15.40
CA CYS A 538 19.97 27.69 16.18
C CYS A 538 18.47 27.92 15.90
N THR A 539 17.75 26.85 15.55
CA THR A 539 16.29 26.86 15.26
C THR A 539 15.45 26.24 16.37
N ARG A 540 16.10 25.50 17.28
CA ARG A 540 15.47 24.86 18.45
C ARG A 540 16.40 24.97 19.65
N ILE A 541 15.82 24.93 20.83
CA ILE A 541 16.57 24.96 22.09
C ILE A 541 15.90 24.08 23.12
N ALA A 542 16.67 23.19 23.72
CA ALA A 542 16.24 22.45 24.90
C ALA A 542 16.63 23.28 26.13
N TYR A 543 15.70 23.59 27.02
CA TYR A 543 15.99 24.38 28.22
C TYR A 543 15.38 23.77 29.47
N VAL A 544 16.06 23.95 30.60
CA VAL A 544 15.59 23.54 31.92
C VAL A 544 15.19 24.82 32.67
N ASP A 545 13.97 24.85 33.17
CA ASP A 545 13.46 25.98 33.94
C ASP A 545 13.87 25.94 35.43
N GLU A 546 13.44 26.92 36.20
CA GLU A 546 13.70 26.97 37.66
C GLU A 546 12.97 25.86 38.44
N SER A 547 11.92 25.27 37.86
CA SER A 547 11.18 24.14 38.43
C SER A 547 11.80 22.77 38.10
N ASN A 548 12.99 22.76 37.48
CA ASN A 548 13.68 21.58 36.95
C ASN A 548 12.88 20.79 35.89
N GLY A 549 11.96 21.44 35.17
CA GLY A 549 11.30 20.88 34.00
C GLY A 549 12.14 21.11 32.74
N LEU A 550 12.30 20.07 31.92
CA LEU A 550 12.91 20.20 30.60
C LEU A 550 11.84 20.56 29.56
N PHE A 551 12.16 21.51 28.69
CA PHE A 551 11.32 21.97 27.61
C PHE A 551 12.11 21.99 26.30
N ASN A 552 11.43 21.71 25.19
CA ASN A 552 11.95 21.89 23.85
C ASN A 552 11.18 23.03 23.16
N LEU A 553 11.89 24.13 22.91
CA LEU A 553 11.38 25.30 22.23
C LEU A 553 11.76 25.26 20.76
N ASN A 554 10.76 25.27 19.89
CA ASN A 554 10.94 25.53 18.47
C ASN A 554 10.84 27.04 18.21
N LEU A 555 11.94 27.68 17.84
CA LEU A 555 12.03 29.12 17.65
C LEU A 555 11.36 29.60 16.36
N VAL A 556 11.08 28.68 15.42
CA VAL A 556 10.34 29.00 14.20
C VAL A 556 8.85 29.17 14.47
N THR A 557 8.31 28.40 15.42
CA THR A 557 6.88 28.43 15.79
C THR A 557 6.63 29.13 17.12
N GLU A 558 7.69 29.49 17.86
CA GLU A 558 7.67 30.01 19.23
C GLU A 558 6.86 29.15 20.21
N VAL A 559 6.90 27.83 20.01
CA VAL A 559 6.20 26.85 20.86
C VAL A 559 7.22 26.09 21.70
N ALA A 560 7.09 26.18 23.02
CA ALA A 560 7.81 25.38 24.00
C ALA A 560 6.95 24.23 24.49
N ASN A 561 7.41 22.99 24.30
CA ASN A 561 6.75 21.80 24.82
C ASN A 561 7.57 21.20 25.94
N LYS A 562 6.90 20.81 27.03
CA LYS A 562 7.55 20.07 28.11
C LYS A 562 8.01 18.70 27.60
N ALA A 563 9.22 18.30 27.95
CA ALA A 563 9.77 16.99 27.62
C ALA A 563 9.38 15.99 28.71
N GLU A 564 8.50 15.04 28.37
CA GLU A 564 7.98 14.05 29.31
C GLU A 564 9.01 12.94 29.60
N GLY A 565 9.16 12.58 30.89
CA GLY A 565 10.14 11.61 31.39
C GLY A 565 11.55 12.17 31.67
N PHE A 566 11.71 13.48 31.72
CA PHE A 566 12.97 14.11 32.17
C PHE A 566 13.26 13.85 33.66
N GLU A 567 14.48 13.41 33.96
CA GLU A 567 14.99 13.26 35.32
C GLU A 567 15.87 14.45 35.73
N PRO A 568 15.67 15.07 36.91
CA PRO A 568 16.42 16.24 37.35
C PRO A 568 17.95 16.05 37.46
N ASP A 569 18.40 14.80 37.69
CA ASP A 569 19.82 14.45 37.81
C ASP A 569 20.58 14.59 36.48
N GLN A 570 19.87 14.59 35.36
CA GLN A 570 20.42 14.74 34.02
C GLN A 570 20.90 16.20 33.81
N LYS A 571 22.17 16.36 33.44
CA LYS A 571 22.83 17.67 33.51
C LYS A 571 22.88 18.43 32.20
N THR A 572 22.92 17.70 31.09
CA THR A 572 23.29 18.23 29.78
C THR A 572 22.46 17.58 28.69
N VAL A 573 22.31 18.28 27.56
CA VAL A 573 21.61 17.80 26.36
C VAL A 573 22.57 17.76 25.18
N LEU A 574 22.54 16.65 24.42
CA LEU A 574 23.24 16.51 23.14
C LEU A 574 22.23 16.24 22.03
N TRP A 575 22.21 17.12 21.04
CA TRP A 575 21.41 16.97 19.83
C TRP A 575 22.07 16.00 18.85
N ASP A 576 21.27 15.14 18.21
CA ASP A 576 21.78 14.28 17.14
C ASP A 576 22.08 15.13 15.90
N GLN A 577 23.33 15.08 15.44
CA GLN A 577 23.81 15.86 14.31
C GLN A 577 23.20 15.40 12.97
N ALA A 578 22.66 14.18 12.91
CA ALA A 578 21.98 13.63 11.73
C ALA A 578 20.45 13.70 11.84
N GLU A 579 19.89 13.73 13.07
CA GLU A 579 18.45 13.64 13.32
C GLU A 579 17.96 14.84 14.14
N ALA A 580 17.47 15.88 13.46
CA ALA A 580 17.08 17.16 14.08
C ALA A 580 15.92 17.07 15.11
N THR A 581 15.23 15.93 15.17
CA THR A 581 14.14 15.64 16.12
C THR A 581 14.59 14.81 17.33
N VAL A 582 15.84 14.35 17.37
CA VAL A 582 16.34 13.48 18.43
C VAL A 582 17.42 14.21 19.22
N PHE A 583 17.35 14.09 20.53
CA PHE A 583 18.42 14.49 21.43
C PHE A 583 18.48 13.53 22.60
N ILE A 584 19.58 13.55 23.35
CA ILE A 584 19.71 12.82 24.61
C ILE A 584 19.90 13.79 25.75
N THR A 585 19.44 13.40 26.93
CA THR A 585 19.90 13.96 28.20
C THR A 585 20.88 12.98 28.82
N HIS A 586 21.92 13.47 29.49
CA HIS A 586 22.86 12.58 30.17
C HIS A 586 23.37 13.13 31.51
N ASP A 587 23.76 12.22 32.38
CA ASP A 587 24.54 12.46 33.58
C ASP A 587 25.94 11.82 33.43
N SER A 588 26.62 11.48 34.54
CA SER A 588 27.93 10.83 34.51
C SER A 588 27.89 9.30 34.37
N GLN A 589 26.71 8.69 34.35
CA GLN A 589 26.48 7.24 34.39
C GLN A 589 25.54 6.74 33.29
N LYS A 590 24.60 7.55 32.79
CA LYS A 590 23.55 7.11 31.86
C LYS A 590 23.05 8.23 30.94
N CYS A 591 22.47 7.81 29.81
CA CYS A 591 21.77 8.66 28.85
C CYS A 591 20.30 8.23 28.72
N VAL A 592 19.41 9.21 28.47
CA VAL A 592 18.01 9.01 28.09
C VAL A 592 17.77 9.67 26.74
N THR A 593 17.09 8.97 25.83
CA THR A 593 16.77 9.50 24.49
C THR A 593 15.41 10.18 24.50
N PHE A 594 15.33 11.36 23.89
CA PHE A 594 14.10 12.11 23.68
C PHE A 594 13.83 12.30 22.19
N VAL A 595 12.54 12.25 21.85
CA VAL A 595 12.05 12.38 20.49
C VAL A 595 11.07 13.54 20.42
N ASN A 596 11.42 14.55 19.65
CA ASN A 596 10.60 15.71 19.37
C ASN A 596 9.73 15.48 18.14
N THR A 597 8.42 15.60 18.31
CA THR A 597 7.44 15.50 17.25
C THR A 597 6.86 16.89 16.98
N PRO A 598 7.26 17.57 15.88
CA PRO A 598 6.75 18.92 15.60
C PRO A 598 5.26 18.91 15.21
N HIS A 599 4.78 17.80 14.63
CA HIS A 599 3.43 17.65 14.13
C HIS A 599 2.87 16.29 14.56
N SER A 600 1.87 16.32 15.44
CA SER A 600 1.04 15.17 15.77
C SER A 600 -0.41 15.64 15.95
N ARG A 601 -1.31 14.67 16.16
CA ARG A 601 -2.70 14.94 16.56
C ARG A 601 -2.81 15.75 17.85
N HIS A 602 -1.88 15.58 18.78
CA HIS A 602 -1.86 16.28 20.08
C HIS A 602 -1.08 17.61 20.02
N GLY A 603 -0.67 18.04 18.84
CA GLY A 603 0.22 19.19 18.67
C GLY A 603 1.68 18.76 18.67
N ALA A 604 2.57 19.67 19.05
CA ALA A 604 3.98 19.34 19.15
C ALA A 604 4.23 18.63 20.49
N THR A 605 4.91 17.48 20.47
CA THR A 605 5.21 16.69 21.69
C THR A 605 6.70 16.41 21.78
N CYS A 606 7.20 16.17 22.99
CA CYS A 606 8.58 15.81 23.24
C CYS A 606 8.58 14.76 24.35
N GLU A 607 8.97 13.54 24.03
CA GLU A 607 8.81 12.38 24.93
C GLU A 607 10.11 11.61 25.00
N SER A 608 10.42 11.07 26.17
CA SER A 608 11.47 10.08 26.37
C SER A 608 11.09 8.73 25.77
N VAL A 609 12.09 7.97 25.33
CA VAL A 609 11.88 6.59 24.90
C VAL A 609 11.80 5.69 26.13
N LEU A 610 10.69 4.98 26.27
CA LEU A 610 10.41 4.08 27.39
C LEU A 610 10.87 2.64 27.11
N VAL A 611 11.06 1.87 28.19
CA VAL A 611 11.20 0.41 28.11
C VAL A 611 9.91 -0.18 27.55
N LYS A 612 10.03 -1.14 26.64
CA LYS A 612 8.89 -1.83 26.05
C LYS A 612 7.97 -2.38 27.15
N ASP A 613 6.66 -2.18 26.98
CA ASP A 613 5.60 -2.59 27.91
C ASP A 613 5.58 -1.86 29.28
N SER A 614 6.45 -0.86 29.50
CA SER A 614 6.36 0.08 30.63
C SER A 614 5.69 1.38 30.23
N THR A 615 4.89 1.96 31.12
CA THR A 615 4.24 3.27 30.90
C THR A 615 5.08 4.44 31.39
N ASN A 616 6.06 4.21 32.29
CA ASN A 616 6.78 5.28 32.98
C ASN A 616 8.31 5.09 33.06
N ASP A 617 8.84 3.91 32.70
CA ASP A 617 10.27 3.64 32.86
C ASP A 617 11.05 4.03 31.60
N ASN A 618 11.98 4.97 31.73
CA ASN A 618 12.89 5.36 30.66
C ASN A 618 13.82 4.22 30.24
N LEU A 619 14.11 4.13 28.95
CA LEU A 619 15.16 3.25 28.42
C LEU A 619 16.53 3.91 28.55
N TYR A 620 17.34 3.45 29.50
CA TYR A 620 18.66 4.00 29.79
C TYR A 620 19.76 3.38 28.94
N THR A 621 20.66 4.21 28.41
CA THR A 621 21.95 3.74 27.88
C THR A 621 23.05 4.01 28.91
N PRO A 622 23.76 2.98 29.42
CA PRO A 622 24.84 3.19 30.38
C PRO A 622 26.06 3.84 29.73
N LEU A 623 26.63 4.85 30.38
CA LEU A 623 27.90 5.47 30.04
C LEU A 623 29.04 4.82 30.85
N PRO A 624 30.18 4.47 30.21
CA PRO A 624 31.34 4.00 30.96
C PRO A 624 31.87 5.05 31.96
N PRO A 625 32.40 4.63 33.12
CA PRO A 625 32.85 5.56 34.15
C PRO A 625 33.92 6.54 33.65
N GLY A 626 33.72 7.84 33.92
CA GLY A 626 34.64 8.91 33.56
C GLY A 626 34.61 9.34 32.09
N TYR A 627 33.69 8.80 31.29
CA TYR A 627 33.50 9.22 29.90
C TYR A 627 32.73 10.54 29.86
N THR A 628 33.16 11.45 28.99
CA THR A 628 32.51 12.74 28.76
C THR A 628 31.91 12.77 27.37
N PRO A 629 30.58 12.71 27.20
CA PRO A 629 29.93 12.83 25.90
C PRO A 629 30.28 14.16 25.20
N ILE A 630 30.63 14.08 23.91
CA ILE A 630 31.03 15.23 23.06
C ILE A 630 29.92 15.54 22.06
N THR A 631 29.50 14.53 21.32
CA THR A 631 28.51 14.68 20.24
C THR A 631 27.71 13.40 20.04
N LEU A 632 26.53 13.54 19.47
CA LEU A 632 25.63 12.44 19.12
C LEU A 632 25.46 12.43 17.61
N PHE A 633 25.76 11.30 16.96
CA PHE A 633 25.57 11.15 15.53
C PHE A 633 24.93 9.80 15.21
N ARG A 634 23.72 9.83 14.64
CA ARG A 634 22.97 8.62 14.25
C ARG A 634 22.84 7.61 15.38
N GLY A 635 22.54 8.08 16.59
CA GLY A 635 22.40 7.21 17.76
C GLY A 635 23.70 6.68 18.37
N THR A 636 24.85 7.16 17.92
CA THR A 636 26.14 6.83 18.52
C THR A 636 26.66 8.06 19.26
N VAL A 637 26.83 7.93 20.58
CA VAL A 637 27.44 8.96 21.42
C VAL A 637 28.96 8.83 21.28
N VAL A 638 29.61 9.89 20.80
CA VAL A 638 31.07 9.98 20.82
C VAL A 638 31.47 10.59 22.15
N CYS A 639 32.27 9.86 22.92
CA CYS A 639 32.72 10.26 24.25
C CYS A 639 34.22 10.49 24.25
N GLN A 640 34.66 11.49 25.02
CA GLN A 640 36.04 11.61 25.44
C GLN A 640 36.28 10.70 26.65
N THR A 641 37.31 9.89 26.59
CA THR A 641 37.74 9.04 27.71
C THR A 641 38.59 9.83 28.71
N PRO A 642 38.82 9.34 29.94
CA PRO A 642 39.67 10.01 30.92
C PRO A 642 41.12 10.29 30.47
N ASN A 643 41.65 9.56 29.49
CA ASN A 643 42.97 9.77 28.89
C ASN A 643 42.95 10.67 27.63
N GLY A 644 41.79 11.25 27.30
CA GLY A 644 41.61 12.28 26.26
C GLY A 644 41.26 11.76 24.88
N THR A 645 41.30 10.45 24.71
CA THR A 645 40.98 9.78 23.46
C THR A 645 39.47 9.69 23.20
N LEU A 646 39.07 9.32 21.99
CA LEU A 646 37.66 9.22 21.60
C LEU A 646 37.19 7.76 21.62
N ASP A 647 36.08 7.49 22.30
CA ASP A 647 35.41 6.19 22.26
C ASP A 647 33.94 6.39 21.87
N THR A 648 33.23 5.36 21.46
CA THR A 648 31.84 5.46 21.04
C THR A 648 30.93 4.55 21.85
N VAL A 649 29.77 5.08 22.25
CA VAL A 649 28.73 4.35 22.99
C VAL A 649 27.47 4.35 22.14
N PRO A 650 27.07 3.20 21.56
CA PRO A 650 25.80 3.11 20.84
C PRO A 650 24.64 3.21 21.82
N LEU A 651 23.62 4.02 21.50
CA LEU A 651 22.40 4.11 22.29
C LEU A 651 21.59 2.82 22.18
N GLN A 652 21.01 2.35 23.30
CA GLN A 652 20.13 1.18 23.30
C GLN A 652 18.90 1.39 22.40
N THR A 653 18.41 2.62 22.30
CA THR A 653 17.30 3.02 21.42
C THR A 653 17.62 2.87 19.93
N HIS A 654 18.89 2.74 19.57
CA HIS A 654 19.36 2.67 18.19
C HIS A 654 19.90 1.28 17.81
N THR A 655 19.69 0.25 18.63
CA THR A 655 20.07 -1.12 18.26
C THR A 655 19.26 -1.58 17.06
N ASN A 656 19.95 -2.16 16.06
CA ASN A 656 19.35 -2.77 14.87
C ASN A 656 18.45 -1.86 13.99
N ILE A 657 18.44 -0.53 14.18
CA ILE A 657 17.52 0.38 13.47
C ILE A 657 17.70 0.42 11.94
N PHE A 658 18.88 0.05 11.44
CA PHE A 658 19.18 0.01 10.00
C PHE A 658 18.94 -1.37 9.36
N LEU A 659 18.46 -2.34 10.12
CA LEU A 659 18.13 -3.68 9.63
C LEU A 659 16.99 -3.60 8.60
N ARG A 660 17.14 -4.26 7.46
CA ARG A 660 16.15 -4.26 6.36
C ARG A 660 15.33 -5.54 6.27
N THR A 661 15.20 -6.25 7.39
CA THR A 661 14.46 -7.51 7.49
C THR A 661 13.43 -7.42 8.62
N PRO A 662 12.35 -8.23 8.59
CA PRO A 662 11.43 -8.36 9.71
C PRO A 662 12.18 -8.67 11.01
N ASN A 663 11.99 -7.84 12.03
CA ASN A 663 12.65 -8.00 13.33
C ASN A 663 11.93 -7.12 14.35
N ALA A 664 11.36 -7.75 15.39
CA ALA A 664 10.55 -7.05 16.40
C ALA A 664 11.35 -5.97 17.16
N GLU A 665 12.60 -6.23 17.56
CA GLU A 665 13.44 -5.23 18.24
C GLU A 665 13.68 -4.00 17.37
N ALA A 666 14.06 -4.22 16.10
CA ALA A 666 14.23 -3.15 15.12
C ALA A 666 12.93 -2.39 14.86
N PHE A 667 11.78 -3.09 14.84
CA PHE A 667 10.46 -2.48 14.71
C PHE A 667 10.19 -1.51 15.86
N TYR A 668 10.27 -1.96 17.11
CA TYR A 668 9.97 -1.13 18.28
C TYR A 668 10.96 0.02 18.46
N ASN A 669 12.25 -0.18 18.18
CA ASN A 669 13.23 0.91 18.23
C ASN A 669 12.93 1.99 17.18
N ASN A 670 12.68 1.60 15.92
CA ASN A 670 12.30 2.56 14.88
C ASN A 670 10.94 3.22 15.16
N PHE A 671 9.98 2.48 15.74
CA PHE A 671 8.67 2.98 16.13
C PHE A 671 8.78 4.05 17.22
N SER A 672 9.56 3.79 18.28
CA SER A 672 9.80 4.73 19.38
C SER A 672 10.58 5.98 18.95
N LEU A 673 11.49 5.85 17.98
CA LEU A 673 12.21 6.98 17.38
C LEU A 673 11.39 7.76 16.34
N ASN A 674 10.10 7.44 16.16
CA ASN A 674 9.22 7.99 15.12
C ASN A 674 9.76 7.83 13.68
N ARG A 675 10.63 6.83 13.45
CA ARG A 675 11.15 6.44 12.13
C ARG A 675 10.16 5.49 11.44
N LEU A 676 8.92 5.94 11.26
CA LEU A 676 7.80 5.07 10.87
C LEU A 676 8.00 4.35 9.52
N ARG A 677 8.73 4.96 8.59
CA ARG A 677 9.08 4.31 7.31
C ARG A 677 10.07 3.16 7.49
N TRP A 678 11.00 3.27 8.44
CA TRP A 678 11.93 2.19 8.76
C TRP A 678 11.21 1.07 9.49
N SER A 679 10.37 1.38 10.48
CA SER A 679 9.57 0.35 11.18
C SER A 679 8.69 -0.45 10.22
N SER A 680 8.17 0.17 9.14
CA SER A 680 7.40 -0.55 8.11
C SER A 680 8.17 -1.70 7.43
N ASN A 681 9.51 -1.64 7.39
CA ASN A 681 10.36 -2.73 6.85
C ASN A 681 10.66 -3.82 7.89
N ASN A 682 10.36 -3.58 9.17
CA ASN A 682 10.68 -4.47 10.27
C ASN A 682 9.45 -5.18 10.85
N ILE A 683 8.25 -4.92 10.34
CA ILE A 683 7.00 -5.58 10.76
C ILE A 683 7.17 -7.10 10.69
N SER A 684 6.94 -7.76 11.82
CA SER A 684 6.99 -9.21 11.98
C SER A 684 5.62 -9.82 12.32
N THR A 685 4.69 -9.01 12.85
CA THR A 685 3.33 -9.44 13.23
C THR A 685 2.24 -8.48 12.72
N PRO A 686 0.97 -8.92 12.56
CA PRO A 686 -0.13 -8.03 12.19
C PRO A 686 -0.44 -6.97 13.26
N GLN A 687 -0.24 -7.28 14.55
CA GLN A 687 -0.41 -6.30 15.63
C GLN A 687 0.55 -5.12 15.46
N GLU A 688 1.83 -5.40 15.16
CA GLU A 688 2.82 -4.35 14.87
C GLU A 688 2.40 -3.48 13.67
N ALA A 689 1.75 -4.07 12.65
CA ALA A 689 1.20 -3.31 11.55
C ALA A 689 0.00 -2.43 11.99
N GLU A 690 -0.91 -2.92 12.84
CA GLU A 690 -2.00 -2.09 13.40
C GLU A 690 -1.45 -0.92 14.23
N ASP A 691 -0.50 -1.20 15.12
CA ASP A 691 0.17 -0.18 15.94
C ASP A 691 0.84 0.88 15.05
N LEU A 692 1.53 0.45 13.98
CA LEU A 692 2.16 1.36 13.02
C LEU A 692 1.13 2.21 12.28
N ALA A 693 0.00 1.64 11.86
CA ALA A 693 -1.05 2.38 11.18
C ALA A 693 -1.68 3.44 12.08
N VAL A 694 -1.94 3.10 13.35
CA VAL A 694 -2.46 4.04 14.36
C VAL A 694 -1.45 5.14 14.65
N LYS A 695 -0.17 4.79 14.83
CA LYS A 695 0.92 5.77 15.03
C LYS A 695 1.08 6.68 13.82
N ALA A 696 1.00 6.15 12.60
CA ALA A 696 1.06 6.95 11.38
C ALA A 696 -0.08 7.98 11.31
N LEU A 697 -1.30 7.62 11.70
CA LEU A 697 -2.41 8.57 11.81
C LEU A 697 -2.16 9.62 12.90
N HIS A 698 -1.68 9.25 14.08
CA HIS A 698 -1.29 10.21 15.12
C HIS A 698 -0.21 11.19 14.65
N MET A 699 0.70 10.73 13.80
CA MET A 699 1.80 11.53 13.22
C MET A 699 1.42 12.24 11.92
N LEU A 700 0.15 12.14 11.49
CA LEU A 700 -0.38 12.71 10.25
C LEU A 700 0.31 12.20 8.96
N ASP A 701 0.96 11.03 9.00
CA ASP A 701 1.52 10.36 7.81
C ASP A 701 0.46 9.47 7.15
N VAL A 702 -0.46 10.13 6.42
CA VAL A 702 -1.59 9.48 5.73
C VAL A 702 -1.10 8.46 4.69
N GLU A 703 0.01 8.74 4.00
CA GLU A 703 0.54 7.84 2.97
C GLU A 703 1.04 6.53 3.56
N LEU A 704 1.75 6.59 4.69
CA LEU A 704 2.17 5.39 5.39
C LEU A 704 0.96 4.62 5.96
N ALA A 705 -0.01 5.31 6.55
CA ALA A 705 -1.23 4.67 7.06
C ALA A 705 -1.97 3.90 5.94
N ILE A 706 -2.14 4.50 4.74
CA ILE A 706 -2.72 3.82 3.57
C ILE A 706 -1.93 2.55 3.22
N ARG A 707 -0.60 2.64 3.17
CA ARG A 707 0.27 1.50 2.84
C ARG A 707 0.10 0.35 3.84
N VAL A 708 0.05 0.66 5.13
CA VAL A 708 -0.06 -0.35 6.19
C VAL A 708 -1.47 -0.94 6.25
N TYR A 709 -2.53 -0.13 6.12
CA TYR A 709 -3.91 -0.66 6.06
C TYR A 709 -4.18 -1.53 4.82
N ARG A 710 -3.45 -1.31 3.71
CA ARG A 710 -3.46 -2.23 2.57
C ARG A 710 -2.83 -3.58 2.92
N GLN A 711 -1.74 -3.59 3.69
CA GLN A 711 -1.12 -4.85 4.19
C GLN A 711 -2.05 -5.57 5.18
N LEU A 712 -2.78 -4.83 6.01
CA LEU A 712 -3.78 -5.36 6.96
C LEU A 712 -5.13 -5.74 6.30
N SER A 713 -5.29 -5.55 5.00
CA SER A 713 -6.54 -5.83 4.27
C SER A 713 -7.79 -5.09 4.79
N GLN A 714 -7.65 -3.80 5.15
CA GLN A 714 -8.77 -2.95 5.60
C GLN A 714 -9.22 -1.93 4.52
N PRO A 715 -10.02 -2.32 3.51
CA PRO A 715 -10.35 -1.48 2.36
C PRO A 715 -11.18 -0.24 2.71
N SER A 716 -12.08 -0.33 3.68
CA SER A 716 -12.93 0.79 4.11
C SER A 716 -12.10 1.96 4.63
N LEU A 717 -11.09 1.68 5.46
CA LEU A 717 -10.16 2.70 5.97
C LEU A 717 -9.27 3.25 4.87
N VAL A 718 -8.81 2.41 3.93
CA VAL A 718 -8.04 2.85 2.77
C VAL A 718 -8.84 3.85 1.93
N LEU A 719 -10.10 3.58 1.64
CA LEU A 719 -10.98 4.49 0.89
C LEU A 719 -11.20 5.82 1.62
N CYS A 720 -11.38 5.79 2.95
CA CYS A 720 -11.50 7.00 3.77
C CYS A 720 -10.20 7.84 3.75
N LEU A 721 -9.03 7.19 3.84
CA LEU A 721 -7.74 7.87 3.84
C LEU A 721 -7.36 8.41 2.46
N GLU A 722 -7.71 7.71 1.39
CA GLU A 722 -7.50 8.19 0.01
C GLU A 722 -8.27 9.49 -0.27
N LYS A 723 -9.46 9.67 0.30
CA LYS A 723 -10.24 10.92 0.22
C LYS A 723 -9.57 12.12 0.89
N ILE A 724 -8.69 11.90 1.88
CA ILE A 724 -8.05 13.00 2.64
C ILE A 724 -6.56 13.17 2.32
N ARG A 725 -5.98 12.30 1.47
CA ARG A 725 -4.55 12.31 1.12
C ARG A 725 -4.05 13.65 0.59
N HIS A 726 -4.91 14.42 -0.09
CA HIS A 726 -4.58 15.71 -0.70
C HIS A 726 -4.79 16.91 0.23
N ILE A 727 -5.27 16.68 1.46
CA ILE A 727 -5.53 17.74 2.43
C ILE A 727 -4.22 18.14 3.11
N HIS A 728 -3.74 19.35 2.79
CA HIS A 728 -2.54 19.93 3.40
C HIS A 728 -2.86 20.88 4.56
N GLU A 729 -4.12 21.32 4.68
CA GLU A 729 -4.53 22.23 5.74
C GLU A 729 -4.60 21.48 7.08
N LYS A 730 -3.82 21.95 8.06
CA LYS A 730 -3.56 21.23 9.30
C LYS A 730 -4.82 20.92 10.11
N ASN A 731 -5.71 21.90 10.31
CA ASN A 731 -6.89 21.69 11.14
C ASN A 731 -7.93 20.82 10.43
N LEU A 732 -8.12 20.97 9.12
CA LEU A 732 -8.97 20.09 8.33
C LEU A 732 -8.48 18.63 8.37
N LEU A 733 -7.18 18.42 8.17
CA LEU A 733 -6.58 17.08 8.24
C LEU A 733 -6.74 16.47 9.64
N LEU A 734 -6.48 17.24 10.69
CA LEU A 734 -6.69 16.81 12.08
C LEU A 734 -8.16 16.46 12.36
N GLY A 735 -9.09 17.21 11.79
CA GLY A 735 -10.52 16.95 11.87
C GLY A 735 -10.86 15.58 11.30
N HIS A 736 -10.43 15.30 10.07
CA HIS A 736 -10.66 14.02 9.42
C HIS A 736 -9.96 12.85 10.11
N VAL A 737 -8.68 13.00 10.49
CA VAL A 737 -7.94 11.96 11.20
C VAL A 737 -8.60 11.65 12.54
N SER A 738 -9.00 12.67 13.31
CA SER A 738 -9.70 12.48 14.58
C SER A 738 -11.04 11.78 14.40
N MET A 739 -11.78 12.11 13.33
CA MET A 739 -13.03 11.44 12.97
C MET A 739 -12.82 9.96 12.64
N ILE A 740 -11.80 9.63 11.83
CA ILE A 740 -11.44 8.25 11.46
C ILE A 740 -11.05 7.43 12.70
N MET A 741 -10.33 8.06 13.64
CA MET A 741 -9.92 7.43 14.90
C MET A 741 -11.03 7.40 15.97
N GLY A 742 -12.23 7.95 15.70
CA GLY A 742 -13.38 7.92 16.61
C GLY A 742 -13.47 9.07 17.63
N TYR A 743 -12.56 10.04 17.60
CA TYR A 743 -12.50 11.16 18.55
C TYR A 743 -13.33 12.36 18.09
N MET A 744 -14.66 12.23 18.18
CA MET A 744 -15.62 13.17 17.59
C MET A 744 -15.65 14.58 18.21
N LYS A 745 -15.17 14.74 19.45
CA LYS A 745 -15.06 16.08 20.08
C LYS A 745 -13.88 16.86 19.49
N ASP A 746 -12.74 16.19 19.37
CA ASP A 746 -11.52 16.74 18.77
C ASP A 746 -11.78 17.07 17.30
N ALA A 747 -12.41 16.14 16.56
CA ALA A 747 -12.77 16.34 15.16
C ALA A 747 -13.58 17.62 14.93
N GLN A 748 -14.63 17.84 15.73
CA GLN A 748 -15.42 19.08 15.67
C GLN A 748 -14.56 20.32 15.91
N ASN A 749 -13.75 20.32 16.97
CA ASN A 749 -12.90 21.46 17.33
C ASN A 749 -11.88 21.79 16.22
N PHE A 750 -11.34 20.76 15.58
CA PHE A 750 -10.40 20.94 14.47
C PHE A 750 -11.11 21.43 13.20
N PHE A 751 -12.24 20.83 12.81
CA PHE A 751 -13.02 21.34 11.68
C PHE A 751 -13.43 22.80 11.87
N LEU A 752 -13.90 23.19 13.06
CA LEU A 752 -14.25 24.59 13.38
C LEU A 752 -13.10 25.58 13.24
N ARG A 753 -11.84 25.12 13.40
CA ARG A 753 -10.63 25.93 13.23
C ARG A 753 -10.04 25.83 11.83
N SER A 754 -10.68 25.08 10.93
CA SER A 754 -10.20 24.82 9.58
C SER A 754 -10.77 25.79 8.56
N SER A 755 -10.29 25.71 7.32
CA SER A 755 -10.86 26.41 6.17
C SER A 755 -12.25 25.89 5.77
N GLN A 756 -12.63 24.70 6.25
CA GLN A 756 -13.92 24.05 5.99
C GLN A 756 -14.65 23.75 7.30
N PRO A 757 -15.13 24.79 8.02
CA PRO A 757 -15.85 24.59 9.28
C PRO A 757 -17.18 23.83 9.10
N LEU A 758 -17.73 23.82 7.88
CA LEU A 758 -18.92 23.04 7.52
C LEU A 758 -18.74 21.53 7.70
N CYS A 759 -17.52 20.99 7.64
CA CYS A 759 -17.28 19.59 7.94
C CYS A 759 -17.69 19.22 9.38
N ALA A 760 -17.61 20.17 10.33
CA ALA A 760 -18.10 19.96 11.70
C ALA A 760 -19.63 19.76 11.72
N LEU A 761 -20.33 20.54 10.90
CA LEU A 761 -21.78 20.49 10.75
C LEU A 761 -22.22 19.18 10.09
N GLU A 762 -21.62 18.84 8.96
CA GLU A 762 -21.88 17.60 8.23
C GLU A 762 -21.66 16.38 9.14
N MET A 763 -20.53 16.32 9.84
CA MET A 763 -20.22 15.25 10.79
C MET A 763 -21.32 15.12 11.87
N ARG A 764 -21.80 16.24 12.44
CA ARG A 764 -22.87 16.21 13.46
C ARG A 764 -24.24 15.84 12.89
N ARG A 765 -24.54 16.27 11.66
CA ARG A 765 -25.77 15.91 10.93
C ARG A 765 -25.77 14.42 10.61
N ASP A 766 -24.67 13.87 10.10
CA ASP A 766 -24.52 12.45 9.75
C ASP A 766 -24.62 11.53 10.97
N MET A 767 -24.12 11.99 12.13
CA MET A 767 -24.30 11.30 13.42
C MET A 767 -25.70 11.50 14.05
N MET A 768 -26.64 12.18 13.37
CA MET A 768 -27.99 12.51 13.84
C MET A 768 -28.02 13.28 15.18
N GLN A 769 -27.01 14.12 15.44
CA GLN A 769 -26.90 14.94 16.66
C GLN A 769 -27.50 16.35 16.42
N TRP A 770 -28.82 16.40 16.16
CA TRP A 770 -29.51 17.59 15.64
C TRP A 770 -29.32 18.87 16.43
N GLU A 771 -29.36 18.83 17.75
CA GLU A 771 -29.21 20.05 18.57
C GLU A 771 -27.81 20.67 18.41
N ARG A 772 -26.78 19.83 18.30
CA ARG A 772 -25.42 20.27 18.00
C ARG A 772 -25.30 20.73 16.54
N ALA A 773 -25.92 20.04 15.60
CA ALA A 773 -25.95 20.44 14.19
C ALA A 773 -26.63 21.80 14.01
N LEU A 774 -27.78 22.04 14.63
CA LEU A 774 -28.48 23.33 14.61
C LEU A 774 -27.65 24.45 15.24
N THR A 775 -27.00 24.17 16.37
CA THR A 775 -26.11 25.15 17.03
C THR A 775 -24.94 25.53 16.11
N LEU A 776 -24.37 24.55 15.40
CA LEU A 776 -23.29 24.79 14.43
C LEU A 776 -23.80 25.51 13.17
N ALA A 777 -24.94 25.11 12.62
CA ALA A 777 -25.53 25.73 11.44
C ALA A 777 -25.87 27.20 11.69
N ALA A 778 -26.47 27.52 12.85
CA ALA A 778 -26.76 28.91 13.23
C ALA A 778 -25.51 29.81 13.27
N GLN A 779 -24.35 29.23 13.54
CA GLN A 779 -23.07 29.96 13.61
C GLN A 779 -22.32 29.96 12.27
N LEU A 780 -22.42 28.91 11.46
CA LEU A 780 -21.54 28.66 10.30
C LEU A 780 -22.24 28.75 8.94
N ALA A 781 -23.47 28.24 8.85
CA ALA A 781 -24.28 28.18 7.64
C ALA A 781 -25.75 28.44 7.99
N PRO A 782 -26.13 29.70 8.26
CA PRO A 782 -27.51 30.05 8.61
C PRO A 782 -28.52 29.59 7.55
N GLU A 783 -28.10 29.49 6.29
CA GLU A 783 -28.89 28.97 5.16
C GLU A 783 -29.22 27.48 5.26
N GLU A 784 -28.39 26.70 5.98
CA GLU A 784 -28.62 25.27 6.25
C GLU A 784 -29.56 25.05 7.44
N VAL A 785 -29.71 26.04 8.34
CA VAL A 785 -30.60 25.93 9.51
C VAL A 785 -32.01 25.50 9.10
N PRO A 786 -32.66 26.08 8.08
CA PRO A 786 -33.98 25.64 7.65
C PRO A 786 -34.04 24.17 7.18
N VAL A 787 -32.98 23.66 6.54
CA VAL A 787 -32.93 22.27 6.05
C VAL A 787 -32.73 21.29 7.20
N ILE A 788 -31.81 21.60 8.10
CA ILE A 788 -31.54 20.77 9.28
C ILE A 788 -32.74 20.79 10.23
N SER A 789 -33.39 21.93 10.39
CA SER A 789 -34.63 22.05 11.17
C SER A 789 -35.74 21.18 10.56
N ARG A 790 -35.88 21.15 9.23
CA ARG A 790 -36.84 20.25 8.56
C ARG A 790 -36.53 18.78 8.80
N GLU A 791 -35.27 18.35 8.65
CA GLU A 791 -34.85 16.95 8.88
C GLU A 791 -35.03 16.53 10.34
N TYR A 792 -34.67 17.43 11.28
CA TYR A 792 -34.92 17.21 12.70
C TYR A 792 -36.41 17.14 13.01
N ALA A 793 -37.22 18.01 12.40
CA ALA A 793 -38.68 18.00 12.54
C ALA A 793 -39.29 16.69 12.05
N GLN A 794 -38.81 16.14 10.93
CA GLN A 794 -39.25 14.82 10.43
C GLN A 794 -38.91 13.70 11.42
N GLN A 795 -37.71 13.71 12.01
CA GLN A 795 -37.35 12.72 13.03
C GLN A 795 -38.17 12.88 14.32
N LEU A 796 -38.48 14.11 14.73
CA LEU A 796 -39.35 14.39 15.88
C LEU A 796 -40.80 13.98 15.61
N GLU A 797 -41.31 14.25 14.40
CA GLU A 797 -42.62 13.82 13.92
C GLU A 797 -42.72 12.29 13.97
N TYR A 798 -41.70 11.58 13.47
CA TYR A 798 -41.62 10.12 13.53
C TYR A 798 -41.58 9.57 14.96
N ARG A 799 -40.91 10.28 15.88
CA ARG A 799 -40.85 9.94 17.32
C ARG A 799 -42.10 10.35 18.11
N GLY A 800 -43.09 10.99 17.47
CA GLY A 800 -44.33 11.42 18.13
C GLY A 800 -44.23 12.70 18.96
N VAL A 801 -43.16 13.49 18.82
CA VAL A 801 -42.94 14.73 19.57
C VAL A 801 -43.43 15.93 18.76
N TYR A 802 -44.75 16.06 18.61
CA TYR A 802 -45.38 16.98 17.64
C TYR A 802 -45.20 18.48 17.95
N ALA A 803 -45.22 18.87 19.23
CA ALA A 803 -45.05 20.28 19.60
C ALA A 803 -43.66 20.81 19.20
N LYS A 804 -42.59 20.07 19.52
CA LYS A 804 -41.23 20.42 19.11
C LYS A 804 -41.04 20.28 17.59
N ALA A 805 -41.66 19.28 16.95
CA ALA A 805 -41.64 19.14 15.49
C ALA A 805 -42.27 20.36 14.80
N LEU A 806 -43.38 20.89 15.32
CA LEU A 806 -44.03 22.10 14.80
C LEU A 806 -43.08 23.31 14.87
N GLU A 807 -42.43 23.53 16.02
CA GLU A 807 -41.44 24.60 16.17
C GLU A 807 -40.30 24.46 15.16
N MET A 808 -39.78 23.23 14.96
CA MET A 808 -38.70 22.98 14.00
C MET A 808 -39.15 23.13 12.54
N PHE A 809 -40.37 22.73 12.16
CA PHE A 809 -40.91 22.99 10.82
C PHE A 809 -41.12 24.48 10.55
N GLN A 810 -41.54 25.25 11.55
CA GLN A 810 -41.66 26.71 11.46
C GLN A 810 -40.29 27.38 11.30
N GLN A 811 -39.27 26.94 12.06
CA GLN A 811 -37.88 27.35 11.87
C GLN A 811 -37.31 26.88 10.52
N GLY A 812 -37.94 25.87 9.91
CA GLY A 812 -37.62 25.35 8.58
C GLY A 812 -37.99 26.26 7.42
N HIS A 813 -38.60 27.42 7.62
CA HIS A 813 -39.02 28.29 6.52
C HIS A 813 -37.85 29.08 5.89
N ARG A 814 -37.71 29.04 4.56
CA ARG A 814 -36.71 29.79 3.77
C ARG A 814 -37.36 30.99 3.07
N GLN A 815 -36.70 32.14 3.05
CA GLN A 815 -37.15 33.28 2.23
C GLN A 815 -36.89 33.01 0.74
N LEU A 816 -37.79 33.45 -0.13
CA LEU A 816 -37.60 33.33 -1.58
C LEU A 816 -36.43 34.22 -2.04
N PRO A 817 -35.46 33.68 -2.81
CA PRO A 817 -34.35 34.46 -3.32
C PRO A 817 -34.83 35.54 -4.30
N THR A 818 -34.28 36.74 -4.20
CA THR A 818 -34.59 37.89 -5.07
C THR A 818 -33.37 38.24 -5.93
N GLY A 819 -33.58 38.48 -7.23
CA GLY A 819 -32.48 38.73 -8.18
C GLY A 819 -32.96 38.96 -9.62
N GLN A 820 -32.01 39.20 -10.53
CA GLN A 820 -32.30 39.26 -11.97
C GLN A 820 -32.65 37.86 -12.50
N ALA A 821 -33.64 37.78 -13.40
CA ALA A 821 -34.09 36.52 -13.97
C ALA A 821 -32.97 35.81 -14.72
N SER A 822 -32.40 34.77 -14.09
CA SER A 822 -31.44 33.84 -14.67
C SER A 822 -31.98 32.41 -14.53
N THR A 823 -31.45 31.48 -15.32
CA THR A 823 -31.73 30.05 -15.16
C THR A 823 -31.39 29.57 -13.74
N GLU A 824 -30.29 30.05 -13.17
CA GLU A 824 -29.87 29.75 -11.79
C GLU A 824 -30.86 30.28 -10.74
N LEU A 825 -31.42 31.48 -10.93
CA LEU A 825 -32.46 32.02 -10.05
C LEU A 825 -33.75 31.20 -10.16
N SER A 826 -34.15 30.77 -11.36
CA SER A 826 -35.36 29.97 -11.55
C SER A 826 -35.27 28.59 -10.87
N VAL A 827 -34.10 27.97 -10.90
CA VAL A 827 -33.85 26.69 -10.21
C VAL A 827 -33.87 26.88 -8.70
N THR A 828 -33.17 27.90 -8.18
CA THR A 828 -33.14 28.17 -6.74
C THR A 828 -34.50 28.57 -6.17
N VAL A 829 -35.32 29.31 -6.93
CA VAL A 829 -36.72 29.61 -6.56
C VAL A 829 -37.53 28.31 -6.43
N GLN A 830 -37.48 27.42 -7.43
CA GLN A 830 -38.19 26.13 -7.38
C GLN A 830 -37.73 25.24 -6.21
N GLU A 831 -36.43 25.24 -5.90
CA GLU A 831 -35.89 24.50 -4.76
C GLU A 831 -36.40 25.04 -3.42
N VAL A 832 -36.45 26.37 -3.25
CA VAL A 832 -36.97 27.01 -2.04
C VAL A 832 -38.49 26.82 -1.92
N GLU A 833 -39.24 26.90 -3.01
CA GLU A 833 -40.68 26.63 -3.04
C GLU A 833 -40.98 25.19 -2.59
N ARG A 834 -40.25 24.21 -3.16
CA ARG A 834 -40.39 22.80 -2.78
C ARG A 834 -40.04 22.56 -1.31
N HIS A 835 -38.96 23.17 -0.82
CA HIS A 835 -38.57 23.07 0.59
C HIS A 835 -39.62 23.67 1.52
N ASN A 836 -40.11 24.87 1.21
CA ASN A 836 -41.14 25.56 2.00
C ASN A 836 -42.48 24.85 1.99
N GLU A 837 -42.84 24.22 0.87
CA GLU A 837 -44.02 23.35 0.79
C GLU A 837 -43.89 22.20 1.79
N GLN A 838 -42.77 21.48 1.79
CA GLN A 838 -42.54 20.37 2.73
C GLN A 838 -42.59 20.82 4.21
N CYS A 839 -42.04 21.98 4.54
CA CYS A 839 -42.14 22.55 5.89
C CYS A 839 -43.58 22.92 6.26
N ARG A 840 -44.34 23.55 5.34
CA ARG A 840 -45.77 23.85 5.54
C ARG A 840 -46.59 22.59 5.74
N GLN A 841 -46.30 21.53 4.99
CA GLN A 841 -46.97 20.25 5.11
C GLN A 841 -46.71 19.61 6.48
N GLY A 842 -45.44 19.52 6.90
CA GLY A 842 -45.07 19.03 8.23
C GLY A 842 -45.70 19.85 9.36
N ALA A 843 -45.70 21.18 9.23
CA ALA A 843 -46.34 22.07 10.19
C ALA A 843 -47.86 21.85 10.28
N ALA A 844 -48.57 21.71 9.16
CA ALA A 844 -50.00 21.43 9.15
C ALA A 844 -50.33 20.08 9.82
N ARG A 845 -49.55 19.02 9.54
CA ARG A 845 -49.72 17.72 10.22
C ARG A 845 -49.52 17.85 11.73
N CYS A 846 -48.49 18.57 12.16
CA CYS A 846 -48.25 18.81 13.57
C CYS A 846 -49.36 19.66 14.20
N GLN A 847 -49.85 20.71 13.51
CA GLN A 847 -50.95 21.56 13.98
C GLN A 847 -52.25 20.78 14.18
N ILE A 848 -52.59 19.85 13.29
CA ILE A 848 -53.75 18.96 13.48
C ILE A 848 -53.55 18.14 14.76
N ARG A 849 -52.38 17.50 14.91
CA ARG A 849 -52.06 16.68 16.10
C ARG A 849 -51.97 17.46 17.41
N THR A 850 -51.64 18.75 17.37
CA THR A 850 -51.59 19.63 18.55
C THR A 850 -52.89 20.42 18.78
N GLY A 851 -53.92 20.26 17.95
CA GLY A 851 -55.26 20.85 18.13
C GLY A 851 -55.52 22.19 17.43
N ASN A 852 -54.55 22.77 16.71
CA ASN A 852 -54.70 24.02 15.95
C ASN A 852 -55.23 23.76 14.53
N ILE A 853 -56.45 23.22 14.47
CA ILE A 853 -57.05 22.74 13.21
C ILE A 853 -57.37 23.89 12.24
N ALA A 854 -57.73 25.08 12.74
CA ALA A 854 -58.08 26.22 11.88
C ALA A 854 -56.93 26.67 10.96
N ASP A 855 -55.70 26.73 11.50
CA ASP A 855 -54.51 27.09 10.73
C ASP A 855 -54.12 25.99 9.75
N ALA A 856 -54.19 24.72 10.18
CA ALA A 856 -53.91 23.58 9.32
C ALA A 856 -54.89 23.50 8.15
N MET A 857 -56.16 23.82 8.38
CA MET A 857 -57.20 23.88 7.33
C MET A 857 -56.90 24.94 6.28
N LYS A 858 -56.33 26.08 6.67
CA LYS A 858 -55.90 27.11 5.72
C LYS A 858 -54.78 26.58 4.82
N ILE A 859 -53.76 25.96 5.40
CA ILE A 859 -52.63 25.37 4.66
C ILE A 859 -53.10 24.25 3.72
N ALA A 860 -53.95 23.34 4.20
CA ALA A 860 -54.49 22.24 3.41
C ALA A 860 -55.41 22.73 2.27
N LYS A 861 -56.16 23.83 2.47
CA LYS A 861 -56.99 24.46 1.42
C LYS A 861 -56.19 25.24 0.38
N GLU A 862 -54.97 25.66 0.67
CA GLU A 862 -54.09 26.36 -0.28
C GLU A 862 -53.15 25.41 -1.05
N SER A 863 -52.83 24.22 -0.51
CA SER A 863 -51.89 23.28 -1.17
C SER A 863 -52.46 22.66 -2.46
N ALA A 864 -51.59 22.52 -3.48
CA ALA A 864 -51.90 21.82 -4.72
C ALA A 864 -51.66 20.30 -4.64
N GLU A 865 -50.97 19.83 -3.58
CA GLU A 865 -50.56 18.44 -3.46
C GLU A 865 -51.66 17.57 -2.84
N MET A 866 -52.37 16.81 -3.69
CA MET A 866 -53.55 16.05 -3.31
C MET A 866 -53.28 14.93 -2.28
N SER A 867 -52.08 14.34 -2.29
CA SER A 867 -51.61 13.38 -1.29
C SER A 867 -51.58 13.98 0.11
N PHE A 868 -51.01 15.18 0.24
CA PHE A 868 -50.93 15.90 1.50
C PHE A 868 -52.32 16.31 2.02
N VAL A 869 -53.22 16.79 1.13
CA VAL A 869 -54.60 17.15 1.52
C VAL A 869 -55.34 15.93 2.09
N LYS A 870 -55.16 14.76 1.47
CA LYS A 870 -55.72 13.49 1.95
C LYS A 870 -55.14 13.05 3.30
N GLU A 871 -53.84 13.29 3.52
CA GLU A 871 -53.19 13.02 4.81
C GLU A 871 -53.76 13.91 5.92
N CYS A 872 -53.94 15.20 5.66
CA CYS A 872 -54.60 16.13 6.57
C CYS A 872 -56.07 15.74 6.84
N ALA A 873 -56.81 15.32 5.81
CA ALA A 873 -58.19 14.86 5.95
C ALA A 873 -58.30 13.67 6.92
N LYS A 874 -57.36 12.71 6.81
CA LYS A 874 -57.25 11.57 7.73
C LYS A 874 -56.93 12.01 9.15
N LEU A 875 -55.97 12.92 9.33
CA LEU A 875 -55.64 13.44 10.66
C LEU A 875 -56.83 14.19 11.30
N CYS A 876 -57.63 14.92 10.52
CA CYS A 876 -58.87 15.55 11.00
C CYS A 876 -59.94 14.51 11.36
N GLU A 877 -60.07 13.42 10.58
CA GLU A 877 -60.96 12.31 10.88
C GLU A 877 -60.57 11.60 12.19
N ASP A 878 -59.28 11.30 12.37
CA ASP A 878 -58.73 10.69 13.58
C ASP A 878 -58.97 11.58 14.82
N ASN A 879 -58.99 12.91 14.64
CA ASN A 879 -59.30 13.89 15.68
C ASN A 879 -60.81 14.24 15.83
N GLN A 880 -61.71 13.44 15.24
CA GLN A 880 -63.17 13.59 15.33
C GLN A 880 -63.74 14.92 14.78
N LYS A 881 -63.03 15.57 13.86
CA LYS A 881 -63.46 16.81 13.18
C LYS A 881 -64.06 16.51 11.81
N HIS A 882 -65.28 15.96 11.83
CA HIS A 882 -65.90 15.35 10.66
C HIS A 882 -66.27 16.33 9.54
N GLU A 883 -66.70 17.56 9.86
CA GLU A 883 -67.03 18.55 8.83
C GLU A 883 -65.77 19.03 8.09
N GLU A 884 -64.69 19.27 8.82
CA GLU A 884 -63.39 19.66 8.28
C GLU A 884 -62.77 18.50 7.46
N ALA A 885 -62.84 17.27 7.98
CA ALA A 885 -62.37 16.09 7.27
C ALA A 885 -63.12 15.88 5.94
N ALA A 886 -64.46 16.04 5.91
CA ALA A 886 -65.25 15.91 4.69
C ALA A 886 -64.86 16.95 3.63
N GLN A 887 -64.65 18.20 4.03
CA GLN A 887 -64.19 19.27 3.12
C GLN A 887 -62.80 18.99 2.54
N LEU A 888 -61.88 18.44 3.34
CA LEU A 888 -60.55 18.09 2.87
C LEU A 888 -60.54 16.86 1.97
N TYR A 889 -61.35 15.83 2.27
CA TYR A 889 -61.51 14.67 1.38
C TYR A 889 -62.14 15.07 0.04
N GLU A 890 -63.14 15.97 0.05
CA GLU A 890 -63.74 16.53 -1.16
C GLU A 890 -62.67 17.26 -2.00
N LYS A 891 -61.86 18.12 -1.37
CA LYS A 891 -60.75 18.79 -2.05
C LYS A 891 -59.69 17.81 -2.57
N ALA A 892 -59.38 16.76 -1.79
CA ALA A 892 -58.37 15.77 -2.15
C ALA A 892 -58.81 14.82 -3.29
N GLY A 893 -60.04 14.96 -3.80
CA GLY A 893 -60.62 14.06 -4.79
C GLY A 893 -61.05 12.71 -4.21
N ASP A 894 -61.03 12.53 -2.88
CA ASP A 894 -61.56 11.35 -2.20
C ASP A 894 -63.06 11.52 -1.93
N LEU A 895 -63.81 11.61 -3.04
CA LEU A 895 -65.24 11.91 -3.04
C LEU A 895 -66.05 10.85 -2.29
N GLU A 896 -65.58 9.60 -2.30
CA GLU A 896 -66.22 8.48 -1.61
C GLU A 896 -66.16 8.66 -0.10
N ARG A 897 -64.99 9.00 0.45
CA ARG A 897 -64.85 9.24 1.89
C ARG A 897 -65.61 10.50 2.31
N ALA A 898 -65.55 11.55 1.51
CA ALA A 898 -66.33 12.77 1.74
C ALA A 898 -67.84 12.49 1.80
N ALA A 899 -68.39 11.76 0.83
CA ALA A 899 -69.80 11.42 0.81
C ALA A 899 -70.22 10.47 1.94
N THR A 900 -69.36 9.53 2.32
CA THR A 900 -69.62 8.65 3.49
C THR A 900 -69.76 9.49 4.75
N ILE A 901 -68.83 10.43 4.98
CA ILE A 901 -68.87 11.32 6.15
C ILE A 901 -70.12 12.24 6.07
N TYR A 902 -70.47 12.76 4.89
CA TYR A 902 -71.69 13.56 4.72
C TYR A 902 -72.99 12.79 5.00
N ILE A 903 -73.10 11.53 4.56
CA ILE A 903 -74.29 10.69 4.74
C ILE A 903 -74.40 10.20 6.19
N GLU A 904 -73.34 9.60 6.74
CA GLU A 904 -73.39 8.89 8.02
C GLU A 904 -73.16 9.80 9.23
N ARG A 905 -72.20 10.73 9.15
CA ARG A 905 -71.75 11.55 10.30
C ARG A 905 -72.41 12.91 10.34
N CYS A 906 -72.51 13.60 9.19
CA CYS A 906 -73.08 14.95 9.11
C CYS A 906 -74.58 14.99 8.79
N LYS A 907 -75.20 13.85 8.42
CA LYS A 907 -76.61 13.73 7.97
C LYS A 907 -77.01 14.74 6.87
N ASN A 908 -76.07 15.11 6.01
CA ASN A 908 -76.25 16.13 4.97
C ASN A 908 -76.47 15.46 3.60
N LEU A 909 -77.67 14.90 3.38
CA LEU A 909 -78.04 14.22 2.13
C LEU A 909 -78.01 15.17 0.91
N LYS A 910 -78.14 16.49 1.13
CA LYS A 910 -78.00 17.51 0.07
C LYS A 910 -76.55 17.64 -0.39
N ALA A 911 -75.59 17.68 0.54
CA ALA A 911 -74.17 17.69 0.18
C ALA A 911 -73.75 16.39 -0.50
N ALA A 912 -74.24 15.24 0.00
CA ALA A 912 -73.99 13.93 -0.60
C ALA A 912 -74.58 13.80 -2.02
N ALA A 913 -75.79 14.32 -2.26
CA ALA A 913 -76.42 14.28 -3.59
C ALA A 913 -75.61 15.02 -4.67
N ARG A 914 -74.85 16.06 -4.30
CA ARG A 914 -73.92 16.75 -5.23
C ARG A 914 -72.72 15.88 -5.62
N LEU A 915 -72.32 14.96 -4.76
CA LEU A 915 -71.17 14.09 -4.94
C LEU A 915 -71.51 12.76 -5.60
N LEU A 916 -72.74 12.24 -5.44
CA LEU A 916 -73.17 10.95 -5.98
C LEU A 916 -72.95 10.73 -7.49
N PRO A 917 -73.13 11.73 -8.38
CA PRO A 917 -72.84 11.55 -9.81
C PRO A 917 -71.35 11.25 -10.09
N LEU A 918 -70.47 11.60 -9.15
CA LEU A 918 -69.02 11.42 -9.26
C LEU A 918 -68.52 10.17 -8.49
N ILE A 919 -69.40 9.46 -7.78
CA ILE A 919 -69.08 8.33 -6.93
C ILE A 919 -69.44 7.03 -7.63
N LYS A 920 -68.49 6.09 -7.67
CA LYS A 920 -68.67 4.75 -8.23
C LYS A 920 -69.01 3.71 -7.16
N SER A 921 -68.73 4.00 -5.89
CA SER A 921 -68.98 3.08 -4.77
C SER A 921 -70.46 2.76 -4.59
N ARG A 922 -70.81 1.54 -4.97
CA ARG A 922 -72.12 0.89 -4.80
C ARG A 922 -72.64 0.94 -3.37
N ASN A 923 -71.75 0.81 -2.39
CA ASN A 923 -72.15 0.84 -0.98
C ASN A 923 -72.69 2.22 -0.59
N ILE A 924 -71.99 3.29 -0.99
CA ILE A 924 -72.40 4.67 -0.71
C ILE A 924 -73.72 5.00 -1.43
N ILE A 925 -73.85 4.57 -2.68
CA ILE A 925 -75.08 4.71 -3.46
C ILE A 925 -76.22 3.88 -2.83
N GLY A 926 -75.92 2.70 -2.30
CA GLY A 926 -76.87 1.84 -1.58
C GLY A 926 -77.35 2.45 -0.27
N ILE A 927 -76.46 3.07 0.53
CA ILE A 927 -76.83 3.80 1.75
C ILE A 927 -77.72 5.00 1.38
N TYR A 928 -77.43 5.68 0.26
CA TYR A 928 -78.30 6.71 -0.29
C TYR A 928 -79.65 6.16 -0.78
N ALA A 929 -79.67 5.02 -1.48
CA ALA A 929 -80.88 4.35 -1.98
C ALA A 929 -81.80 3.94 -0.82
N HIS A 930 -81.23 3.40 0.25
CA HIS A 930 -81.96 3.09 1.48
C HIS A 930 -82.49 4.37 2.16
N GLY A 931 -81.70 5.45 2.19
CA GLY A 931 -82.17 6.76 2.64
C GLY A 931 -83.36 7.27 1.83
N LYS A 932 -83.40 6.99 0.53
CA LYS A 932 -84.48 7.34 -0.41
C LYS A 932 -85.71 6.41 -0.36
N GLU A 933 -85.52 5.11 -0.19
CA GLU A 933 -86.62 4.16 0.06
C GLU A 933 -87.32 4.50 1.39
N ALA A 934 -86.57 4.93 2.41
CA ALA A 934 -87.12 5.43 3.67
C ALA A 934 -87.88 6.77 3.53
N GLU A 935 -87.52 7.62 2.55
CA GLU A 935 -88.30 8.80 2.15
C GLU A 935 -89.53 8.45 1.29
N GLY A 936 -89.73 7.19 0.87
CA GLY A 936 -90.88 6.71 0.10
C GLY A 936 -90.77 6.87 -1.43
N ALA A 937 -89.61 7.24 -1.95
CA ALA A 937 -89.41 7.54 -3.38
C ALA A 937 -88.96 6.29 -4.18
N PHE A 938 -89.85 5.30 -4.41
CA PHE A 938 -89.50 3.99 -5.01
C PHE A 938 -88.84 4.05 -6.40
N ALA A 939 -89.18 5.02 -7.24
CA ALA A 939 -88.55 5.19 -8.55
C ALA A 939 -87.14 5.80 -8.45
N GLU A 940 -86.91 6.71 -7.49
CA GLU A 940 -85.56 7.22 -7.18
C GLU A 940 -84.73 6.13 -6.50
N ALA A 941 -85.36 5.30 -5.66
CA ALA A 941 -84.75 4.13 -5.04
C ALA A 941 -84.40 3.05 -6.08
N GLU A 942 -85.26 2.72 -7.06
CA GLU A 942 -84.91 1.78 -8.15
C GLU A 942 -83.71 2.30 -8.94
N LYS A 943 -83.69 3.58 -9.32
CA LYS A 943 -82.55 4.18 -10.01
C LYS A 943 -81.28 4.12 -9.17
N ALA A 944 -81.38 4.42 -7.89
CA ALA A 944 -80.26 4.33 -6.97
C ALA A 944 -79.82 2.88 -6.73
N TYR A 945 -80.73 1.90 -6.67
CA TYR A 945 -80.42 0.46 -6.56
C TYR A 945 -79.79 -0.10 -7.84
N LEU A 946 -80.27 0.31 -9.02
CA LEU A 946 -79.65 -0.02 -10.31
C LEU A 946 -78.25 0.60 -10.41
N GLN A 947 -78.09 1.85 -9.93
CA GLN A 947 -76.78 2.51 -9.87
C GLN A 947 -75.86 1.88 -8.81
N ALA A 948 -76.43 1.38 -7.71
CA ALA A 948 -75.73 0.63 -6.67
C ALA A 948 -75.51 -0.85 -7.04
N GLU A 949 -76.00 -1.31 -8.19
CA GLU A 949 -75.96 -2.71 -8.61
C GLU A 949 -76.56 -3.69 -7.59
N ASP A 950 -77.57 -3.23 -6.84
CA ASP A 950 -78.38 -4.07 -5.97
C ASP A 950 -79.49 -4.72 -6.79
N TRP A 951 -79.09 -5.75 -7.53
CA TRP A 951 -79.93 -6.46 -8.48
C TRP A 951 -81.05 -7.23 -7.81
N ASP A 952 -80.83 -7.71 -6.59
CA ASP A 952 -81.82 -8.47 -5.83
C ASP A 952 -83.00 -7.56 -5.49
N ASN A 953 -82.74 -6.34 -4.98
CA ASN A 953 -83.80 -5.36 -4.73
C ASN A 953 -84.41 -4.79 -6.02
N ALA A 954 -83.62 -4.62 -7.08
CA ALA A 954 -84.14 -4.21 -8.39
C ALA A 954 -85.08 -5.26 -9.01
N VAL A 955 -84.68 -6.54 -9.03
CA VAL A 955 -85.49 -7.66 -9.52
C VAL A 955 -86.70 -7.89 -8.61
N ARG A 956 -86.56 -7.71 -7.29
CA ARG A 956 -87.69 -7.74 -6.34
C ARG A 956 -88.69 -6.63 -6.62
N LEU A 957 -88.24 -5.37 -6.74
CA LEU A 957 -89.13 -4.26 -7.13
C LEU A 957 -89.78 -4.54 -8.49
N ARG A 958 -89.05 -5.12 -9.47
CA ARG A 958 -89.60 -5.47 -10.79
C ARG A 958 -90.57 -6.64 -10.79
N LEU A 959 -90.36 -7.67 -10.00
CA LEU A 959 -91.26 -8.83 -9.90
C LEU A 959 -92.49 -8.52 -9.02
N GLU A 960 -92.36 -7.69 -7.97
CA GLU A 960 -93.41 -7.48 -6.95
C GLU A 960 -94.15 -6.13 -7.03
N LYS A 961 -93.45 -5.02 -7.37
CA LYS A 961 -94.01 -3.64 -7.30
C LYS A 961 -94.18 -2.97 -8.67
N LEU A 962 -93.38 -3.36 -9.69
CA LEU A 962 -93.37 -2.75 -11.03
C LEU A 962 -93.82 -3.71 -12.16
N ASN A 963 -93.89 -5.03 -11.93
CA ASN A 963 -94.47 -6.07 -12.79
C ASN A 963 -93.81 -6.31 -14.19
N ASP A 964 -92.47 -6.43 -14.27
CA ASP A 964 -91.66 -6.58 -15.51
C ASP A 964 -90.80 -7.87 -15.54
N LEU A 965 -91.30 -8.94 -16.20
CA LEU A 965 -90.64 -10.27 -16.32
C LEU A 965 -89.45 -10.29 -17.29
N HIS A 966 -89.56 -9.63 -18.44
CA HIS A 966 -88.49 -9.64 -19.44
C HIS A 966 -87.31 -8.81 -18.97
N GLY A 967 -87.57 -7.67 -18.31
CA GLY A 967 -86.54 -6.91 -17.63
C GLY A 967 -85.87 -7.71 -16.51
N ALA A 968 -86.61 -8.57 -15.79
CA ALA A 968 -86.01 -9.48 -14.82
C ALA A 968 -85.06 -10.51 -15.47
N TYR A 969 -85.39 -11.10 -16.64
CA TYR A 969 -84.48 -12.03 -17.34
C TYR A 969 -83.20 -11.35 -17.81
N ILE A 970 -83.33 -10.14 -18.36
CA ILE A 970 -82.18 -9.35 -18.82
C ILE A 970 -81.29 -9.05 -17.62
N ILE A 971 -81.86 -8.60 -16.50
CA ILE A 971 -81.11 -8.37 -15.28
C ILE A 971 -80.46 -9.68 -14.82
N VAL A 972 -81.15 -10.82 -14.76
CA VAL A 972 -80.55 -12.09 -14.29
C VAL A 972 -79.41 -12.59 -15.19
N ARG A 973 -79.55 -12.53 -16.51
CA ARG A 973 -78.48 -12.95 -17.45
C ARG A 973 -77.27 -12.01 -17.39
N GLN A 974 -77.52 -10.70 -17.22
CA GLN A 974 -76.46 -9.69 -17.11
C GLN A 974 -75.77 -9.70 -15.75
N THR A 975 -76.53 -9.96 -14.69
CA THR A 975 -76.04 -9.85 -13.31
C THR A 975 -75.61 -11.17 -12.70
N ARG A 976 -76.10 -12.30 -13.25
CA ARG A 976 -75.85 -13.66 -12.76
C ARG A 976 -76.16 -13.84 -11.26
N SER A 977 -77.09 -13.06 -10.70
CA SER A 977 -77.51 -13.22 -9.29
C SER A 977 -78.18 -14.58 -9.09
N ALA A 978 -77.68 -15.38 -8.14
CA ALA A 978 -78.21 -16.71 -7.84
C ALA A 978 -79.64 -16.65 -7.27
N ASN A 979 -79.94 -15.66 -6.42
CA ASN A 979 -81.28 -15.46 -5.86
C ASN A 979 -82.27 -15.05 -6.95
N ALA A 980 -81.87 -14.10 -7.79
CA ALA A 980 -82.68 -13.66 -8.92
C ALA A 980 -82.84 -14.79 -9.96
N ALA A 981 -81.80 -15.60 -10.20
CA ALA A 981 -81.83 -16.79 -11.07
C ALA A 981 -82.74 -17.89 -10.50
N ALA A 982 -82.78 -18.11 -9.19
CA ALA A 982 -83.69 -19.07 -8.56
C ALA A 982 -85.17 -18.64 -8.70
N LEU A 983 -85.46 -17.35 -8.51
CA LEU A 983 -86.80 -16.77 -8.74
C LEU A 983 -87.23 -16.95 -10.20
N VAL A 984 -86.30 -16.75 -11.15
CA VAL A 984 -86.53 -16.98 -12.58
C VAL A 984 -86.67 -18.48 -12.90
N ALA A 985 -85.80 -19.36 -12.41
CA ALA A 985 -85.81 -20.81 -12.65
C ALA A 985 -87.11 -21.45 -12.18
N LYS A 986 -87.64 -21.03 -11.02
CA LYS A 986 -88.94 -21.48 -10.51
C LYS A 986 -90.09 -21.08 -11.44
N LYS A 987 -90.01 -19.88 -12.03
CA LYS A 987 -90.98 -19.43 -13.05
C LYS A 987 -90.82 -20.18 -14.37
N CYS A 988 -89.60 -20.51 -14.81
CA CYS A 988 -89.32 -21.29 -16.03
C CYS A 988 -89.77 -22.75 -15.92
N LYS A 989 -89.58 -23.40 -14.75
CA LYS A 989 -90.14 -24.74 -14.49
C LYS A 989 -91.66 -24.76 -14.59
N LEU A 990 -92.34 -23.70 -14.14
CA LEU A 990 -93.80 -23.55 -14.28
C LEU A 990 -94.26 -23.32 -15.74
N GLN A 991 -93.33 -22.99 -16.65
CA GLN A 991 -93.59 -22.75 -18.07
C GLN A 991 -93.05 -23.85 -19.02
N ASN A 992 -92.53 -24.98 -18.49
CA ASN A 992 -92.03 -26.15 -19.26
C ASN A 992 -90.78 -25.93 -20.15
N GLU A 993 -89.93 -24.95 -19.85
CA GLU A 993 -88.69 -24.70 -20.61
C GLU A 993 -87.46 -25.39 -19.99
N TYR A 994 -87.27 -26.71 -20.17
CA TYR A 994 -86.24 -27.48 -19.44
C TYR A 994 -84.79 -27.09 -19.76
N GLY A 995 -84.45 -26.78 -21.02
CA GLY A 995 -83.09 -26.32 -21.36
C GLY A 995 -82.73 -25.00 -20.66
N MET A 996 -83.66 -24.03 -20.67
CA MET A 996 -83.52 -22.76 -19.93
C MET A 996 -83.53 -23.00 -18.43
N ALA A 997 -84.31 -23.97 -17.95
CA ALA A 997 -84.33 -24.34 -16.55
C ALA A 997 -82.98 -24.95 -16.11
N VAL A 998 -82.36 -25.83 -16.90
CA VAL A 998 -80.99 -26.33 -16.63
C VAL A 998 -80.03 -25.15 -16.58
N GLU A 999 -80.04 -24.24 -17.56
CA GLU A 999 -79.17 -23.06 -17.57
C GLU A 999 -79.36 -22.17 -16.32
N PHE A 1000 -80.60 -21.81 -15.98
CA PHE A 1000 -80.91 -20.99 -14.81
C PHE A 1000 -80.71 -21.73 -13.48
N LEU A 1001 -80.81 -23.07 -13.44
CA LEU A 1001 -80.49 -23.88 -12.27
C LEU A 1001 -78.99 -23.96 -12.04
N VAL A 1002 -78.20 -24.11 -13.10
CA VAL A 1002 -76.74 -23.97 -13.00
C VAL A 1002 -76.42 -22.55 -12.51
N LEU A 1003 -77.06 -21.49 -13.04
CA LEU A 1003 -76.87 -20.09 -12.55
C LEU A 1003 -77.32 -19.90 -11.10
N ALA A 1004 -78.35 -20.62 -10.67
CA ALA A 1004 -78.84 -20.65 -9.30
C ALA A 1004 -78.01 -21.58 -8.39
N LYS A 1005 -76.91 -22.17 -8.88
CA LYS A 1005 -76.03 -23.10 -8.16
C LYS A 1005 -76.70 -24.39 -7.67
N SER A 1006 -77.77 -24.84 -8.34
CA SER A 1006 -78.49 -26.08 -8.05
C SER A 1006 -78.04 -27.19 -9.01
N LEU A 1007 -76.78 -27.63 -8.85
CA LEU A 1007 -76.08 -28.49 -9.82
C LEU A 1007 -76.61 -29.93 -9.86
N ASP A 1008 -76.93 -30.53 -8.71
CA ASP A 1008 -77.48 -31.89 -8.65
C ASP A 1008 -78.80 -31.99 -9.41
N GLU A 1009 -79.68 -31.00 -9.21
CA GLU A 1009 -80.96 -30.93 -9.92
C GLU A 1009 -80.74 -30.67 -11.41
N ALA A 1010 -79.75 -29.85 -11.78
CA ALA A 1010 -79.39 -29.61 -13.18
C ALA A 1010 -78.79 -30.85 -13.86
N PHE A 1011 -77.94 -31.62 -13.18
CA PHE A 1011 -77.30 -32.82 -13.72
C PHE A 1011 -78.30 -33.96 -13.90
N GLU A 1012 -79.17 -34.20 -12.91
CA GLU A 1012 -80.25 -35.19 -13.04
C GLU A 1012 -81.25 -34.79 -14.12
N LEU A 1013 -81.62 -33.51 -14.20
CA LEU A 1013 -82.48 -33.00 -15.28
C LEU A 1013 -81.79 -33.16 -16.66
N ALA A 1014 -80.46 -32.94 -16.74
CA ALA A 1014 -79.69 -33.09 -17.98
C ALA A 1014 -79.52 -34.56 -18.42
N LYS A 1015 -79.31 -35.47 -17.46
CA LYS A 1015 -79.23 -36.91 -17.67
C LYS A 1015 -80.60 -37.50 -18.06
N ALA A 1016 -81.69 -37.00 -17.47
CA ALA A 1016 -83.05 -37.48 -17.75
C ALA A 1016 -83.60 -37.03 -19.11
N HIS A 1017 -83.19 -35.86 -19.61
CA HIS A 1017 -83.67 -35.27 -20.86
C HIS A 1017 -82.61 -35.19 -21.98
N ASP A 1018 -81.52 -35.96 -21.87
CA ASP A 1018 -80.44 -36.07 -22.86
C ASP A 1018 -79.85 -34.72 -23.33
N CYS A 1019 -79.57 -33.86 -22.35
CA CYS A 1019 -79.03 -32.52 -22.62
C CYS A 1019 -77.73 -32.25 -21.84
N MET A 1020 -76.87 -33.27 -21.67
CA MET A 1020 -75.56 -33.16 -20.99
C MET A 1020 -74.68 -32.05 -21.58
N PHE A 1021 -74.76 -31.80 -22.89
CA PHE A 1021 -74.07 -30.67 -23.52
C PHE A 1021 -74.48 -29.30 -22.95
N HIS A 1022 -75.76 -29.10 -22.58
CA HIS A 1022 -76.21 -27.84 -21.94
C HIS A 1022 -75.66 -27.72 -20.52
N PHE A 1023 -75.50 -28.83 -19.82
CA PHE A 1023 -74.84 -28.87 -18.51
C PHE A 1023 -73.34 -28.58 -18.63
N GLU A 1024 -72.63 -29.26 -19.55
CA GLU A 1024 -71.20 -29.01 -19.84
C GLU A 1024 -70.97 -27.55 -20.25
N SER A 1025 -71.77 -27.03 -21.18
CA SER A 1025 -71.67 -25.66 -21.66
C SER A 1025 -72.04 -24.64 -20.58
N ALA A 1026 -73.10 -24.85 -19.81
CA ALA A 1026 -73.47 -23.95 -18.73
C ALA A 1026 -72.42 -23.96 -17.61
N LEU A 1027 -71.85 -25.11 -17.28
CA LEU A 1027 -70.81 -25.25 -16.26
C LEU A 1027 -69.49 -24.62 -16.72
N LEU A 1028 -69.02 -24.88 -17.95
CA LEU A 1028 -67.84 -24.22 -18.51
C LEU A 1028 -68.02 -22.69 -18.66
N ASN A 1029 -69.25 -22.21 -18.92
CA ASN A 1029 -69.55 -20.77 -18.99
C ASN A 1029 -69.60 -20.08 -17.61
N GLN A 1030 -69.79 -20.87 -16.54
CA GLN A 1030 -69.81 -20.36 -15.16
C GLN A 1030 -68.49 -20.51 -14.45
N VAL A 1031 -67.75 -21.58 -14.75
CA VAL A 1031 -66.49 -21.89 -14.11
C VAL A 1031 -65.35 -21.33 -14.96
N GLN A 1032 -64.77 -20.23 -14.49
CA GLN A 1032 -63.48 -19.78 -15.01
C GLN A 1032 -62.40 -20.78 -14.61
N LEU A 1033 -61.96 -21.58 -15.58
CA LEU A 1033 -60.81 -22.46 -15.42
C LEU A 1033 -59.57 -21.59 -15.17
N LYS A 1034 -58.94 -21.77 -14.02
CA LYS A 1034 -57.69 -21.11 -13.70
C LYS A 1034 -56.56 -22.07 -14.03
N ASP A 1035 -55.71 -21.67 -14.97
CA ASP A 1035 -54.61 -22.51 -15.47
C ASP A 1035 -55.09 -23.87 -16.00
N GLY A 1036 -56.29 -23.92 -16.60
CA GLY A 1036 -56.88 -25.15 -17.14
C GLY A 1036 -57.53 -26.06 -16.10
N VAL A 1037 -57.53 -25.67 -14.83
CA VAL A 1037 -58.10 -26.45 -13.71
C VAL A 1037 -59.29 -25.68 -13.12
N ALA A 1038 -60.34 -26.41 -12.80
CA ALA A 1038 -61.51 -25.88 -12.13
C ALA A 1038 -61.18 -25.50 -10.68
N PRO A 1039 -61.78 -24.41 -10.15
CA PRO A 1039 -61.72 -24.08 -8.73
C PRO A 1039 -62.13 -25.28 -7.87
N LEU A 1040 -61.51 -25.44 -6.69
CA LEU A 1040 -61.72 -26.59 -5.79
C LEU A 1040 -63.21 -26.90 -5.56
N ALA A 1041 -64.04 -25.85 -5.47
CA ALA A 1041 -65.49 -25.96 -5.26
C ALA A 1041 -66.24 -26.68 -6.40
N ASN A 1042 -65.68 -26.69 -7.62
CA ASN A 1042 -66.30 -27.27 -8.82
C ASN A 1042 -65.60 -28.54 -9.30
N GLN A 1043 -64.50 -28.95 -8.66
CA GLN A 1043 -63.73 -30.11 -9.10
C GLN A 1043 -64.55 -31.41 -9.06
N ALA A 1044 -65.45 -31.55 -8.09
CA ALA A 1044 -66.37 -32.68 -8.00
C ALA A 1044 -67.30 -32.72 -9.23
N ASP A 1045 -67.80 -31.58 -9.68
CA ASP A 1045 -68.67 -31.46 -10.86
C ASP A 1045 -67.94 -31.92 -12.13
N PHE A 1046 -66.67 -31.53 -12.31
CA PHE A 1046 -65.86 -32.01 -13.44
C PHE A 1046 -65.39 -33.45 -13.27
N THR A 1047 -65.25 -33.94 -12.04
CA THR A 1047 -64.96 -35.37 -11.77
C THR A 1047 -66.14 -36.23 -12.21
N MET A 1048 -67.37 -35.77 -11.98
CA MET A 1048 -68.60 -36.44 -12.44
C MET A 1048 -68.63 -36.58 -13.96
N ILE A 1049 -68.20 -35.54 -14.69
CA ILE A 1049 -68.03 -35.57 -16.15
C ILE A 1049 -66.86 -36.51 -16.54
N ALA A 1050 -65.74 -36.47 -15.82
CA ALA A 1050 -64.59 -37.33 -16.09
C ALA A 1050 -64.92 -38.82 -15.93
N GLU A 1051 -65.67 -39.19 -14.89
CA GLU A 1051 -66.13 -40.56 -14.65
C GLU A 1051 -67.14 -41.03 -15.70
N TYR A 1052 -68.01 -40.13 -16.20
CA TYR A 1052 -68.86 -40.42 -17.35
C TYR A 1052 -68.03 -40.83 -18.57
N TYR A 1053 -66.99 -40.06 -18.93
CA TYR A 1053 -66.13 -40.38 -20.09
C TYR A 1053 -65.16 -41.56 -19.86
N ASP A 1054 -64.69 -41.78 -18.62
CA ASP A 1054 -63.85 -42.95 -18.29
C ASP A 1054 -64.67 -44.24 -18.42
N ASN A 1055 -65.95 -44.22 -18.01
CA ASN A 1055 -66.87 -45.35 -18.19
C ASN A 1055 -67.26 -45.59 -19.66
N GLU A 1056 -67.27 -44.56 -20.51
CA GLU A 1056 -67.43 -44.70 -21.97
C GLU A 1056 -66.17 -45.18 -22.71
N GLY A 1057 -65.02 -45.33 -22.02
CA GLY A 1057 -63.77 -45.82 -22.62
C GLY A 1057 -62.99 -44.79 -23.44
N LYS A 1058 -63.26 -43.50 -23.29
CA LYS A 1058 -62.60 -42.40 -24.01
C LYS A 1058 -61.44 -41.81 -23.19
N ALA A 1059 -60.28 -42.50 -23.19
CA ALA A 1059 -59.15 -42.15 -22.31
C ALA A 1059 -58.63 -40.70 -22.46
N GLY A 1060 -58.57 -40.16 -23.68
CA GLY A 1060 -58.15 -38.77 -23.92
C GLY A 1060 -59.10 -37.73 -23.31
N GLN A 1061 -60.42 -37.88 -23.51
CA GLN A 1061 -61.45 -37.02 -22.91
C GLN A 1061 -61.51 -37.17 -21.40
N ALA A 1062 -61.39 -38.41 -20.89
CA ALA A 1062 -61.29 -38.67 -19.46
C ALA A 1062 -60.04 -37.97 -18.87
N GLY A 1063 -58.90 -38.03 -19.55
CA GLY A 1063 -57.67 -37.31 -19.17
C GLY A 1063 -57.86 -35.79 -19.13
N MET A 1064 -58.59 -35.22 -20.09
CA MET A 1064 -58.94 -33.80 -20.14
C MET A 1064 -59.81 -33.37 -18.95
N TYR A 1065 -60.91 -34.06 -18.68
CA TYR A 1065 -61.77 -33.71 -17.55
C TYR A 1065 -61.13 -34.06 -16.20
N TYR A 1066 -60.25 -35.06 -16.12
CA TYR A 1066 -59.43 -35.27 -14.93
C TYR A 1066 -58.41 -34.15 -14.72
N HIS A 1067 -57.82 -33.60 -15.79
CA HIS A 1067 -56.97 -32.39 -15.71
C HIS A 1067 -57.78 -31.19 -15.21
N ILE A 1068 -58.97 -30.95 -15.78
CA ILE A 1068 -59.88 -29.88 -15.38
C ILE A 1068 -60.33 -30.07 -13.92
N SER A 1069 -60.61 -31.30 -13.48
CA SER A 1069 -60.96 -31.59 -12.08
C SER A 1069 -59.80 -31.43 -11.08
N GLY A 1070 -58.57 -31.18 -11.56
CA GLY A 1070 -57.38 -31.08 -10.70
C GLY A 1070 -56.80 -32.43 -10.27
N ASN A 1071 -57.31 -33.57 -10.76
CA ASN A 1071 -56.76 -34.89 -10.47
C ASN A 1071 -55.60 -35.24 -11.41
N TYR A 1072 -54.45 -34.59 -11.18
CA TYR A 1072 -53.26 -34.72 -12.03
C TYR A 1072 -52.73 -36.15 -12.14
N ALA A 1073 -52.88 -36.97 -11.09
CA ALA A 1073 -52.40 -38.36 -11.10
C ALA A 1073 -53.21 -39.25 -12.06
N LYS A 1074 -54.55 -39.14 -12.05
CA LYS A 1074 -55.41 -39.85 -13.01
C LYS A 1074 -55.26 -39.27 -14.41
N ALA A 1075 -55.16 -37.95 -14.53
CA ALA A 1075 -54.94 -37.28 -15.82
C ALA A 1075 -53.64 -37.78 -16.49
N LEU A 1076 -52.51 -37.79 -15.75
CA LEU A 1076 -51.25 -38.30 -16.25
C LEU A 1076 -51.36 -39.77 -16.65
N LYS A 1077 -51.98 -40.63 -15.83
CA LYS A 1077 -52.17 -42.04 -16.16
C LYS A 1077 -52.95 -42.21 -17.48
N LYS A 1078 -54.05 -41.49 -17.66
CA LYS A 1078 -54.89 -41.57 -18.87
C LYS A 1078 -54.21 -41.00 -20.11
N TYR A 1079 -53.42 -39.92 -19.97
CA TYR A 1079 -52.62 -39.41 -21.07
C TYR A 1079 -51.48 -40.37 -21.46
N LEU A 1080 -50.84 -41.01 -20.49
CA LEU A 1080 -49.83 -42.06 -20.77
C LEU A 1080 -50.46 -43.32 -21.39
N GLU A 1081 -51.68 -43.70 -20.99
CA GLU A 1081 -52.45 -44.80 -21.61
C GLU A 1081 -52.82 -44.50 -23.07
N SER A 1082 -53.11 -43.23 -23.42
CA SER A 1082 -53.39 -42.82 -24.80
C SER A 1082 -52.14 -42.90 -25.70
N GLY A 1083 -50.98 -42.51 -25.17
CA GLY A 1083 -49.68 -42.59 -25.84
C GLY A 1083 -49.50 -41.66 -27.06
N GLN A 1084 -50.51 -40.86 -27.42
CA GLN A 1084 -50.47 -39.95 -28.57
C GLN A 1084 -49.55 -38.74 -28.31
N PRO A 1085 -48.85 -38.21 -29.34
CA PRO A 1085 -47.95 -37.05 -29.17
C PRO A 1085 -48.63 -35.82 -28.57
N GLU A 1086 -49.89 -35.56 -28.94
CA GLU A 1086 -50.71 -34.47 -28.41
C GLU A 1086 -51.01 -34.64 -26.91
N ASP A 1087 -51.20 -35.88 -26.47
CA ASP A 1087 -51.47 -36.21 -25.08
C ASP A 1087 -50.19 -36.21 -24.24
N ILE A 1088 -49.01 -36.48 -24.84
CA ILE A 1088 -47.70 -36.29 -24.21
C ILE A 1088 -47.43 -34.80 -23.95
N GLU A 1089 -47.78 -33.91 -24.90
CA GLU A 1089 -47.67 -32.45 -24.67
C GLU A 1089 -48.62 -31.96 -23.57
N LYS A 1090 -49.87 -32.46 -23.53
CA LYS A 1090 -50.79 -32.19 -22.41
C LYS A 1090 -50.26 -32.75 -21.09
N ALA A 1091 -49.58 -33.90 -21.11
CA ALA A 1091 -48.92 -34.47 -19.94
C ALA A 1091 -47.78 -33.57 -19.41
N VAL A 1092 -47.02 -32.89 -20.28
CA VAL A 1092 -46.03 -31.87 -19.86
C VAL A 1092 -46.70 -30.75 -19.08
N GLU A 1093 -47.87 -30.26 -19.52
CA GLU A 1093 -48.61 -29.23 -18.79
C GLU A 1093 -49.19 -29.75 -17.47
N VAL A 1094 -49.71 -30.98 -17.44
CA VAL A 1094 -50.22 -31.65 -16.22
C VAL A 1094 -49.11 -31.72 -15.17
N VAL A 1095 -47.94 -32.25 -15.51
CA VAL A 1095 -46.83 -32.42 -14.57
C VAL A 1095 -46.23 -31.06 -14.18
N GLY A 1096 -46.12 -30.13 -15.14
CA GLY A 1096 -45.67 -28.76 -14.88
C GLY A 1096 -46.53 -28.04 -13.85
N LYS A 1097 -47.86 -28.21 -13.92
CA LYS A 1097 -48.83 -27.60 -12.99
C LYS A 1097 -49.04 -28.37 -11.69
N ALA A 1098 -48.85 -29.70 -11.70
CA ALA A 1098 -49.08 -30.54 -10.53
C ALA A 1098 -48.10 -30.29 -9.37
N HIS A 1099 -46.94 -29.67 -9.66
CA HIS A 1099 -45.86 -29.41 -8.69
C HIS A 1099 -45.52 -30.64 -7.80
N SER A 1100 -45.64 -31.85 -8.35
CA SER A 1100 -45.43 -33.10 -7.63
C SER A 1100 -44.18 -33.82 -8.14
N ASP A 1101 -43.19 -33.97 -7.27
CA ASP A 1101 -41.93 -34.65 -7.61
C ASP A 1101 -42.15 -36.13 -8.00
N SER A 1102 -43.15 -36.80 -7.40
CA SER A 1102 -43.45 -38.20 -7.72
C SER A 1102 -44.04 -38.37 -9.12
N LEU A 1103 -44.92 -37.45 -9.55
CA LEU A 1103 -45.44 -37.42 -10.91
C LEU A 1103 -44.35 -37.00 -11.90
N THR A 1104 -43.48 -36.07 -11.50
CA THR A 1104 -42.34 -35.62 -12.31
C THR A 1104 -41.38 -36.77 -12.58
N ASN A 1105 -40.99 -37.53 -11.56
CA ASN A 1105 -40.11 -38.69 -11.72
C ASN A 1105 -40.76 -39.76 -12.59
N LYS A 1106 -42.02 -40.13 -12.33
CA LYS A 1106 -42.76 -41.09 -13.19
C LYS A 1106 -42.81 -40.66 -14.65
N PHE A 1107 -42.97 -39.36 -14.91
CA PHE A 1107 -42.98 -38.84 -16.28
C PHE A 1107 -41.58 -38.80 -16.88
N ILE A 1108 -40.54 -38.49 -16.10
CA ILE A 1108 -39.14 -38.57 -16.55
C ILE A 1108 -38.76 -40.02 -16.88
N ASP A 1109 -39.15 -41.00 -16.06
CA ASP A 1109 -38.90 -42.42 -16.30
C ASP A 1109 -39.58 -42.88 -17.61
N TYR A 1110 -40.79 -42.39 -17.90
CA TYR A 1110 -41.43 -42.57 -19.20
C TYR A 1110 -40.69 -41.88 -20.35
N LEU A 1111 -40.24 -40.63 -20.16
CA LEU A 1111 -39.47 -39.91 -21.18
C LEU A 1111 -38.09 -40.53 -21.44
N MET A 1112 -37.46 -41.15 -20.44
CA MET A 1112 -36.19 -41.85 -20.58
C MET A 1112 -36.33 -43.30 -21.09
N GLY A 1113 -37.57 -43.79 -21.27
CA GLY A 1113 -37.85 -45.14 -21.78
C GLY A 1113 -37.76 -46.24 -20.73
N GLU A 1114 -37.72 -45.92 -19.43
CA GLU A 1114 -37.65 -46.92 -18.37
C GLU A 1114 -38.98 -47.67 -18.16
N THR A 1115 -40.11 -47.08 -18.55
CA THR A 1115 -41.44 -47.70 -18.38
C THR A 1115 -41.98 -48.40 -19.64
N ASP A 1116 -41.67 -47.91 -20.84
CA ASP A 1116 -42.13 -48.50 -22.11
C ASP A 1116 -41.00 -49.04 -23.00
N GLY A 1117 -39.73 -48.88 -22.59
CA GLY A 1117 -38.55 -49.36 -23.30
C GLY A 1117 -38.00 -48.41 -24.36
N GLU A 1118 -38.68 -47.30 -24.67
CA GLU A 1118 -38.35 -46.44 -25.81
C GLU A 1118 -38.14 -44.97 -25.35
N PRO A 1119 -36.88 -44.50 -25.22
CA PRO A 1119 -36.59 -43.12 -24.82
C PRO A 1119 -37.23 -42.11 -25.79
N LYS A 1120 -37.99 -41.17 -25.23
CA LYS A 1120 -38.65 -40.09 -25.98
C LYS A 1120 -37.68 -38.96 -26.30
N ASP A 1121 -38.12 -38.03 -27.13
CA ASP A 1121 -37.31 -36.87 -27.53
C ASP A 1121 -36.89 -36.02 -26.30
N PRO A 1122 -35.58 -35.74 -26.09
CA PRO A 1122 -35.08 -34.93 -24.98
C PRO A 1122 -35.70 -33.53 -24.89
N SER A 1123 -36.26 -33.01 -25.98
CA SER A 1123 -37.00 -31.76 -25.99
C SER A 1123 -38.22 -31.77 -25.06
N TYR A 1124 -38.83 -32.93 -24.79
CA TYR A 1124 -39.90 -33.05 -23.80
C TYR A 1124 -39.39 -32.81 -22.37
N ILE A 1125 -38.17 -33.24 -22.04
CA ILE A 1125 -37.54 -32.97 -20.73
C ILE A 1125 -37.24 -31.47 -20.58
N PHE A 1126 -36.75 -30.83 -21.64
CA PHE A 1126 -36.53 -29.38 -21.66
C PHE A 1126 -37.85 -28.60 -21.49
N LYS A 1127 -38.90 -28.96 -22.24
CA LYS A 1127 -40.24 -28.36 -22.13
C LYS A 1127 -40.83 -28.58 -20.72
N LEU A 1128 -40.61 -29.75 -20.12
CA LEU A 1128 -41.02 -30.05 -18.74
C LEU A 1128 -40.35 -29.13 -17.73
N TYR A 1129 -39.02 -29.00 -17.76
CA TYR A 1129 -38.32 -28.11 -16.81
C TYR A 1129 -38.67 -26.62 -17.01
N LEU A 1130 -38.97 -26.20 -18.25
CA LEU A 1130 -39.54 -24.89 -18.53
C LEU A 1130 -40.93 -24.72 -17.89
N ALA A 1131 -41.82 -25.70 -18.07
CA ALA A 1131 -43.19 -25.68 -17.52
C ALA A 1131 -43.19 -25.71 -15.97
N MET A 1132 -42.26 -26.43 -15.35
CA MET A 1132 -42.06 -26.46 -13.90
C MET A 1132 -41.43 -25.16 -13.33
N GLY A 1133 -41.04 -24.19 -14.16
CA GLY A 1133 -40.29 -23.01 -13.73
C GLY A 1133 -38.86 -23.30 -13.26
N SER A 1134 -38.35 -24.51 -13.49
CA SER A 1134 -37.00 -24.95 -13.11
C SER A 1134 -35.98 -24.57 -14.20
N TYR A 1135 -35.82 -23.27 -14.44
CA TYR A 1135 -35.01 -22.75 -15.55
C TYR A 1135 -33.53 -23.15 -15.48
N GLU A 1136 -32.97 -23.37 -14.29
CA GLU A 1136 -31.59 -23.85 -14.14
C GLU A 1136 -31.42 -25.29 -14.66
N LYS A 1137 -32.38 -26.17 -14.34
CA LYS A 1137 -32.42 -27.55 -14.88
C LYS A 1137 -32.67 -27.53 -16.38
N ALA A 1138 -33.54 -26.63 -16.85
CA ALA A 1138 -33.77 -26.42 -18.28
C ALA A 1138 -32.47 -26.00 -18.98
N ALA A 1139 -31.73 -25.03 -18.45
CA ALA A 1139 -30.46 -24.56 -19.01
C ALA A 1139 -29.39 -25.66 -19.07
N LYS A 1140 -29.25 -26.46 -18.00
CA LYS A 1140 -28.35 -27.63 -17.98
C LYS A 1140 -28.76 -28.66 -19.04
N THR A 1141 -30.05 -28.93 -19.16
CA THR A 1141 -30.59 -29.85 -20.17
C THR A 1141 -30.32 -29.32 -21.58
N SER A 1142 -30.49 -28.01 -21.84
CA SER A 1142 -30.14 -27.38 -23.12
C SER A 1142 -28.66 -27.53 -23.46
N VAL A 1143 -27.77 -27.42 -22.47
CA VAL A 1143 -26.32 -27.65 -22.68
C VAL A 1143 -26.04 -29.10 -23.03
N ILE A 1144 -26.74 -30.07 -22.41
CA ILE A 1144 -26.61 -31.50 -22.73
C ILE A 1144 -27.12 -31.79 -24.14
N ILE A 1145 -28.30 -31.27 -24.51
CA ILE A 1145 -28.87 -31.41 -25.86
C ILE A 1145 -27.90 -30.81 -26.88
N ALA A 1146 -27.40 -29.59 -26.63
CA ALA A 1146 -26.45 -28.94 -27.52
C ALA A 1146 -25.12 -29.69 -27.61
N ALA A 1147 -24.62 -30.26 -26.51
CA ALA A 1147 -23.41 -31.09 -26.52
C ALA A 1147 -23.60 -32.35 -27.37
N LYS A 1148 -24.75 -33.03 -27.26
CA LYS A 1148 -25.08 -34.21 -28.06
C LYS A 1148 -25.24 -33.86 -29.56
N GLU A 1149 -25.94 -32.77 -29.88
CA GLU A 1149 -26.03 -32.25 -31.26
C GLU A 1149 -24.65 -31.89 -31.80
N GLN A 1150 -23.79 -31.29 -30.98
CA GLN A 1150 -22.43 -30.92 -31.33
C GLN A 1150 -21.55 -32.17 -31.56
N GLU A 1151 -21.67 -33.22 -30.74
CA GLU A 1151 -21.04 -34.52 -30.96
C GLU A 1151 -21.52 -35.19 -32.26
N MET A 1152 -22.81 -35.05 -32.57
CA MET A 1152 -23.40 -35.54 -33.81
C MET A 1152 -23.01 -34.72 -35.05
N GLY A 1153 -22.28 -33.61 -34.89
CA GLY A 1153 -21.82 -32.74 -35.98
C GLY A 1153 -22.81 -31.66 -36.40
N ASN A 1154 -23.96 -31.54 -35.71
CA ASN A 1154 -25.01 -30.59 -36.00
C ASN A 1154 -24.77 -29.25 -35.26
N TYR A 1155 -23.72 -28.53 -35.62
CA TYR A 1155 -23.31 -27.33 -34.87
C TYR A 1155 -24.32 -26.18 -34.90
N LYS A 1156 -25.11 -26.08 -35.99
CA LYS A 1156 -26.13 -25.04 -36.12
C LYS A 1156 -27.35 -25.28 -35.22
N SER A 1157 -27.80 -26.52 -35.06
CA SER A 1157 -28.90 -26.85 -34.13
C SER A 1157 -28.43 -26.65 -32.69
N ALA A 1158 -27.25 -27.17 -32.34
CA ALA A 1158 -26.63 -26.95 -31.03
C ALA A 1158 -26.52 -25.46 -30.68
N HIS A 1159 -26.06 -24.63 -31.62
CA HIS A 1159 -25.98 -23.18 -31.44
C HIS A 1159 -27.37 -22.55 -31.24
N LYS A 1160 -28.36 -22.91 -32.06
CA LYS A 1160 -29.73 -22.40 -31.93
C LYS A 1160 -30.35 -22.75 -30.57
N THR A 1161 -30.21 -23.99 -30.10
CA THR A 1161 -30.70 -24.43 -28.79
C THR A 1161 -30.08 -23.63 -27.64
N LEU A 1162 -28.77 -23.34 -27.71
CA LEU A 1162 -28.09 -22.54 -26.70
C LEU A 1162 -28.49 -21.06 -26.75
N VAL A 1163 -28.71 -20.49 -27.95
CA VAL A 1163 -29.21 -19.12 -28.11
C VAL A 1163 -30.62 -18.98 -27.54
N GLU A 1164 -31.53 -19.92 -27.84
CA GLU A 1164 -32.88 -19.93 -27.28
C GLU A 1164 -32.88 -20.01 -25.75
N ALA A 1165 -32.09 -20.93 -25.18
CA ALA A 1165 -31.92 -21.04 -23.73
C ALA A 1165 -31.34 -19.76 -23.12
N TYR A 1166 -30.35 -19.13 -23.76
CA TYR A 1166 -29.76 -17.87 -23.31
C TYR A 1166 -30.80 -16.73 -23.31
N SER A 1167 -31.58 -16.60 -24.39
CA SER A 1167 -32.61 -15.57 -24.52
C SER A 1167 -33.75 -15.75 -23.51
N ILE A 1168 -34.17 -16.99 -23.20
CA ILE A 1168 -35.18 -17.25 -22.17
C ILE A 1168 -34.68 -16.82 -20.79
N LEU A 1169 -33.42 -17.14 -20.45
CA LEU A 1169 -32.82 -16.73 -19.17
C LEU A 1169 -32.71 -15.21 -19.06
N GLN A 1170 -32.32 -14.52 -20.13
CA GLN A 1170 -32.29 -13.06 -20.16
C GLN A 1170 -33.68 -12.43 -20.03
N GLN A 1171 -34.69 -12.94 -20.75
CA GLN A 1171 -36.07 -12.42 -20.66
C GLN A 1171 -36.66 -12.57 -19.24
N LYS A 1172 -36.24 -13.59 -18.50
CA LYS A 1172 -36.64 -13.83 -17.11
C LYS A 1172 -35.72 -13.14 -16.09
N ASN A 1173 -34.78 -12.29 -16.53
CA ASN A 1173 -33.78 -11.61 -15.69
C ASN A 1173 -32.97 -12.56 -14.79
N MET A 1174 -32.68 -13.77 -15.27
CA MET A 1174 -31.86 -14.74 -14.56
C MET A 1174 -30.43 -14.77 -15.09
N ARG A 1175 -29.48 -15.03 -14.20
CA ARG A 1175 -28.07 -15.15 -14.56
C ARG A 1175 -27.85 -16.37 -15.46
N VAL A 1176 -27.21 -16.14 -16.60
CA VAL A 1176 -26.86 -17.22 -17.53
C VAL A 1176 -25.72 -18.07 -16.95
N PRO A 1177 -25.88 -19.41 -16.81
CA PRO A 1177 -24.80 -20.28 -16.36
C PRO A 1177 -23.55 -20.18 -17.25
N ASN A 1178 -22.37 -20.17 -16.62
CA ASN A 1178 -21.09 -20.05 -17.34
C ASN A 1178 -20.87 -21.19 -18.34
N ASP A 1179 -21.37 -22.41 -18.08
CA ASP A 1179 -21.24 -23.54 -19.00
C ASP A 1179 -22.01 -23.30 -20.30
N LEU A 1180 -23.23 -22.74 -20.20
CA LEU A 1180 -24.03 -22.34 -21.35
C LEU A 1180 -23.33 -21.22 -22.12
N ARG A 1181 -22.83 -20.19 -21.43
CA ARG A 1181 -22.10 -19.07 -22.02
C ARG A 1181 -20.85 -19.54 -22.77
N ARG A 1182 -20.06 -20.45 -22.18
CA ARG A 1182 -18.84 -21.01 -22.79
C ARG A 1182 -19.15 -21.94 -23.96
N ALA A 1183 -20.18 -22.78 -23.86
CA ALA A 1183 -20.61 -23.64 -24.96
C ALA A 1183 -21.09 -22.80 -26.16
N LEU A 1184 -21.92 -21.78 -25.90
CA LEU A 1184 -22.40 -20.85 -26.92
C LEU A 1184 -21.25 -20.08 -27.56
N MET A 1185 -20.33 -19.53 -26.76
CA MET A 1185 -19.14 -18.82 -27.24
C MET A 1185 -18.31 -19.69 -28.18
N LEU A 1186 -18.03 -20.94 -27.79
CA LEU A 1186 -17.19 -21.84 -28.59
C LEU A 1186 -17.86 -22.24 -29.91
N LEU A 1187 -19.15 -22.59 -29.89
CA LEU A 1187 -19.92 -22.90 -31.10
C LEU A 1187 -20.05 -21.66 -32.00
N HIS A 1188 -20.27 -20.49 -31.42
CA HIS A 1188 -20.37 -19.25 -32.17
C HIS A 1188 -19.04 -18.86 -32.81
N SER A 1189 -17.91 -19.00 -32.10
CA SER A 1189 -16.56 -18.84 -32.68
C SER A 1189 -16.33 -19.71 -33.91
N TYR A 1190 -16.91 -20.91 -33.98
CA TYR A 1190 -16.85 -21.74 -35.18
C TYR A 1190 -17.78 -21.24 -36.30
N ILE A 1191 -19.03 -20.88 -35.97
CA ILE A 1191 -20.04 -20.47 -36.95
C ILE A 1191 -19.66 -19.15 -37.64
N ILE A 1192 -19.12 -18.18 -36.91
CA ILE A 1192 -18.78 -16.86 -37.46
C ILE A 1192 -17.56 -16.87 -38.38
N VAL A 1193 -16.73 -17.94 -38.42
CA VAL A 1193 -15.52 -18.00 -39.27
C VAL A 1193 -15.87 -17.75 -40.74
N LYS A 1194 -17.01 -18.28 -41.22
CA LYS A 1194 -17.45 -18.08 -42.61
C LYS A 1194 -17.80 -16.61 -42.88
N ASP A 1195 -18.48 -15.94 -41.93
CA ASP A 1195 -18.80 -14.51 -42.01
C ASP A 1195 -17.52 -13.65 -41.92
N LEU A 1196 -16.58 -14.02 -41.03
CA LEU A 1196 -15.29 -13.33 -40.86
C LEU A 1196 -14.44 -13.36 -42.14
N LEU A 1197 -14.40 -14.50 -42.83
CA LEU A 1197 -13.64 -14.65 -44.07
C LEU A 1197 -14.32 -14.02 -45.28
N LYS A 1198 -15.65 -14.21 -45.44
CA LYS A 1198 -16.36 -13.80 -46.66
C LYS A 1198 -16.92 -12.37 -46.61
N ILE A 1199 -17.45 -11.96 -45.45
CA ILE A 1199 -18.14 -10.67 -45.29
C ILE A 1199 -17.17 -9.65 -44.71
N MET A 1200 -16.60 -9.93 -43.52
CA MET A 1200 -15.71 -8.99 -42.83
C MET A 1200 -14.31 -8.90 -43.45
N LYS A 1201 -13.92 -9.89 -44.28
CA LYS A 1201 -12.57 -10.01 -44.89
C LYS A 1201 -11.42 -9.91 -43.87
N ASN A 1202 -11.65 -10.35 -42.63
CA ASN A 1202 -10.68 -10.27 -41.54
C ASN A 1202 -10.06 -11.65 -41.27
N GLU A 1203 -9.03 -11.97 -42.06
CA GLU A 1203 -8.38 -13.28 -42.05
C GLU A 1203 -7.70 -13.59 -40.70
N ASP A 1204 -7.10 -12.60 -40.04
CA ASP A 1204 -6.44 -12.77 -38.74
C ASP A 1204 -7.43 -13.13 -37.64
N THR A 1205 -8.58 -12.43 -37.59
CA THR A 1205 -9.63 -12.74 -36.60
C THR A 1205 -10.25 -14.11 -36.87
N ALA A 1206 -10.48 -14.45 -38.14
CA ALA A 1206 -10.94 -15.78 -38.52
C ALA A 1206 -9.96 -16.88 -38.07
N CYS A 1207 -8.65 -16.65 -38.25
CA CYS A 1207 -7.59 -17.54 -37.79
C CYS A 1207 -7.61 -17.70 -36.26
N ARG A 1208 -7.69 -16.61 -35.48
CA ARG A 1208 -7.76 -16.68 -34.01
C ARG A 1208 -9.03 -17.39 -33.52
N MET A 1209 -10.18 -17.21 -34.17
CA MET A 1209 -11.41 -17.96 -33.85
C MET A 1209 -11.26 -19.45 -34.15
N LEU A 1210 -10.65 -19.82 -35.28
CA LEU A 1210 -10.33 -21.21 -35.61
C LEU A 1210 -9.35 -21.84 -34.62
N LEU A 1211 -8.36 -21.08 -34.15
CA LEU A 1211 -7.44 -21.53 -33.09
C LEU A 1211 -8.19 -21.75 -31.77
N ARG A 1212 -9.13 -20.89 -31.39
CA ARG A 1212 -9.98 -21.08 -30.19
C ARG A 1212 -10.80 -22.39 -30.29
N VAL A 1213 -11.36 -22.66 -31.46
CA VAL A 1213 -12.10 -23.92 -31.74
C VAL A 1213 -11.14 -25.12 -31.71
N SER A 1214 -9.97 -24.99 -32.31
CA SER A 1214 -8.98 -26.09 -32.41
C SER A 1214 -8.33 -26.43 -31.07
N ARG A 1215 -8.19 -25.46 -30.16
CA ARG A 1215 -7.80 -25.71 -28.76
C ARG A 1215 -8.84 -26.53 -28.00
N ASN A 1216 -10.10 -26.50 -28.43
CA ASN A 1216 -11.21 -27.26 -27.85
C ASN A 1216 -11.74 -28.33 -28.81
N ILE A 1217 -10.88 -28.86 -29.69
CA ILE A 1217 -11.29 -29.72 -30.81
C ILE A 1217 -11.98 -31.01 -30.38
N GLN A 1218 -11.71 -31.49 -29.16
CA GLN A 1218 -12.37 -32.66 -28.58
C GLN A 1218 -13.90 -32.49 -28.49
N LYS A 1219 -14.39 -31.24 -28.40
CA LYS A 1219 -15.83 -30.94 -28.44
C LYS A 1219 -16.41 -30.99 -29.85
N PHE A 1220 -15.63 -31.24 -30.90
CA PHE A 1220 -16.10 -31.32 -32.29
C PHE A 1220 -15.71 -32.67 -32.95
N PRO A 1221 -16.07 -33.82 -32.34
CA PRO A 1221 -15.47 -35.12 -32.65
C PRO A 1221 -15.67 -35.60 -34.10
N LYS A 1222 -16.83 -35.32 -34.72
CA LYS A 1222 -17.10 -35.74 -36.10
C LYS A 1222 -16.32 -34.98 -37.18
N HIS A 1223 -15.86 -33.76 -36.90
CA HIS A 1223 -15.21 -32.91 -37.89
C HIS A 1223 -13.79 -32.51 -37.48
N ILE A 1224 -13.14 -33.27 -36.58
CA ILE A 1224 -11.77 -32.98 -36.11
C ILE A 1224 -10.81 -32.77 -37.28
N ALA A 1225 -10.72 -33.74 -38.20
CA ALA A 1225 -9.81 -33.64 -39.34
C ALA A 1225 -10.12 -32.44 -40.23
N THR A 1226 -11.41 -32.17 -40.50
CA THR A 1226 -11.85 -31.05 -41.36
C THR A 1226 -11.59 -29.68 -40.73
N ILE A 1227 -11.93 -29.50 -39.46
CA ILE A 1227 -11.76 -28.24 -38.73
C ILE A 1227 -10.27 -27.95 -38.59
N VAL A 1228 -9.47 -28.90 -38.09
CA VAL A 1228 -8.03 -28.67 -37.91
C VAL A 1228 -7.32 -28.48 -39.25
N THR A 1229 -7.72 -29.19 -40.31
CA THR A 1229 -7.17 -28.95 -41.66
C THR A 1229 -7.47 -27.52 -42.11
N THR A 1230 -8.68 -27.03 -41.86
CA THR A 1230 -9.07 -25.65 -42.16
C THR A 1230 -8.25 -24.66 -41.35
N THR A 1231 -8.06 -24.91 -40.06
CA THR A 1231 -7.19 -24.12 -39.17
C THR A 1231 -5.77 -24.05 -39.72
N VAL A 1232 -5.13 -25.18 -40.03
CA VAL A 1232 -3.76 -25.22 -40.56
C VAL A 1232 -3.64 -24.41 -41.86
N LEU A 1233 -4.56 -24.63 -42.80
CA LEU A 1233 -4.54 -23.93 -44.08
C LEU A 1233 -4.80 -22.42 -43.93
N GLN A 1234 -5.63 -22.01 -42.97
CA GLN A 1234 -5.88 -20.60 -42.69
C GLN A 1234 -4.71 -19.96 -41.93
N CYS A 1235 -4.11 -20.65 -40.97
CA CYS A 1235 -2.95 -20.17 -40.23
C CYS A 1235 -1.77 -19.85 -41.17
N ILE A 1236 -1.51 -20.69 -42.19
CA ILE A 1236 -0.48 -20.37 -43.20
C ILE A 1236 -0.82 -19.10 -43.98
N LYS A 1237 -2.09 -18.96 -44.41
CA LYS A 1237 -2.53 -17.80 -45.19
C LYS A 1237 -2.40 -16.50 -44.39
N SER A 1238 -2.77 -16.54 -43.11
CA SER A 1238 -2.72 -15.40 -42.18
C SER A 1238 -1.37 -15.26 -41.45
N ASN A 1239 -0.31 -15.93 -41.92
CA ASN A 1239 1.05 -15.84 -41.36
C ASN A 1239 1.24 -16.34 -39.90
N PHE A 1240 0.30 -17.12 -39.36
CA PHE A 1240 0.42 -17.85 -38.08
C PHE A 1240 1.25 -19.13 -38.26
N LYS A 1241 2.54 -18.98 -38.59
CA LYS A 1241 3.43 -20.07 -38.96
C LYS A 1241 3.66 -21.10 -37.84
N LYS A 1242 3.71 -20.66 -36.57
CA LYS A 1242 3.93 -21.54 -35.42
C LYS A 1242 2.69 -22.39 -35.17
N SER A 1243 1.52 -21.75 -35.04
CA SER A 1243 0.25 -22.47 -34.89
C SER A 1243 -0.03 -23.39 -36.08
N ALA A 1244 0.27 -22.95 -37.32
CA ALA A 1244 0.14 -23.79 -38.51
C ALA A 1244 0.97 -25.07 -38.40
N PHE A 1245 2.22 -24.97 -37.95
CA PHE A 1245 3.10 -26.14 -37.78
C PHE A 1245 2.61 -27.08 -36.66
N GLU A 1246 2.22 -26.54 -35.50
CA GLU A 1246 1.75 -27.33 -34.36
C GLU A 1246 0.51 -28.18 -34.73
N TYR A 1247 -0.51 -27.56 -35.33
CA TYR A 1247 -1.71 -28.27 -35.75
C TYR A 1247 -1.48 -29.15 -36.99
N ALA A 1248 -0.52 -28.82 -37.85
CA ALA A 1248 -0.10 -29.70 -38.94
C ALA A 1248 0.55 -30.98 -38.40
N CYS A 1249 1.38 -30.87 -37.36
CA CYS A 1249 1.94 -32.03 -36.66
C CYS A 1249 0.85 -32.87 -36.02
N PHE A 1250 -0.12 -32.25 -35.34
CA PHE A 1250 -1.27 -32.96 -34.75
C PHE A 1250 -2.05 -33.79 -35.78
N LEU A 1251 -2.31 -33.24 -36.97
CA LEU A 1251 -3.00 -33.96 -38.04
C LEU A 1251 -2.18 -35.15 -38.59
N ILE A 1252 -0.87 -34.99 -38.74
CA ILE A 1252 0.00 -36.03 -39.33
C ILE A 1252 0.32 -37.14 -38.34
N GLN A 1253 0.51 -36.81 -37.06
CA GLN A 1253 0.80 -37.77 -36.00
C GLN A 1253 -0.38 -38.70 -35.71
N ASN A 1254 -1.61 -38.27 -35.98
CA ASN A 1254 -2.79 -39.12 -35.85
C ASN A 1254 -3.17 -39.72 -37.21
N GLU A 1255 -2.87 -41.01 -37.38
CA GLU A 1255 -3.04 -41.71 -38.65
C GLU A 1255 -4.49 -41.67 -39.18
N LYS A 1256 -5.47 -41.73 -38.27
CA LYS A 1256 -6.90 -41.59 -38.61
C LYS A 1256 -7.19 -40.24 -39.27
N TYR A 1257 -6.76 -39.14 -38.65
CA TYR A 1257 -7.01 -37.80 -39.19
C TYR A 1257 -6.24 -37.56 -40.50
N ARG A 1258 -5.03 -38.11 -40.63
CA ARG A 1258 -4.24 -38.03 -41.86
C ARG A 1258 -4.94 -38.69 -43.06
N THR A 1259 -5.65 -39.80 -42.84
CA THR A 1259 -6.42 -40.48 -43.91
C THR A 1259 -7.70 -39.77 -44.30
N GLU A 1260 -8.38 -39.09 -43.37
CA GLU A 1260 -9.62 -38.34 -43.63
C GLU A 1260 -9.39 -37.05 -44.45
N MET A 1261 -8.14 -36.58 -44.53
CA MET A 1261 -7.78 -35.41 -45.35
C MET A 1261 -7.75 -35.74 -46.84
N THR A 1262 -8.35 -34.86 -47.66
CA THR A 1262 -8.20 -34.90 -49.12
C THR A 1262 -6.73 -34.92 -49.54
N GLU A 1263 -6.37 -35.61 -50.62
CA GLU A 1263 -4.97 -35.74 -51.03
C GLU A 1263 -4.28 -34.38 -51.25
N LYS A 1264 -5.01 -33.39 -51.79
CA LYS A 1264 -4.53 -32.02 -52.01
C LYS A 1264 -4.22 -31.29 -50.70
N SER A 1265 -5.08 -31.42 -49.67
CA SER A 1265 -4.82 -30.82 -48.35
C SER A 1265 -3.72 -31.57 -47.62
N ARG A 1266 -3.70 -32.91 -47.69
CA ARG A 1266 -2.68 -33.76 -47.07
C ARG A 1266 -1.28 -33.41 -47.57
N LYS A 1267 -1.06 -33.31 -48.89
CA LYS A 1267 0.21 -32.89 -49.48
C LYS A 1267 0.66 -31.50 -49.00
N LYS A 1268 -0.27 -30.56 -48.86
CA LYS A 1268 0.03 -29.22 -48.32
C LYS A 1268 0.44 -29.26 -46.85
N VAL A 1269 -0.31 -29.97 -46.01
CA VAL A 1269 -0.03 -30.08 -44.57
C VAL A 1269 1.26 -30.84 -44.30
N GLU A 1270 1.52 -31.94 -45.01
CA GLU A 1270 2.81 -32.64 -44.97
C GLU A 1270 3.97 -31.74 -45.43
N GLY A 1271 3.73 -30.87 -46.42
CA GLY A 1271 4.69 -29.88 -46.87
C GLY A 1271 5.09 -28.86 -45.79
N ILE A 1272 4.16 -28.48 -44.90
CA ILE A 1272 4.43 -27.56 -43.77
C ILE A 1272 5.36 -28.24 -42.78
N VAL A 1273 5.04 -29.48 -42.39
CA VAL A 1273 5.82 -30.22 -41.39
C VAL A 1273 7.22 -30.54 -41.90
N ARG A 1274 7.39 -30.84 -43.19
CA ARG A 1274 8.71 -31.10 -43.80
C ARG A 1274 9.60 -29.87 -43.93
N ARG A 1275 9.03 -28.66 -44.06
CA ARG A 1275 9.78 -27.42 -44.37
C ARG A 1275 10.09 -26.56 -43.14
N HIS A 1276 9.72 -26.99 -41.94
CA HIS A 1276 9.86 -26.16 -40.76
C HIS A 1276 11.33 -26.08 -40.30
N SER A 1277 11.98 -24.95 -40.56
CA SER A 1277 13.22 -24.57 -39.89
C SER A 1277 12.90 -24.10 -38.48
N LYS A 1278 13.58 -24.65 -37.47
CA LYS A 1278 13.31 -24.42 -36.04
C LYS A 1278 13.45 -22.96 -35.56
N ASP A 1279 14.03 -22.06 -36.37
CA ASP A 1279 14.60 -20.82 -35.83
C ASP A 1279 13.87 -19.50 -36.15
N ASP A 1280 12.78 -19.42 -36.93
CA ASP A 1280 12.20 -18.11 -37.34
C ASP A 1280 10.66 -18.00 -37.46
N ALA A 1281 9.88 -18.85 -36.79
CA ALA A 1281 8.41 -18.81 -36.89
C ALA A 1281 7.74 -18.32 -35.60
N VAL A 1282 7.34 -17.05 -35.57
CA VAL A 1282 6.49 -16.47 -34.53
C VAL A 1282 5.14 -16.10 -35.14
N ASP A 1283 4.04 -16.41 -34.45
CA ASP A 1283 2.70 -15.99 -34.87
C ASP A 1283 2.50 -14.47 -34.66
N PRO A 1284 1.62 -13.80 -35.42
CA PRO A 1284 1.36 -12.37 -35.25
C PRO A 1284 0.93 -12.01 -33.82
N VAL A 1285 1.62 -11.03 -33.21
CA VAL A 1285 1.34 -10.56 -31.85
C VAL A 1285 -0.10 -10.04 -31.77
N GLU A 1286 -0.81 -10.46 -30.73
CA GLU A 1286 -2.19 -10.04 -30.51
C GLU A 1286 -2.26 -8.63 -29.91
N PRO A 1287 -3.08 -7.71 -30.46
CA PRO A 1287 -3.32 -6.42 -29.84
C PRO A 1287 -3.91 -6.57 -28.44
N MET A 1288 -3.39 -5.77 -27.50
CA MET A 1288 -3.93 -5.65 -26.14
C MET A 1288 -4.93 -4.49 -26.10
N LEU A 1289 -6.20 -4.79 -25.83
CA LEU A 1289 -7.29 -3.81 -25.71
C LEU A 1289 -7.76 -3.71 -24.23
N PRO A 1290 -8.31 -2.57 -23.80
CA PRO A 1290 -8.68 -2.39 -22.39
C PRO A 1290 -9.90 -3.23 -22.02
N CYS A 1291 -9.80 -3.93 -20.89
CA CYS A 1291 -10.91 -4.66 -20.28
C CYS A 1291 -12.05 -3.68 -19.95
N PRO A 1292 -13.29 -3.95 -20.39
CA PRO A 1292 -14.36 -2.97 -20.26
C PRO A 1292 -14.90 -2.82 -18.81
N TYR A 1293 -14.39 -3.63 -17.87
CA TYR A 1293 -14.70 -3.55 -16.44
C TYR A 1293 -13.65 -2.81 -15.60
N CYS A 1294 -12.37 -2.88 -15.96
CA CYS A 1294 -11.26 -2.36 -15.13
C CYS A 1294 -10.13 -1.66 -15.91
N ASP A 1295 -10.29 -1.49 -17.23
CA ASP A 1295 -9.36 -0.85 -18.16
C ASP A 1295 -7.95 -1.49 -18.27
N ALA A 1296 -7.70 -2.61 -17.60
CA ALA A 1296 -6.45 -3.36 -17.74
C ALA A 1296 -6.27 -3.92 -19.16
N PRO A 1297 -5.05 -3.93 -19.73
CA PRO A 1297 -4.80 -4.46 -21.06
C PRO A 1297 -5.01 -5.98 -21.10
N VAL A 1298 -5.91 -6.44 -21.97
CA VAL A 1298 -6.26 -7.84 -22.20
C VAL A 1298 -6.13 -8.13 -23.70
N ALA A 1299 -5.63 -9.29 -24.10
CA ALA A 1299 -5.53 -9.63 -25.52
C ALA A 1299 -6.93 -9.66 -26.16
N GLU A 1300 -7.11 -9.12 -27.36
CA GLU A 1300 -8.44 -8.90 -27.96
C GLU A 1300 -9.34 -10.15 -28.07
N THR A 1301 -8.79 -11.36 -28.10
CA THR A 1301 -9.54 -12.63 -28.10
C THR A 1301 -9.60 -13.32 -26.73
N GLU A 1302 -8.93 -12.82 -25.71
CA GLU A 1302 -9.05 -13.29 -24.34
C GLU A 1302 -10.37 -12.78 -23.74
N LEU A 1303 -11.18 -13.69 -23.20
CA LEU A 1303 -12.50 -13.38 -22.64
C LEU A 1303 -12.52 -13.43 -21.10
N ASP A 1304 -11.38 -13.63 -20.45
CA ASP A 1304 -11.25 -13.61 -18.98
C ASP A 1304 -10.16 -12.58 -18.62
N CYS A 1305 -10.49 -11.57 -17.82
CA CYS A 1305 -9.52 -10.54 -17.46
C CYS A 1305 -8.67 -10.98 -16.26
N GLY A 1306 -7.35 -11.13 -16.43
CA GLY A 1306 -6.44 -11.48 -15.33
C GLY A 1306 -6.39 -10.48 -14.17
N ALA A 1307 -6.72 -9.20 -14.41
CA ALA A 1307 -6.69 -8.15 -13.39
C ALA A 1307 -7.96 -8.11 -12.52
N CYS A 1308 -9.16 -8.09 -13.10
CA CYS A 1308 -10.43 -8.05 -12.34
C CYS A 1308 -11.12 -9.41 -12.18
N LYS A 1309 -10.62 -10.47 -12.82
CA LYS A 1309 -11.19 -11.84 -12.81
C LYS A 1309 -12.62 -11.95 -13.35
N ASN A 1310 -13.12 -10.92 -14.03
CA ASN A 1310 -14.41 -10.96 -14.71
C ASN A 1310 -14.29 -11.62 -16.10
N THR A 1311 -15.29 -12.42 -16.48
CA THR A 1311 -15.46 -12.94 -17.84
C THR A 1311 -16.07 -11.86 -18.73
N ILE A 1312 -15.29 -11.36 -19.69
CA ILE A 1312 -15.66 -10.31 -20.63
C ILE A 1312 -16.59 -10.88 -21.71
N PRO A 1313 -17.75 -10.25 -21.99
CA PRO A 1313 -18.60 -10.66 -23.09
C PRO A 1313 -17.87 -10.58 -24.44
N PHE A 1314 -18.17 -11.52 -25.34
CA PHE A 1314 -17.63 -11.51 -26.69
C PHE A 1314 -18.55 -10.72 -27.64
N CYS A 1315 -17.96 -10.05 -28.63
CA CYS A 1315 -18.67 -9.44 -29.73
C CYS A 1315 -19.23 -10.53 -30.66
N ILE A 1316 -20.55 -10.51 -30.92
CA ILE A 1316 -21.20 -11.50 -31.80
C ILE A 1316 -20.77 -11.43 -33.28
N VAL A 1317 -20.03 -10.40 -33.68
CA VAL A 1317 -19.55 -10.26 -35.06
C VAL A 1317 -18.12 -10.77 -35.21
N THR A 1318 -17.26 -10.44 -34.25
CA THR A 1318 -15.81 -10.73 -34.32
C THR A 1318 -15.37 -11.91 -33.45
N GLY A 1319 -16.13 -12.25 -32.42
CA GLY A 1319 -15.77 -13.22 -31.38
C GLY A 1319 -14.68 -12.74 -30.40
N LYS A 1320 -14.17 -11.51 -30.58
CA LYS A 1320 -13.25 -10.80 -29.68
C LYS A 1320 -13.99 -10.30 -28.43
N HIS A 1321 -13.28 -9.92 -27.37
CA HIS A 1321 -13.93 -9.25 -26.24
C HIS A 1321 -14.43 -7.84 -26.65
N ILE A 1322 -15.48 -7.36 -26.00
CA ILE A 1322 -16.02 -6.01 -26.23
C ILE A 1322 -15.19 -4.92 -25.53
N VAL A 1323 -15.12 -3.73 -26.13
CA VAL A 1323 -14.42 -2.56 -25.57
C VAL A 1323 -15.45 -1.47 -25.27
N LYS A 1324 -15.37 -0.84 -24.09
CA LYS A 1324 -16.36 0.13 -23.60
C LYS A 1324 -16.67 1.25 -24.60
N ASN A 1325 -15.63 1.81 -25.22
CA ASN A 1325 -15.78 2.93 -26.14
C ASN A 1325 -16.45 2.54 -27.47
N ASP A 1326 -16.51 1.27 -27.86
CA ASP A 1326 -17.05 0.82 -29.15
C ASP A 1326 -18.12 -0.26 -28.95
N TYR A 1327 -18.94 -0.12 -27.92
CA TYR A 1327 -19.97 -1.08 -27.53
C TYR A 1327 -21.35 -0.75 -28.12
N THR A 1328 -22.12 -1.78 -28.46
CA THR A 1328 -23.56 -1.70 -28.74
C THR A 1328 -24.23 -3.03 -28.39
N ALA A 1329 -25.51 -2.98 -27.99
CA ALA A 1329 -26.35 -4.17 -27.85
C ALA A 1329 -27.21 -4.35 -29.11
N THR A 1330 -27.33 -5.59 -29.58
CA THR A 1330 -28.05 -5.87 -30.83
C THR A 1330 -29.57 -5.74 -30.63
N PRO A 1331 -30.29 -4.88 -31.36
CA PRO A 1331 -31.69 -4.53 -31.03
C PRO A 1331 -32.68 -5.71 -31.02
N CYS A 1332 -32.41 -6.76 -31.80
CA CYS A 1332 -33.32 -7.89 -31.95
C CYS A 1332 -33.16 -8.97 -30.86
N CYS A 1333 -32.01 -9.06 -30.19
CA CYS A 1333 -31.71 -10.15 -29.25
C CYS A 1333 -30.94 -9.73 -27.99
N GLY A 1334 -30.51 -8.47 -27.88
CA GLY A 1334 -29.81 -7.93 -26.71
C GLY A 1334 -28.36 -8.40 -26.55
N PHE A 1335 -27.80 -9.18 -27.48
CA PHE A 1335 -26.41 -9.64 -27.37
C PHE A 1335 -25.41 -8.51 -27.69
N PRO A 1336 -24.26 -8.48 -26.99
CA PRO A 1336 -23.26 -7.44 -27.12
C PRO A 1336 -22.45 -7.57 -28.42
N ALA A 1337 -22.15 -6.45 -29.04
CA ALA A 1337 -21.33 -6.35 -30.24
C ALA A 1337 -20.39 -5.14 -30.15
N THR A 1338 -19.31 -5.20 -30.92
CA THR A 1338 -18.49 -4.03 -31.23
C THR A 1338 -19.24 -3.21 -32.27
N TYR A 1339 -19.58 -1.95 -31.96
CA TYR A 1339 -20.43 -1.11 -32.81
C TYR A 1339 -19.85 -0.96 -34.22
N SER A 1340 -18.56 -0.61 -34.34
CA SER A 1340 -17.88 -0.52 -35.64
C SER A 1340 -18.01 -1.81 -36.47
N ALA A 1341 -17.74 -2.97 -35.86
CA ALA A 1341 -17.80 -4.26 -36.54
C ALA A 1341 -19.23 -4.65 -36.93
N LEU A 1342 -20.24 -4.39 -36.08
CA LEU A 1342 -21.64 -4.64 -36.40
C LEU A 1342 -22.10 -3.77 -37.57
N MET A 1343 -21.74 -2.50 -37.58
CA MET A 1343 -22.05 -1.60 -38.70
C MET A 1343 -21.37 -2.06 -40.00
N THR A 1344 -20.10 -2.50 -39.95
CA THR A 1344 -19.42 -3.08 -41.13
C THR A 1344 -20.08 -4.36 -41.63
N ARG A 1345 -20.60 -5.21 -40.74
CA ARG A 1345 -21.31 -6.43 -41.18
C ARG A 1345 -22.69 -6.10 -41.76
N LEU A 1346 -23.41 -5.15 -41.15
CA LEU A 1346 -24.75 -4.75 -41.58
C LEU A 1346 -24.77 -4.03 -42.93
N SER A 1347 -23.64 -3.46 -43.39
CA SER A 1347 -23.54 -2.89 -44.74
C SER A 1347 -23.64 -3.95 -45.85
N GLU A 1348 -23.34 -5.22 -45.55
CA GLU A 1348 -23.41 -6.33 -46.50
C GLU A 1348 -24.56 -7.31 -46.19
N THR A 1349 -24.94 -7.49 -44.92
CA THR A 1349 -26.00 -8.44 -44.53
C THR A 1349 -26.78 -7.96 -43.31
N LEU A 1350 -28.08 -7.68 -43.50
CA LEU A 1350 -29.00 -7.12 -42.50
C LEU A 1350 -29.48 -8.12 -41.42
N THR A 1351 -28.97 -9.35 -41.36
CA THR A 1351 -29.42 -10.37 -40.40
C THR A 1351 -28.46 -10.47 -39.23
N CYS A 1352 -28.95 -10.53 -37.99
CA CYS A 1352 -28.13 -10.73 -36.80
C CYS A 1352 -27.26 -12.00 -36.87
N PRO A 1353 -25.95 -11.96 -36.58
CA PRO A 1353 -25.09 -13.13 -36.66
C PRO A 1353 -25.37 -14.19 -35.59
N ILE A 1354 -26.07 -13.84 -34.49
CA ILE A 1354 -26.38 -14.79 -33.42
C ILE A 1354 -27.79 -15.39 -33.53
N CYS A 1355 -28.85 -14.59 -33.63
CA CYS A 1355 -30.23 -15.10 -33.67
C CYS A 1355 -30.80 -15.24 -35.09
N GLY A 1356 -30.13 -14.71 -36.12
CA GLY A 1356 -30.57 -14.76 -37.52
C GLY A 1356 -31.70 -13.78 -37.88
N THR A 1357 -32.31 -13.10 -36.91
CA THR A 1357 -33.37 -12.09 -37.14
C THR A 1357 -32.83 -10.87 -37.90
N THR A 1358 -33.62 -10.31 -38.81
CA THR A 1358 -33.29 -9.04 -39.50
C THR A 1358 -33.19 -7.87 -38.51
N ILE A 1359 -32.11 -7.09 -38.60
CA ILE A 1359 -31.83 -5.91 -37.78
C ILE A 1359 -32.18 -4.65 -38.57
N ASP A 1360 -32.94 -3.76 -37.95
CA ASP A 1360 -33.14 -2.40 -38.43
C ASP A 1360 -31.93 -1.55 -38.04
N ILE A 1361 -31.15 -1.10 -39.03
CA ILE A 1361 -29.92 -0.30 -38.83
C ILE A 1361 -30.22 0.96 -38.01
N SER A 1362 -31.42 1.56 -38.14
CA SER A 1362 -31.79 2.79 -37.45
C SER A 1362 -31.87 2.64 -35.91
N LYS A 1363 -31.98 1.41 -35.42
CA LYS A 1363 -32.06 1.10 -33.98
C LYS A 1363 -30.70 0.72 -33.37
N VAL A 1364 -29.64 0.65 -34.17
CA VAL A 1364 -28.30 0.29 -33.71
C VAL A 1364 -27.58 1.56 -33.23
N ASN A 1365 -27.51 1.75 -31.92
CA ASN A 1365 -26.86 2.90 -31.29
C ASN A 1365 -25.56 2.49 -30.59
N ARG A 1366 -24.51 3.31 -30.73
CA ARG A 1366 -23.27 3.18 -29.94
C ARG A 1366 -23.55 3.70 -28.53
N GLU A 1367 -23.38 2.88 -27.51
CA GLU A 1367 -23.53 3.33 -26.13
C GLU A 1367 -22.17 3.83 -25.62
N ALA A 1368 -22.12 5.09 -25.15
CA ALA A 1368 -20.89 5.70 -24.65
C ALA A 1368 -20.50 5.19 -23.25
N GLU A 1369 -21.50 4.86 -22.42
CA GLU A 1369 -21.32 4.35 -21.06
C GLU A 1369 -22.24 3.15 -20.80
N PRO A 1370 -21.93 1.98 -21.38
CA PRO A 1370 -22.77 0.81 -21.16
C PRO A 1370 -22.73 0.35 -19.70
N GLU A 1371 -23.90 0.03 -19.13
CA GLU A 1371 -24.03 -0.58 -17.80
C GLU A 1371 -23.63 -2.07 -17.83
N LEU A 1372 -22.36 -2.34 -18.12
CA LEU A 1372 -21.82 -3.70 -18.30
C LEU A 1372 -21.92 -4.57 -17.02
N LYS A 1373 -22.12 -3.95 -15.86
CA LYS A 1373 -22.39 -4.67 -14.60
C LYS A 1373 -23.68 -5.48 -14.65
N ALA A 1374 -24.67 -5.07 -15.44
CA ALA A 1374 -25.91 -5.82 -15.61
C ALA A 1374 -25.70 -7.15 -16.40
N LEU A 1375 -24.56 -7.32 -17.09
CA LEU A 1375 -24.22 -8.54 -17.83
C LEU A 1375 -23.47 -9.60 -17.00
N LEU A 1376 -23.04 -9.25 -15.78
CA LEU A 1376 -22.36 -10.15 -14.82
C LEU A 1376 -23.38 -10.96 -14.00
#